data_AF-A0AAD9IEZ8-F1
#
_entry.id   AF-A0AAD9IEZ8-F1
#
_cell.length_a   1.000
_cell.length_b   1.000
_cell.length_c   1.000
_cell.angle_alpha   90.00
_cell.angle_beta   90.00
_cell.angle_gamma   90.00
#
_symmetry.space_group_name_H-M   'P 1'
#
loop_
_entity.id
_entity.type
_entity.pdbx_description
1 polymer ?
#
loop_
_entity_poly.entity_id
_entity_poly.type
_entity_poly.pdbx_seq_one_letter_code
_entity_poly.pdbx_strand_id
1 'polypeptide(L)'
;MAGDSKVGTSGVYQADDQRNMSKDQAEQATRFEEGQVNSHIATDSKDQRSIHNRLAAAEAQEEEGDSPEVAALKKDPTAPAKMHGNKPSRGAEIDAEIQAEEEEIYFVPTVSVAVGPVWLSSVKMRSLPAVGAFVSILAQACCALDLRGARPNAVVKDDAGKRALLQNIVTWDNYSLSINGERLMIYSGEYHPFRLPVPSLWIDVFHKIKALGLNTASFYVDWAQLEGKPGDFRAEGIFDYSTFFDAAKNASVYLTARPGPYINAEVSGGGFPGWLQRIKGHLRTSDADYLAATDNYAESINKIIAQGQITNGGPIILYQPENEYTGWADGFSEQPAYMQYVEDQARNAGIVVPFMSNDAGPEGHNVPGSGVGQVDIYGQDGYPLGFDCANPTVWPSGNLPTNYRQLHVKQSPTTPYSIPEFQGGSFDPWGGPGFDKCQELLSQEQVRVFYKNNYAAGVTIQSLYMIFGGTNWGNLGHPGGYTSYDYAAVIAEDRTVTREKYSELKLQAQFLKVSPGYLVATPAKSYTTGIYSTSTAVSITPVTGPNGSFYVVRHTDYSSIDTVSYTIKLPTSLGKFSVPQSGGGVLTLTRRDSKVHVTDYPVGDATLVYSTAEIFTWQKYSDRTVVVVYGGPGELHEMLVKATADTPKATGSGITLTRLNGTSSTTAVIAQWRTSSERRIIEIGNLQIYVVDRNSAYKYWVPELEGNAPLIVNGGYLVRSASASGSTLSLRADFNTTGKIEMIGVPSGLTLLTINDEAADYTVNSDGNWVADPGYTRPKVTVPSLASLEWYSVDSLPEIQPDYDDSAWTDADHTTTNNTFAQPFLTRVSLYGSDYGYHTGALLFRGHFTASGTESQLYLSTQGGTAFGASVWLNRTFVGSWPGDSATDSVNSTYKLPNLCRGCAYVLTILIDNMGLDEDWTVGSDQTKNARGILDYHFVGRTGTVLPQDVAWKVTGNLGGEDYADRFRGPLNEGGLYVERQGYHQAYPPLASFNASGSPFAGVAAPGVTYYTAKLVLELPSHAYDTPLSFVFTNDTTAPGVNYYRAWLYVNGFQFGRYVSNIGPQTSFPVPEGIFNYNGENWIGLALWATEAGGARIPALALVAKTPVLTGRDPVQLVEAPAWTKRAGAGDQRPSRNYFQLVTLPAIDAFYTEYNLCYLMAVFPSKKYASSAQANTFAARYRSAMAKHPFLLFGLPFLSVMIAGSFVLTPATAIRYERHDRKVRQMTRDEELGVGKAGRKVDIRDEYYRLAAKDLDNWEQKRVERLPGEPDGKL
;
A
#
# COMPACT_ATOMS: atom_id res chain seq x y z
N MET A 1 35.78 5.58 -21.48
CA MET A 1 36.62 4.39 -21.22
C MET A 1 35.73 3.30 -20.69
N ALA A 2 35.99 2.06 -21.07
CA ALA A 2 35.03 0.95 -21.15
C ALA A 2 35.13 -0.07 -20.01
N GLY A 3 34.01 -0.80 -19.83
CA GLY A 3 33.88 -2.14 -19.27
C GLY A 3 32.61 -2.27 -18.42
N ASP A 4 31.71 -3.24 -18.55
CA ASP A 4 31.37 -4.23 -19.59
C ASP A 4 30.00 -4.80 -19.14
N SER A 5 28.93 -4.65 -19.95
CA SER A 5 27.70 -5.44 -19.78
C SER A 5 27.49 -6.25 -21.05
N LYS A 6 27.46 -7.58 -20.92
CA LYS A 6 27.18 -8.50 -22.03
C LYS A 6 25.67 -8.68 -22.18
N VAL A 7 25.05 -7.86 -23.02
CA VAL A 7 23.87 -8.25 -23.80
C VAL A 7 23.98 -7.59 -25.18
N GLY A 8 23.80 -8.36 -26.24
CA GLY A 8 24.24 -8.05 -27.61
C GLY A 8 23.62 -6.81 -28.24
N THR A 9 24.44 -6.11 -29.03
CA THR A 9 24.07 -4.95 -29.86
C THR A 9 23.24 -5.33 -31.09
N SER A 10 22.17 -4.58 -31.33
CA SER A 10 21.39 -4.55 -32.56
C SER A 10 22.21 -3.96 -33.71
N GLY A 11 22.58 -4.77 -34.70
CA GLY A 11 23.33 -4.25 -35.83
C GLY A 11 23.83 -5.23 -36.87
N VAL A 12 23.19 -6.40 -37.08
CA VAL A 12 23.30 -7.16 -38.34
C VAL A 12 21.99 -7.92 -38.55
N TYR A 13 21.01 -7.29 -39.18
CA TYR A 13 19.94 -8.01 -39.88
C TYR A 13 20.24 -7.95 -41.37
N GLN A 14 20.67 -9.07 -41.94
CA GLN A 14 20.57 -9.27 -43.38
C GLN A 14 19.14 -9.73 -43.69
N ALA A 15 18.57 -9.12 -44.74
CA ALA A 15 17.26 -9.44 -45.25
C ALA A 15 17.26 -10.83 -45.89
N ASP A 16 16.92 -11.87 -45.11
CA ASP A 16 16.25 -13.10 -45.58
C ASP A 16 15.87 -14.11 -44.47
N ASP A 17 16.15 -13.86 -43.19
CA ASP A 17 15.97 -14.86 -42.10
C ASP A 17 14.58 -14.93 -41.44
N GLN A 18 13.53 -14.43 -42.10
CA GLN A 18 12.16 -14.70 -41.67
C GLN A 18 11.38 -15.47 -42.74
N ARG A 19 11.47 -16.80 -42.68
CA ARG A 19 10.45 -17.69 -43.24
C ARG A 19 9.96 -18.66 -42.17
N ASN A 20 8.68 -18.53 -41.82
CA ASN A 20 7.95 -19.58 -41.12
C ASN A 20 7.84 -20.80 -42.03
N MET A 21 8.15 -21.99 -41.49
CA MET A 21 7.88 -23.26 -42.16
C MET A 21 6.38 -23.38 -42.47
N SER A 22 6.05 -23.82 -43.68
CA SER A 22 4.66 -24.08 -44.06
C SER A 22 4.15 -25.36 -43.39
N LYS A 23 2.83 -25.40 -43.14
CA LYS A 23 2.13 -26.49 -42.45
C LYS A 23 2.34 -27.88 -43.07
N ASP A 24 2.69 -27.96 -44.35
CA ASP A 24 2.92 -29.25 -45.04
C ASP A 24 4.34 -29.82 -44.83
N GLN A 25 5.30 -29.03 -44.30
CA GLN A 25 6.64 -29.52 -43.94
C GLN A 25 6.73 -30.03 -42.49
N ALA A 26 5.68 -29.87 -41.68
CA ALA A 26 5.62 -30.41 -40.32
C ALA A 26 5.13 -31.88 -40.28
N GLU A 27 4.53 -32.40 -41.36
CA GLU A 27 3.90 -33.73 -41.39
C GLU A 27 4.82 -34.87 -41.90
N GLN A 28 6.10 -34.62 -42.17
CA GLN A 28 7.05 -35.65 -42.67
C GLN A 28 8.42 -35.71 -41.98
N ALA A 29 8.53 -35.31 -40.70
CA ALA A 29 9.74 -35.56 -39.91
C ALA A 29 9.64 -36.92 -39.18
N THR A 30 10.48 -37.87 -39.58
CA THR A 30 10.61 -39.20 -38.96
C THR A 30 11.03 -39.11 -37.48
N ARG A 31 10.37 -39.90 -36.62
CA ARG A 31 10.72 -40.11 -35.21
C ARG A 31 12.20 -40.47 -35.08
N PHE A 32 12.94 -39.74 -34.23
CA PHE A 32 14.26 -40.17 -33.79
C PHE A 32 14.13 -41.42 -32.92
N GLU A 33 14.97 -42.40 -33.20
CA GLU A 33 15.02 -43.71 -32.55
C GLU A 33 15.39 -43.61 -31.07
N GLU A 34 14.76 -44.46 -30.27
CA GLU A 34 15.04 -44.68 -28.86
C GLU A 34 16.46 -45.27 -28.70
N GLY A 35 17.30 -44.65 -27.88
CA GLY A 35 18.63 -45.16 -27.57
C GLY A 35 18.55 -46.53 -26.88
N GLN A 36 19.44 -47.45 -27.24
CA GLN A 36 19.46 -48.82 -26.71
C GLN A 36 19.63 -48.86 -25.18
N VAL A 37 18.87 -49.77 -24.55
CA VAL A 37 18.94 -50.11 -23.11
C VAL A 37 20.37 -50.56 -22.75
N ASN A 38 20.93 -49.96 -21.70
CA ASN A 38 22.28 -50.16 -21.14
C ASN A 38 23.46 -49.43 -21.81
N SER A 39 23.24 -48.28 -22.44
CA SER A 39 24.31 -47.47 -23.04
C SER A 39 25.08 -46.55 -22.06
N HIS A 40 24.96 -46.73 -20.73
CA HIS A 40 25.57 -45.83 -19.75
C HIS A 40 26.60 -46.52 -18.84
N ILE A 41 27.82 -45.98 -18.84
CA ILE A 41 28.93 -46.39 -17.97
C ILE A 41 28.79 -45.64 -16.64
N ALA A 42 28.80 -46.35 -15.52
CA ALA A 42 28.52 -45.84 -14.17
C ALA A 42 29.50 -44.77 -13.61
N THR A 43 30.38 -44.21 -14.44
CA THR A 43 31.36 -43.20 -14.03
C THR A 43 31.27 -41.90 -14.84
N ASP A 44 30.28 -41.74 -15.73
CA ASP A 44 30.04 -40.45 -16.38
C ASP A 44 29.21 -39.51 -15.48
N SER A 45 29.83 -38.39 -15.09
CA SER A 45 29.23 -37.33 -14.28
C SER A 45 28.01 -36.63 -14.89
N LYS A 46 27.72 -36.83 -16.20
CA LYS A 46 26.60 -36.16 -16.88
C LYS A 46 25.24 -36.85 -16.69
N ASP A 47 25.19 -38.13 -16.30
CA ASP A 47 23.93 -38.88 -16.12
C ASP A 47 23.22 -38.67 -14.77
N GLN A 48 23.83 -37.88 -13.86
CA GLN A 48 23.32 -37.56 -12.52
C GLN A 48 22.47 -36.27 -12.46
N ARG A 49 22.02 -35.76 -13.61
CA ARG A 49 21.30 -34.47 -13.70
C ARG A 49 19.78 -34.58 -13.73
N SER A 50 19.18 -35.75 -13.92
CA SER A 50 17.72 -35.92 -13.85
C SER A 50 17.25 -36.34 -12.45
N ILE A 51 16.14 -35.74 -11.99
CA ILE A 51 15.48 -36.08 -10.71
C ILE A 51 15.09 -37.57 -10.66
N HIS A 52 14.76 -38.16 -11.82
CA HIS A 52 14.38 -39.56 -11.94
C HIS A 52 15.50 -40.53 -11.56
N ASN A 53 16.75 -40.25 -11.96
CA ASN A 53 17.91 -41.09 -11.62
C ASN A 53 18.32 -40.96 -10.14
N ARG A 54 17.99 -39.84 -9.49
CA ARG A 54 18.22 -39.64 -8.05
C ARG A 54 17.17 -40.34 -7.20
N LEU A 55 15.93 -40.41 -7.69
CA LEU A 55 14.84 -41.15 -7.05
C LEU A 55 15.06 -42.67 -7.14
N ALA A 56 15.49 -43.19 -8.29
CA ALA A 56 15.80 -44.62 -8.43
C ALA A 56 16.98 -45.08 -7.56
N ALA A 57 17.96 -44.20 -7.29
CA ALA A 57 19.07 -44.48 -6.37
C ALA A 57 18.67 -44.39 -4.88
N ALA A 58 17.65 -43.59 -4.55
CA ALA A 58 17.10 -43.48 -3.20
C ALA A 58 16.12 -44.62 -2.89
N GLU A 59 15.33 -45.07 -3.87
CA GLU A 59 14.44 -46.24 -3.74
C GLU A 59 15.22 -47.54 -3.52
N ALA A 60 16.47 -47.63 -4.00
CA ALA A 60 17.35 -48.77 -3.72
C ALA A 60 17.93 -48.80 -2.29
N GLN A 61 17.71 -47.77 -1.46
CA GLN A 61 18.20 -47.67 -0.07
C GLN A 61 17.11 -47.84 1.00
N GLU A 62 15.82 -47.91 0.65
CA GLU A 62 14.71 -48.00 1.63
C GLU A 62 14.21 -49.42 1.96
N GLU A 63 14.81 -50.48 1.41
CA GLU A 63 14.48 -51.87 1.79
C GLU A 63 15.51 -52.49 2.77
N GLU A 64 15.54 -52.04 4.03
CA GLU A 64 16.08 -52.84 5.16
C GLU A 64 15.24 -52.60 6.43
N GLY A 65 14.62 -53.67 6.96
CA GLY A 65 13.73 -53.60 8.14
C GLY A 65 14.45 -53.41 9.48
N ASP A 66 13.73 -52.88 10.48
CA ASP A 66 14.23 -52.63 11.84
C ASP A 66 14.90 -53.87 12.46
N SER A 67 16.09 -53.68 13.06
CA SER A 67 16.78 -54.76 13.78
C SER A 67 16.01 -55.20 15.04
N PRO A 68 16.16 -56.45 15.51
CA PRO A 68 15.42 -56.98 16.66
C PRO A 68 15.57 -56.14 17.95
N GLU A 69 16.69 -55.44 18.08
CA GLU A 69 17.01 -54.60 19.22
C GLU A 69 16.26 -53.25 19.19
N VAL A 70 16.08 -52.69 17.99
CA VAL A 70 15.30 -51.46 17.75
C VAL A 70 13.80 -51.74 17.91
N ALA A 71 13.33 -52.93 17.51
CA ALA A 71 11.97 -53.38 17.75
C ALA A 71 11.68 -53.61 19.26
N ALA A 72 12.67 -54.05 20.03
CA ALA A 72 12.54 -54.26 21.48
C ALA A 72 12.52 -52.94 22.27
N LEU A 73 13.35 -51.95 21.89
CA LEU A 73 13.39 -50.62 22.50
C LEU A 73 12.03 -49.90 22.41
N LYS A 74 11.31 -50.07 21.28
CA LYS A 74 9.99 -49.45 21.06
C LYS A 74 8.88 -50.00 21.98
N LYS A 75 9.11 -51.14 22.65
CA LYS A 75 8.14 -51.76 23.57
C LYS A 75 8.51 -51.61 25.04
N ASP A 76 9.80 -51.64 25.36
CA ASP A 76 10.32 -51.40 26.70
C ASP A 76 11.66 -50.64 26.55
N PRO A 77 11.74 -49.37 26.95
CA PRO A 77 12.94 -48.56 26.85
C PRO A 77 14.16 -49.19 27.56
N THR A 78 13.93 -50.07 28.54
CA THR A 78 14.97 -50.76 29.31
C THR A 78 15.40 -52.11 28.72
N ALA A 79 14.68 -52.64 27.72
CA ALA A 79 14.89 -53.99 27.20
C ALA A 79 16.27 -54.23 26.56
N PRO A 80 16.86 -53.30 25.78
CA PRO A 80 18.18 -53.53 25.18
C PRO A 80 19.28 -53.67 26.25
N ALA A 81 19.21 -52.90 27.34
CA ALA A 81 20.18 -53.01 28.43
C ALA A 81 20.07 -54.37 29.15
N LYS A 82 18.84 -54.83 29.39
CA LYS A 82 18.58 -56.15 29.99
C LYS A 82 18.99 -57.31 29.08
N MET A 83 18.80 -57.19 27.76
CA MET A 83 19.20 -58.22 26.78
C MET A 83 20.71 -58.45 26.75
N HIS A 84 21.50 -57.42 27.05
CA HIS A 84 22.96 -57.52 27.15
C HIS A 84 23.48 -57.75 28.58
N GLY A 85 22.58 -58.07 29.53
CA GLY A 85 22.95 -58.38 30.92
C GLY A 85 23.42 -57.16 31.74
N ASN A 86 23.17 -55.95 31.27
CA ASN A 86 23.57 -54.70 31.91
C ASN A 86 22.40 -54.07 32.69
N LYS A 87 22.73 -53.28 33.72
CA LYS A 87 21.70 -52.50 34.43
C LYS A 87 21.22 -51.35 33.53
N PRO A 88 19.88 -51.12 33.38
CA PRO A 88 19.36 -50.02 32.57
C PRO A 88 19.89 -48.66 33.03
N SER A 89 20.04 -47.73 32.09
CA SER A 89 20.43 -46.36 32.41
C SER A 89 19.28 -45.61 33.10
N ARG A 90 19.59 -44.63 33.95
CA ARG A 90 18.57 -43.86 34.67
C ARG A 90 17.59 -43.14 33.73
N GLY A 91 18.00 -42.77 32.52
CA GLY A 91 17.11 -42.21 31.51
C GLY A 91 16.09 -43.23 30.99
N ALA A 92 16.53 -44.46 30.72
CA ALA A 92 15.62 -45.53 30.31
C ALA A 92 14.67 -45.98 31.45
N GLU A 93 15.11 -45.88 32.71
CA GLU A 93 14.25 -46.11 33.88
C GLU A 93 13.19 -45.00 34.01
N ILE A 94 13.55 -43.73 33.78
CA ILE A 94 12.61 -42.60 33.78
C ILE A 94 11.63 -42.68 32.61
N ASP A 95 12.08 -43.04 31.41
CA ASP A 95 11.19 -43.20 30.26
C ASP A 95 10.19 -44.35 30.47
N ALA A 96 10.59 -45.41 31.19
CA ALA A 96 9.71 -46.49 31.60
C ALA A 96 8.74 -46.07 32.73
N GLU A 97 9.15 -45.21 33.66
CA GLU A 97 8.27 -44.62 34.68
C GLU A 97 7.22 -43.69 34.04
N ILE A 98 7.62 -42.87 33.06
CA ILE A 98 6.70 -41.99 32.32
C ILE A 98 5.68 -42.83 31.53
N GLN A 99 6.12 -43.92 30.87
CA GLN A 99 5.20 -44.83 30.19
C GLN A 99 4.22 -45.51 31.16
N ALA A 100 4.66 -45.83 32.38
CA ALA A 100 3.78 -46.42 33.40
C ALA A 100 2.79 -45.40 33.99
N GLU A 101 3.20 -44.15 34.19
CA GLU A 101 2.32 -43.05 34.61
C GLU A 101 1.30 -42.69 33.52
N GLU A 102 1.69 -42.72 32.24
CA GLU A 102 0.77 -42.53 31.12
C GLU A 102 -0.26 -43.65 30.98
N GLU A 103 0.07 -44.90 31.36
CA GLU A 103 -0.89 -46.01 31.40
C GLU A 103 -1.82 -45.96 32.64
N GLU A 104 -1.37 -45.41 33.78
CA GLU A 104 -2.20 -45.24 34.99
C GLU A 104 -3.22 -44.09 34.89
N ILE A 105 -2.97 -43.08 34.05
CA ILE A 105 -3.91 -41.97 33.79
C ILE A 105 -5.16 -42.42 33.00
N TYR A 106 -5.13 -43.60 32.37
CA TYR A 106 -6.24 -44.13 31.56
C TYR A 106 -7.28 -45.00 32.30
N PHE A 107 -7.21 -45.13 33.64
CA PHE A 107 -8.19 -45.92 34.40
C PHE A 107 -8.67 -45.25 35.70
N VAL A 108 -9.81 -44.56 35.67
CA VAL A 108 -10.64 -44.29 36.88
C VAL A 108 -12.14 -44.50 36.56
N PRO A 109 -12.90 -45.33 37.32
CA PRO A 109 -14.30 -45.64 37.04
C PRO A 109 -15.31 -44.70 37.72
N THR A 110 -16.49 -44.65 37.12
CA THR A 110 -17.71 -43.92 37.48
C THR A 110 -18.40 -44.38 38.78
N VAL A 111 -18.94 -43.44 39.57
CA VAL A 111 -20.01 -43.70 40.56
C VAL A 111 -21.05 -42.56 40.57
N SER A 112 -22.32 -42.95 40.41
CA SER A 112 -23.54 -42.13 40.46
C SER A 112 -24.07 -41.94 41.89
N VAL A 113 -24.72 -40.79 42.19
CA VAL A 113 -25.88 -40.68 43.12
C VAL A 113 -26.77 -39.50 42.70
N ALA A 114 -28.08 -39.63 42.94
CA ALA A 114 -29.17 -38.89 42.33
C ALA A 114 -30.09 -38.15 43.33
N VAL A 115 -31.00 -37.35 42.76
CA VAL A 115 -32.35 -36.88 43.20
C VAL A 115 -32.49 -35.82 44.31
N GLY A 116 -33.13 -34.68 43.94
CA GLY A 116 -34.38 -34.23 44.59
C GLY A 116 -34.48 -32.76 45.09
N PRO A 117 -35.65 -32.10 45.00
CA PRO A 117 -35.81 -30.63 44.90
C PRO A 117 -36.48 -29.98 46.14
N VAL A 118 -36.68 -28.63 46.15
CA VAL A 118 -37.89 -27.89 46.68
C VAL A 118 -37.68 -26.35 46.79
N TRP A 119 -38.55 -25.61 46.08
CA TRP A 119 -39.30 -24.34 46.31
C TRP A 119 -38.87 -23.16 47.22
N LEU A 120 -39.29 -21.97 46.72
CA LEU A 120 -40.13 -20.89 47.32
C LEU A 120 -39.55 -19.53 47.79
N SER A 121 -40.03 -18.51 47.05
CA SER A 121 -40.65 -17.24 47.48
C SER A 121 -39.82 -15.99 47.85
N SER A 122 -39.98 -14.98 46.98
CA SER A 122 -40.61 -13.67 47.24
C SER A 122 -40.37 -12.94 48.58
N VAL A 123 -40.00 -11.65 48.52
CA VAL A 123 -40.85 -10.50 48.93
C VAL A 123 -40.09 -9.16 48.80
N LYS A 124 -40.58 -8.34 47.86
CA LYS A 124 -41.00 -6.93 47.94
C LYS A 124 -40.40 -5.97 49.00
N MET A 125 -40.04 -4.79 48.45
CA MET A 125 -40.60 -3.45 48.71
C MET A 125 -39.72 -2.40 49.42
N ARG A 126 -39.56 -1.28 48.68
CA ARG A 126 -39.98 0.11 48.97
C ARG A 126 -38.91 1.14 49.34
N SER A 127 -38.74 2.09 48.37
CA SER A 127 -38.98 3.55 48.47
C SER A 127 -38.18 4.35 49.50
N LEU A 128 -37.62 5.56 49.30
CA LEU A 128 -37.74 6.70 48.37
C LEU A 128 -36.86 7.84 49.01
N PRO A 129 -36.77 9.09 48.51
CA PRO A 129 -35.49 9.79 48.27
C PRO A 129 -35.35 11.12 49.05
N ALA A 130 -34.27 11.89 48.83
CA ALA A 130 -34.31 13.37 48.73
C ALA A 130 -32.93 14.00 48.42
N VAL A 131 -32.84 14.60 47.22
CA VAL A 131 -32.49 16.00 46.89
C VAL A 131 -31.59 16.82 47.83
N GLY A 132 -30.56 17.45 47.23
CA GLY A 132 -29.93 18.68 47.75
C GLY A 132 -28.80 19.21 46.88
N ALA A 133 -29.11 20.13 45.95
CA ALA A 133 -28.16 20.90 45.14
C ALA A 133 -27.56 22.09 45.93
N PHE A 134 -26.35 22.57 45.57
CA PHE A 134 -26.02 23.99 45.29
C PHE A 134 -24.50 24.23 45.02
N VAL A 135 -24.17 24.49 43.75
CA VAL A 135 -23.40 25.61 43.14
C VAL A 135 -22.18 26.25 43.86
N SER A 136 -21.00 26.04 43.27
CA SER A 136 -20.00 26.98 42.67
C SER A 136 -19.65 28.35 43.29
N ILE A 137 -18.35 28.74 43.27
CA ILE A 137 -17.77 29.92 42.55
C ILE A 137 -16.24 30.15 42.84
N LEU A 138 -15.47 30.24 41.73
CA LEU A 138 -14.26 31.02 41.35
C LEU A 138 -13.17 31.52 42.35
N ALA A 139 -11.88 31.43 41.93
CA ALA A 139 -11.19 32.51 41.17
C ALA A 139 -9.71 32.20 40.81
N GLN A 140 -9.30 32.73 39.64
CA GLN A 140 -8.00 32.64 38.95
C GLN A 140 -6.97 33.68 39.45
N ALA A 141 -5.66 33.41 39.25
CA ALA A 141 -4.78 34.12 38.28
C ALA A 141 -3.30 34.34 38.70
N CYS A 142 -2.40 33.97 37.76
CA CYS A 142 -1.15 34.63 37.32
C CYS A 142 0.26 34.29 37.89
N CYS A 143 1.05 33.69 36.97
CA CYS A 143 2.38 34.09 36.47
C CYS A 143 3.70 33.55 37.07
N ALA A 144 4.31 32.64 36.29
CA ALA A 144 5.70 32.62 35.76
C ALA A 144 6.91 32.68 36.71
N LEU A 145 7.71 31.59 36.76
CA LEU A 145 9.06 31.54 36.17
C LEU A 145 9.68 30.13 36.31
N ASP A 146 10.30 29.73 35.21
CA ASP A 146 11.03 28.51 34.93
C ASP A 146 12.34 28.39 35.74
N LEU A 147 12.72 27.16 36.15
CA LEU A 147 14.12 26.72 36.37
C LEU A 147 14.17 25.22 36.75
N ARG A 148 14.43 24.39 35.73
CA ARG A 148 15.20 23.12 35.69
C ARG A 148 15.53 22.44 37.03
N GLY A 149 15.11 21.18 37.18
CA GLY A 149 15.71 20.25 38.15
C GLY A 149 15.10 18.85 38.22
N ALA A 150 15.81 17.88 37.63
CA ALA A 150 15.80 16.43 37.92
C ALA A 150 14.56 15.58 37.55
N ARG A 151 14.78 14.70 36.55
CA ARG A 151 13.96 13.51 36.25
C ARG A 151 14.08 12.48 37.40
N PRO A 152 12.99 11.82 37.85
CA PRO A 152 13.11 10.55 38.54
C PRO A 152 13.08 9.41 37.51
N ASN A 153 14.24 8.77 37.32
CA ASN A 153 14.34 7.44 36.72
C ASN A 153 13.54 6.46 37.60
N ALA A 154 12.35 6.05 37.17
CA ALA A 154 11.69 4.88 37.71
C ALA A 154 12.14 3.67 36.88
N VAL A 155 12.96 2.84 37.52
CA VAL A 155 13.42 1.54 37.06
C VAL A 155 12.21 0.65 36.77
N VAL A 156 11.93 0.37 35.50
CA VAL A 156 11.06 -0.74 35.09
C VAL A 156 11.87 -2.02 35.30
N LYS A 157 11.47 -2.81 36.30
CA LYS A 157 12.01 -4.16 36.49
C LYS A 157 11.30 -5.11 35.54
N ASP A 158 12.14 -5.73 34.74
CA ASP A 158 11.96 -6.86 33.85
C ASP A 158 11.19 -8.02 34.51
N ASP A 159 10.09 -8.44 33.90
CA ASP A 159 9.50 -9.77 34.10
C ASP A 159 8.89 -10.24 32.76
N ALA A 160 9.61 -11.12 32.06
CA ALA A 160 9.37 -11.54 30.68
C ALA A 160 8.13 -12.45 30.47
N GLY A 161 7.22 -12.53 31.46
CA GLY A 161 6.04 -13.40 31.43
C GLY A 161 4.69 -12.70 31.34
N LYS A 162 4.62 -11.37 31.47
CA LYS A 162 3.38 -10.59 31.34
C LYS A 162 3.70 -9.17 30.85
N ARG A 163 3.66 -8.92 29.54
CA ARG A 163 3.31 -7.56 29.09
C ARG A 163 1.86 -7.37 29.51
N ALA A 164 1.62 -6.59 30.57
CA ALA A 164 0.27 -6.25 30.96
C ALA A 164 -0.35 -5.51 29.77
N LEU A 165 -1.37 -6.11 29.15
CA LEU A 165 -2.19 -5.42 28.17
C LEU A 165 -2.53 -4.04 28.76
N LEU A 166 -2.24 -2.96 28.02
CA LEU A 166 -2.50 -1.59 28.48
C LEU A 166 -4.00 -1.29 28.62
N GLN A 167 -4.84 -2.18 28.10
CA GLN A 167 -6.30 -2.16 28.09
C GLN A 167 -6.83 -3.60 27.87
N ASN A 168 -8.11 -3.88 28.14
CA ASN A 168 -8.71 -5.23 28.00
C ASN A 168 -9.82 -5.29 26.93
N ILE A 169 -9.90 -4.29 26.07
CA ILE A 169 -10.91 -4.17 25.01
C ILE A 169 -10.44 -4.88 23.75
N VAL A 170 -9.21 -4.61 23.30
CA VAL A 170 -8.58 -5.25 22.14
C VAL A 170 -7.45 -6.13 22.64
N THR A 171 -7.66 -7.43 22.61
CA THR A 171 -6.69 -8.44 23.05
C THR A 171 -6.42 -9.44 21.93
N TRP A 172 -5.46 -10.33 22.11
CA TRP A 172 -5.15 -11.36 21.12
C TRP A 172 -4.56 -12.61 21.77
N ASP A 173 -4.49 -13.67 20.98
CA ASP A 173 -3.69 -14.85 21.26
C ASP A 173 -3.10 -15.41 19.95
N ASN A 174 -2.61 -16.65 19.97
CA ASN A 174 -2.02 -17.31 18.79
C ASN A 174 -3.03 -17.62 17.67
N TYR A 175 -4.32 -17.36 17.87
CA TYR A 175 -5.39 -17.67 16.93
C TYR A 175 -5.94 -16.42 16.26
N SER A 176 -6.40 -15.44 17.05
CA SER A 176 -7.08 -14.26 16.52
C SER A 176 -7.00 -13.06 17.44
N LEU A 177 -7.31 -11.89 16.89
CA LEU A 177 -7.71 -10.74 17.69
C LEU A 177 -9.05 -11.02 18.38
N SER A 178 -9.27 -10.38 19.52
CA SER A 178 -10.56 -10.33 20.22
C SER A 178 -10.91 -8.89 20.58
N ILE A 179 -12.15 -8.50 20.31
CA ILE A 179 -12.69 -7.17 20.66
C ILE A 179 -13.83 -7.39 21.66
N ASN A 180 -13.74 -6.78 22.84
CA ASN A 180 -14.68 -7.00 23.95
C ASN A 180 -14.86 -8.49 24.31
N GLY A 181 -13.80 -9.29 24.18
CA GLY A 181 -13.81 -10.73 24.45
C GLY A 181 -14.39 -11.60 23.32
N GLU A 182 -14.87 -11.01 22.22
CA GLU A 182 -15.34 -11.74 21.04
C GLU A 182 -14.20 -11.90 20.03
N ARG A 183 -13.97 -13.12 19.53
CA ARG A 183 -12.99 -13.36 18.46
C ARG A 183 -13.53 -12.89 17.12
N LEU A 184 -12.74 -12.12 16.38
CA LEU A 184 -13.09 -11.69 15.04
C LEU A 184 -12.00 -12.02 14.04
N MET A 185 -12.42 -12.35 12.82
CA MET A 185 -11.56 -12.21 11.66
C MET A 185 -11.48 -10.71 11.35
N ILE A 186 -10.30 -10.11 11.47
CA ILE A 186 -10.08 -8.71 11.11
C ILE A 186 -9.86 -8.67 9.59
N TYR A 187 -10.95 -8.45 8.85
CA TYR A 187 -10.88 -8.23 7.41
C TYR A 187 -10.89 -6.74 7.15
N SER A 188 -9.74 -6.24 6.74
CA SER A 188 -9.47 -4.84 6.49
C SER A 188 -9.30 -4.55 4.99
N GLY A 189 -9.51 -3.29 4.62
CA GLY A 189 -9.17 -2.75 3.32
C GLY A 189 -8.47 -1.40 3.48
N GLU A 190 -7.42 -1.15 2.70
CA GLU A 190 -6.65 0.09 2.80
C GLU A 190 -7.38 1.26 2.12
N TYR A 191 -7.58 2.34 2.87
CA TYR A 191 -8.26 3.56 2.45
C TYR A 191 -7.54 4.81 2.98
N HIS A 192 -6.95 5.61 2.08
CA HIS A 192 -6.27 6.86 2.43
C HIS A 192 -7.22 8.07 2.37
N PRO A 193 -7.57 8.73 3.50
CA PRO A 193 -8.48 9.87 3.48
C PRO A 193 -7.94 11.06 2.68
N PHE A 194 -6.63 11.30 2.71
CA PHE A 194 -5.99 12.40 1.98
C PHE A 194 -6.06 12.24 0.45
N ARG A 195 -6.36 11.04 -0.09
CA ARG A 195 -6.58 10.81 -1.53
C ARG A 195 -8.04 11.03 -1.98
N LEU A 196 -8.94 11.36 -1.05
CA LEU A 196 -10.32 11.77 -1.32
C LEU A 196 -10.66 13.01 -0.48
N PRO A 197 -10.34 14.24 -0.95
CA PRO A 197 -10.50 15.47 -0.17
C PRO A 197 -11.95 15.97 -0.12
N VAL A 198 -12.90 15.06 0.09
CA VAL A 198 -14.34 15.33 0.23
C VAL A 198 -14.85 14.58 1.46
N PRO A 199 -14.86 15.21 2.65
CA PRO A 199 -15.20 14.53 3.90
C PRO A 199 -16.56 13.82 3.88
N SER A 200 -17.58 14.41 3.24
CA SER A 200 -18.91 13.79 3.12
C SER A 200 -18.94 12.52 2.25
N LEU A 201 -17.88 12.23 1.49
CA LEU A 201 -17.76 10.98 0.72
C LEU A 201 -16.98 9.88 1.45
N TRP A 202 -16.37 10.16 2.59
CA TRP A 202 -15.64 9.14 3.34
C TRP A 202 -16.58 8.01 3.80
N ILE A 203 -17.78 8.36 4.24
CA ILE A 203 -18.83 7.41 4.62
C ILE A 203 -19.31 6.55 3.44
N ASP A 204 -19.29 7.07 2.20
CA ASP A 204 -19.67 6.28 1.02
C ASP A 204 -18.71 5.10 0.80
N VAL A 205 -17.40 5.34 0.96
CA VAL A 205 -16.38 4.30 0.85
C VAL A 205 -16.51 3.30 2.00
N PHE A 206 -16.75 3.75 3.24
CA PHE A 206 -16.98 2.85 4.36
C PHE A 206 -18.24 1.98 4.20
N HIS A 207 -19.33 2.52 3.65
CA HIS A 207 -20.51 1.71 3.32
C HIS A 207 -20.18 0.61 2.31
N LYS A 208 -19.32 0.89 1.31
CA LYS A 208 -18.87 -0.11 0.32
C LYS A 208 -17.97 -1.17 0.97
N ILE A 209 -17.04 -0.76 1.84
CA ILE A 209 -16.21 -1.69 2.63
C ILE A 209 -17.10 -2.60 3.49
N LYS A 210 -18.06 -2.03 4.23
CA LYS A 210 -18.97 -2.79 5.08
C LYS A 210 -19.83 -3.78 4.29
N ALA A 211 -20.32 -3.37 3.12
CA ALA A 211 -21.17 -4.18 2.25
C ALA A 211 -20.43 -5.40 1.64
N LEU A 212 -19.10 -5.34 1.48
CA LEU A 212 -18.29 -6.52 1.17
C LEU A 212 -18.36 -7.57 2.28
N GLY A 213 -18.59 -7.17 3.53
CA GLY A 213 -18.47 -8.01 4.72
C GLY A 213 -17.18 -7.76 5.51
N LEU A 214 -16.35 -6.81 5.07
CA LEU A 214 -15.21 -6.32 5.85
C LEU A 214 -15.72 -5.59 7.11
N ASN A 215 -14.90 -5.59 8.16
CA ASN A 215 -15.22 -4.96 9.43
C ASN A 215 -14.21 -3.89 9.85
N THR A 216 -13.11 -3.77 9.12
CA THR A 216 -12.01 -2.86 9.43
C THR A 216 -11.58 -2.12 8.16
N ALA A 217 -11.00 -0.93 8.32
CA ALA A 217 -10.20 -0.28 7.29
C ALA A 217 -8.86 0.11 7.88
N SER A 218 -7.83 0.13 7.05
CA SER A 218 -6.50 0.61 7.43
C SER A 218 -6.21 1.90 6.67
N PHE A 219 -5.52 2.85 7.30
CA PHE A 219 -5.28 4.16 6.71
C PHE A 219 -3.91 4.72 7.07
N TYR A 220 -3.26 5.32 6.06
CA TYR A 220 -2.10 6.18 6.26
C TYR A 220 -2.45 7.62 6.65
N VAL A 221 -1.49 8.28 7.29
CA VAL A 221 -1.44 9.74 7.45
C VAL A 221 -0.22 10.28 6.70
N ASP A 222 -0.44 11.22 5.79
CA ASP A 222 0.63 11.86 5.01
C ASP A 222 1.16 13.10 5.74
N TRP A 223 2.33 12.96 6.37
CA TRP A 223 2.98 14.03 7.13
C TRP A 223 3.27 15.26 6.25
N ALA A 224 3.63 15.09 4.98
CA ALA A 224 3.91 16.18 4.05
C ALA A 224 2.72 17.14 3.86
N GLN A 225 1.49 16.65 4.03
CA GLN A 225 0.27 17.47 3.96
C GLN A 225 0.00 18.24 5.25
N LEU A 226 0.36 17.66 6.40
CA LEU A 226 -0.02 18.20 7.71
C LEU A 226 1.03 19.14 8.30
N GLU A 227 2.30 19.00 7.92
CA GLU A 227 3.38 19.85 8.42
C GLU A 227 4.28 20.31 7.26
N GLY A 228 3.66 20.87 6.21
CA GLY A 228 4.39 21.48 5.09
C GLY A 228 5.35 22.61 5.52
N LYS A 229 5.14 23.19 6.70
CA LYS A 229 6.07 24.09 7.38
C LYS A 229 6.54 23.46 8.70
N PRO A 230 7.86 23.32 8.94
CA PRO A 230 8.36 22.75 10.19
C PRO A 230 7.83 23.50 11.41
N GLY A 231 7.22 22.79 12.35
CA GLY A 231 6.62 23.34 13.58
C GLY A 231 5.20 23.89 13.45
N ASP A 232 4.56 23.85 12.27
CA ASP A 232 3.18 24.32 12.03
C ASP A 232 2.31 23.15 11.55
N PHE A 233 1.96 22.25 12.47
CA PHE A 233 1.07 21.12 12.22
C PHE A 233 -0.38 21.58 12.03
N ARG A 234 -1.04 21.09 10.97
CA ARG A 234 -2.42 21.44 10.60
C ARG A 234 -3.17 20.21 10.08
N ALA A 235 -4.24 19.82 10.78
CA ALA A 235 -5.14 18.73 10.40
C ALA A 235 -6.60 19.21 10.50
N GLU A 236 -6.97 20.16 9.64
CA GLU A 236 -8.27 20.84 9.65
C GLU A 236 -8.96 20.69 8.28
N GLY A 237 -10.29 20.86 8.24
CA GLY A 237 -11.06 20.85 7.00
C GLY A 237 -10.93 19.53 6.25
N ILE A 238 -10.42 19.56 5.01
CA ILE A 238 -10.22 18.35 4.20
C ILE A 238 -9.13 17.42 4.74
N PHE A 239 -8.34 17.88 5.72
CA PHE A 239 -7.30 17.12 6.42
C PHE A 239 -7.70 16.74 7.87
N ASP A 240 -8.96 16.93 8.26
CA ASP A 240 -9.45 16.57 9.60
C ASP A 240 -9.73 15.06 9.73
N TYR A 241 -8.87 14.38 10.48
CA TYR A 241 -9.01 12.96 10.77
C TYR A 241 -10.13 12.63 11.76
N SER A 242 -10.59 13.59 12.57
CA SER A 242 -11.69 13.36 13.52
C SER A 242 -12.99 13.06 12.77
N THR A 243 -13.29 13.85 11.74
CA THR A 243 -14.43 13.61 10.85
C THR A 243 -14.33 12.27 10.10
N PHE A 244 -13.10 11.81 9.79
CA PHE A 244 -12.88 10.49 9.20
C PHE A 244 -13.19 9.35 10.18
N PHE A 245 -12.79 9.50 11.44
CA PHE A 245 -13.11 8.54 12.50
C PHE A 245 -14.62 8.47 12.76
N ASP A 246 -15.31 9.61 12.73
CA ASP A 246 -16.76 9.66 12.86
C ASP A 246 -17.45 8.94 11.70
N ALA A 247 -16.97 9.09 10.46
CA ALA A 247 -17.48 8.34 9.32
C ALA A 247 -17.29 6.82 9.49
N ALA A 248 -16.11 6.37 9.92
CA ALA A 248 -15.85 4.95 10.18
C ALA A 248 -16.77 4.39 11.28
N LYS A 249 -16.92 5.14 12.38
CA LYS A 249 -17.81 4.80 13.50
C LYS A 249 -19.27 4.71 13.06
N ASN A 250 -19.75 5.68 12.29
CA ASN A 250 -21.13 5.70 11.78
C ASN A 250 -21.42 4.53 10.83
N ALA A 251 -20.43 4.09 10.04
CA ALA A 251 -20.53 2.88 9.22
C ALA A 251 -20.29 1.57 9.99
N SER A 252 -19.99 1.63 11.29
CA SER A 252 -19.60 0.47 12.11
C SER A 252 -18.43 -0.31 11.50
N VAL A 253 -17.38 0.43 11.13
CA VAL A 253 -16.10 -0.06 10.61
C VAL A 253 -14.99 0.35 11.60
N TYR A 254 -14.21 -0.62 12.07
CA TYR A 254 -13.03 -0.36 12.89
C TYR A 254 -11.88 0.19 12.05
N LEU A 255 -10.88 0.79 12.69
CA LEU A 255 -9.70 1.35 12.03
C LEU A 255 -8.39 0.78 12.56
N THR A 256 -7.45 0.52 11.64
CA THR A 256 -6.01 0.40 11.92
C THR A 256 -5.33 1.71 11.51
N ALA A 257 -4.74 2.42 12.45
CA ALA A 257 -4.07 3.70 12.19
C ALA A 257 -2.60 3.49 11.84
N ARG A 258 -2.13 4.05 10.72
CA ARG A 258 -0.74 3.92 10.24
C ARG A 258 -0.14 5.30 9.97
N PRO A 259 0.24 6.08 10.99
CA PRO A 259 0.66 7.47 10.76
C PRO A 259 2.13 7.63 10.35
N GLY A 260 2.91 6.55 10.20
CA GLY A 260 4.33 6.63 9.86
C GLY A 260 5.25 6.85 11.08
N PRO A 261 6.23 7.77 11.05
CA PRO A 261 6.28 8.99 10.22
C PRO A 261 6.61 8.80 8.73
N TYR A 262 7.26 7.68 8.37
CA TYR A 262 7.41 7.25 6.99
C TYR A 262 6.28 6.30 6.61
N ILE A 263 5.67 6.49 5.43
CA ILE A 263 4.54 5.67 4.96
C ILE A 263 4.74 5.05 3.59
N ASN A 264 5.77 5.44 2.83
CA ASN A 264 5.93 5.05 1.43
C ASN A 264 4.71 5.47 0.58
N ALA A 265 3.76 4.55 0.39
CA ALA A 265 2.42 4.77 -0.15
C ALA A 265 2.34 5.42 -1.54
N GLU A 266 3.44 5.49 -2.30
CA GLU A 266 3.55 6.19 -3.58
C GLU A 266 3.17 7.67 -3.49
N VAL A 267 3.40 8.28 -2.30
CA VAL A 267 3.23 9.73 -2.08
C VAL A 267 4.58 10.43 -2.08
N SER A 268 4.58 11.73 -2.38
CA SER A 268 5.79 12.55 -2.41
C SER A 268 6.56 12.42 -1.10
N GLY A 269 7.84 12.05 -1.18
CA GLY A 269 8.71 11.89 -0.03
C GLY A 269 8.45 10.61 0.78
N GLY A 270 7.58 9.72 0.31
CA GLY A 270 7.06 8.60 1.11
C GLY A 270 6.34 9.07 2.38
N GLY A 271 5.75 10.27 2.34
CA GLY A 271 5.11 10.97 3.46
C GLY A 271 5.98 12.04 4.09
N PHE A 272 7.29 12.06 3.81
CA PHE A 272 8.18 13.05 4.37
C PHE A 272 7.99 14.44 3.74
N PRO A 273 7.82 15.50 4.57
CA PRO A 273 7.87 16.86 4.07
C PRO A 273 9.21 17.17 3.41
N GLY A 274 9.21 17.95 2.34
CA GLY A 274 10.42 18.26 1.58
C GLY A 274 11.49 19.03 2.34
N TRP A 275 11.16 19.64 3.48
CA TRP A 275 12.13 20.29 4.34
C TRP A 275 13.08 19.29 5.04
N LEU A 276 12.75 17.99 5.08
CA LEU A 276 13.66 16.94 5.56
C LEU A 276 14.93 16.80 4.71
N GLN A 277 14.94 17.31 3.47
CA GLN A 277 16.18 17.39 2.68
C GLN A 277 17.25 18.28 3.33
N ARG A 278 16.87 19.15 4.28
CA ARG A 278 17.79 20.02 5.03
C ARG A 278 18.25 19.40 6.36
N ILE A 279 17.81 18.19 6.68
CA ILE A 279 18.29 17.40 7.82
C ILE A 279 19.51 16.58 7.39
N LYS A 280 20.58 16.64 8.19
CA LYS A 280 21.87 16.05 7.82
C LYS A 280 21.88 14.55 8.11
N GLY A 281 21.33 14.17 9.26
CA GLY A 281 21.19 12.78 9.67
C GLY A 281 20.38 11.97 8.67
N HIS A 282 20.66 10.67 8.66
CA HIS A 282 19.99 9.71 7.80
C HIS A 282 18.54 9.52 8.25
N LEU A 283 17.63 9.58 7.28
CA LEU A 283 16.21 9.37 7.56
C LEU A 283 15.99 7.92 8.00
N ARG A 284 14.96 7.72 8.82
CA ARG A 284 14.58 6.40 9.37
C ARG A 284 15.69 5.73 10.20
N THR A 285 16.52 6.53 10.86
CA THR A 285 17.58 6.05 11.77
C THR A 285 17.50 6.72 13.13
N SER A 286 18.38 6.33 14.06
CA SER A 286 18.50 6.97 15.38
C SER A 286 19.25 8.32 15.35
N ASP A 287 19.52 8.90 14.18
CA ASP A 287 20.17 10.21 14.07
C ASP A 287 19.31 11.29 14.74
N ALA A 288 19.92 12.03 15.67
CA ALA A 288 19.18 12.87 16.61
C ALA A 288 18.42 14.03 15.95
N ASP A 289 18.92 14.56 14.83
CA ASP A 289 18.27 15.63 14.07
C ASP A 289 17.06 15.12 13.26
N TYR A 290 17.09 13.86 12.77
CA TYR A 290 15.91 13.23 12.18
C TYR A 290 14.85 12.92 13.25
N LEU A 291 15.24 12.29 14.37
CA LEU A 291 14.31 12.00 15.46
C LEU A 291 13.62 13.27 15.99
N ALA A 292 14.39 14.34 16.23
CA ALA A 292 13.84 15.62 16.67
C ALA A 292 12.91 16.27 15.63
N ALA A 293 13.12 16.00 14.34
CA ALA A 293 12.26 16.49 13.28
C ALA A 293 10.87 15.83 13.26
N THR A 294 10.75 14.57 13.70
CA THR A 294 9.47 13.85 13.71
C THR A 294 8.60 14.16 14.94
N ASP A 295 9.20 14.68 16.01
CA ASP A 295 8.54 14.84 17.32
C ASP A 295 7.23 15.65 17.27
N ASN A 296 7.21 16.80 16.58
CA ASN A 296 6.03 17.67 16.55
C ASN A 296 4.85 17.00 15.81
N TYR A 297 5.14 16.38 14.66
CA TYR A 297 4.17 15.60 13.91
C TYR A 297 3.65 14.44 14.74
N ALA A 298 4.56 13.60 15.26
CA ALA A 298 4.22 12.41 16.00
C ALA A 298 3.38 12.74 17.24
N GLU A 299 3.75 13.76 18.02
CA GLU A 299 2.97 14.21 19.17
C GLU A 299 1.57 14.67 18.76
N SER A 300 1.46 15.46 17.68
CA SER A 300 0.20 16.07 17.25
C SER A 300 -0.78 15.06 16.68
N ILE A 301 -0.35 14.24 15.71
CA ILE A 301 -1.22 13.26 15.06
C ILE A 301 -1.60 12.13 16.03
N ASN A 302 -0.67 11.68 16.87
CA ASN A 302 -0.96 10.59 17.80
C ASN A 302 -1.93 11.02 18.90
N LYS A 303 -2.00 12.30 19.28
CA LYS A 303 -3.06 12.80 20.17
C LYS A 303 -4.44 12.75 19.51
N ILE A 304 -4.54 13.05 18.21
CA ILE A 304 -5.80 12.93 17.46
C ILE A 304 -6.21 11.46 17.36
N ILE A 305 -5.28 10.57 16.98
CA ILE A 305 -5.50 9.12 16.93
C ILE A 305 -5.87 8.56 18.31
N ALA A 306 -5.22 9.02 19.38
CA ALA A 306 -5.50 8.57 20.73
C ALA A 306 -6.97 8.83 21.14
N GLN A 307 -7.54 9.96 20.72
CA GLN A 307 -8.96 10.28 20.93
C GLN A 307 -9.89 9.36 20.12
N GLY A 308 -9.47 8.92 18.93
CA GLY A 308 -10.19 7.98 18.07
C GLY A 308 -10.11 6.51 18.49
N GLN A 309 -9.38 6.16 19.55
CA GLN A 309 -9.28 4.77 20.04
C GLN A 309 -10.60 4.22 20.55
N ILE A 310 -10.79 2.90 20.37
CA ILE A 310 -11.94 2.18 20.92
C ILE A 310 -12.05 2.27 22.44
N THR A 311 -10.93 2.44 23.15
CA THR A 311 -10.89 2.72 24.59
C THR A 311 -11.55 4.05 24.97
N ASN A 312 -11.70 4.96 24.01
CA ASN A 312 -12.40 6.24 24.14
C ASN A 312 -13.72 6.26 23.37
N GLY A 313 -14.22 5.09 22.93
CA GLY A 313 -15.45 4.96 22.16
C GLY A 313 -15.34 5.34 20.68
N GLY A 314 -14.11 5.44 20.15
CA GLY A 314 -13.84 5.61 18.72
C GLY A 314 -13.64 4.27 17.97
N PRO A 315 -13.33 4.30 16.67
CA PRO A 315 -13.21 3.10 15.85
C PRO A 315 -11.80 2.46 15.85
N ILE A 316 -10.76 3.12 16.38
CA ILE A 316 -9.36 2.66 16.19
C ILE A 316 -9.05 1.50 17.15
N ILE A 317 -8.65 0.35 16.59
CA ILE A 317 -8.38 -0.90 17.32
C ILE A 317 -6.92 -1.35 17.25
N LEU A 318 -6.15 -0.88 16.27
CA LEU A 318 -4.75 -1.22 16.05
C LEU A 318 -3.98 0.03 15.62
N TYR A 319 -2.68 0.05 15.89
CA TYR A 319 -1.77 1.11 15.49
C TYR A 319 -0.49 0.51 14.89
N GLN A 320 -0.02 1.04 13.77
CA GLN A 320 1.25 0.65 13.15
C GLN A 320 2.29 1.77 13.35
N PRO A 321 3.38 1.53 14.12
CA PRO A 321 4.55 2.40 14.12
C PRO A 321 5.42 2.13 12.89
N GLU A 322 5.88 3.20 12.22
CA GLU A 322 6.72 3.09 11.01
C GLU A 322 6.01 2.35 9.85
N ASN A 323 6.76 2.06 8.78
CA ASN A 323 6.28 1.30 7.64
C ASN A 323 7.38 0.49 6.97
N GLU A 324 7.20 -0.83 6.82
CA GLU A 324 8.14 -1.71 6.10
C GLU A 324 9.61 -1.46 6.49
N TYR A 325 9.89 -1.48 7.80
CA TYR A 325 11.25 -1.29 8.34
C TYR A 325 12.10 -2.57 8.15
N THR A 326 12.35 -2.92 6.88
CA THR A 326 12.77 -4.26 6.45
C THR A 326 14.06 -4.28 5.63
N GLY A 327 14.46 -3.14 5.05
CA GLY A 327 15.58 -3.05 4.12
C GLY A 327 16.56 -1.93 4.46
N TRP A 328 17.86 -2.22 4.36
CA TRP A 328 18.95 -1.29 4.70
C TRP A 328 19.96 -1.16 3.56
N ALA A 329 20.47 0.04 3.37
CA ALA A 329 21.60 0.31 2.48
C ALA A 329 22.91 -0.27 3.05
N ASP A 330 23.93 -0.40 2.20
CA ASP A 330 25.25 -0.85 2.61
C ASP A 330 25.80 -0.03 3.79
N GLY A 331 26.13 -0.69 4.90
CA GLY A 331 26.63 -0.06 6.11
C GLY A 331 25.56 0.27 7.15
N PHE A 332 24.28 0.03 6.85
CA PHE A 332 23.16 0.15 7.77
C PHE A 332 22.60 -1.24 8.14
N SER A 333 21.88 -1.30 9.24
CA SER A 333 21.19 -2.50 9.73
C SER A 333 20.00 -2.09 10.57
N GLU A 334 19.17 -3.06 10.95
CA GLU A 334 18.08 -2.84 11.90
C GLU A 334 18.61 -2.12 13.15
N GLN A 335 17.92 -1.05 13.55
CA GLN A 335 18.21 -0.28 14.76
C GLN A 335 17.03 -0.42 15.75
N PRO A 336 17.10 -1.35 16.71
CA PRO A 336 16.04 -1.54 17.72
C PRO A 336 15.69 -0.26 18.49
N ALA A 337 16.69 0.58 18.79
CA ALA A 337 16.49 1.85 19.50
C ALA A 337 15.68 2.88 18.69
N TYR A 338 15.78 2.87 17.36
CA TYR A 338 14.96 3.71 16.48
C TYR A 338 13.49 3.30 16.60
N MET A 339 13.19 2.02 16.42
CA MET A 339 11.82 1.51 16.53
C MET A 339 11.21 1.76 17.92
N GLN A 340 12.00 1.57 18.99
CA GLN A 340 11.54 1.92 20.34
C GLN A 340 11.22 3.41 20.49
N TYR A 341 11.99 4.30 19.86
CA TYR A 341 11.72 5.74 19.89
C TYR A 341 10.38 6.07 19.22
N VAL A 342 10.10 5.48 18.06
CA VAL A 342 8.83 5.66 17.32
C VAL A 342 7.65 5.14 18.14
N GLU A 343 7.79 3.97 18.76
CA GLU A 343 6.80 3.40 19.69
C GLU A 343 6.57 4.32 20.90
N ASP A 344 7.64 4.83 21.51
CA ASP A 344 7.58 5.71 22.67
C ASP A 344 6.89 7.04 22.34
N GLN A 345 7.12 7.62 21.16
CA GLN A 345 6.38 8.80 20.68
C GLN A 345 4.86 8.54 20.69
N ALA A 346 4.42 7.40 20.17
CA ALA A 346 3.01 7.01 20.14
C ALA A 346 2.45 6.74 21.56
N ARG A 347 3.19 5.99 22.40
CA ARG A 347 2.76 5.70 23.78
C ARG A 347 2.66 6.98 24.62
N ASN A 348 3.63 7.89 24.51
CA ASN A 348 3.64 9.17 25.21
C ASN A 348 2.47 10.09 24.81
N ALA A 349 1.98 9.96 23.58
CA ALA A 349 0.81 10.68 23.09
C ALA A 349 -0.55 10.03 23.46
N GLY A 350 -0.55 8.86 24.12
CA GLY A 350 -1.75 8.23 24.65
C GLY A 350 -2.26 7.00 23.86
N ILE A 351 -1.46 6.45 22.95
CA ILE A 351 -1.82 5.22 22.23
C ILE A 351 -1.68 4.00 23.14
N VAL A 352 -2.77 3.29 23.39
CA VAL A 352 -2.87 2.11 24.27
C VAL A 352 -3.38 0.86 23.55
N VAL A 353 -3.91 0.99 22.33
CA VAL A 353 -4.22 -0.16 21.48
C VAL A 353 -2.95 -0.91 21.06
N PRO A 354 -3.04 -2.20 20.67
CA PRO A 354 -1.87 -3.00 20.31
C PRO A 354 -1.12 -2.41 19.11
N PHE A 355 0.21 -2.48 19.17
CA PHE A 355 1.07 -2.18 18.03
C PHE A 355 1.19 -3.38 17.10
N MET A 356 0.98 -3.16 15.81
CA MET A 356 1.16 -4.15 14.76
C MET A 356 2.20 -3.65 13.75
N SER A 357 3.24 -4.44 13.46
CA SER A 357 4.22 -4.13 12.41
C SER A 357 3.71 -4.55 11.03
N ASN A 358 4.38 -4.10 9.97
CA ASN A 358 4.22 -4.61 8.61
C ASN A 358 5.59 -4.82 7.93
N ASP A 359 6.23 -5.95 8.23
CA ASP A 359 7.51 -6.32 7.60
C ASP A 359 7.27 -6.58 6.09
N ALA A 360 8.07 -6.05 5.17
CA ALA A 360 7.81 -6.14 3.71
C ALA A 360 7.72 -7.59 3.19
N GLY A 361 8.27 -8.53 3.95
CA GLY A 361 8.10 -9.96 3.82
C GLY A 361 8.24 -10.65 5.17
N PRO A 362 8.17 -11.99 5.21
CA PRO A 362 8.37 -12.76 6.44
C PRO A 362 9.84 -12.79 6.88
N GLU A 363 10.46 -11.65 7.21
CA GLU A 363 11.87 -11.56 7.61
C GLU A 363 12.04 -11.66 9.14
N GLY A 364 11.03 -11.24 9.90
CA GLY A 364 10.97 -11.39 11.35
C GLY A 364 11.56 -10.21 12.11
N HIS A 365 11.52 -9.02 11.53
CA HIS A 365 11.91 -7.78 12.21
C HIS A 365 10.87 -7.39 13.28
N ASN A 366 11.35 -6.84 14.40
CA ASN A 366 10.51 -6.34 15.51
C ASN A 366 9.51 -7.36 16.10
N VAL A 367 9.71 -8.67 15.88
CA VAL A 367 8.81 -9.73 16.36
C VAL A 367 8.73 -9.76 17.89
N PRO A 368 7.59 -10.15 18.48
CA PRO A 368 7.50 -10.42 19.90
C PRO A 368 8.58 -11.40 20.38
N GLY A 369 9.37 -10.98 21.35
CA GLY A 369 10.54 -11.70 21.86
C GLY A 369 11.88 -11.14 21.39
N SER A 370 11.91 -10.20 20.44
CA SER A 370 13.15 -9.59 19.91
C SER A 370 13.79 -8.54 20.83
N GLY A 371 13.06 -8.03 21.84
CA GLY A 371 13.61 -7.11 22.84
C GLY A 371 13.19 -5.66 22.63
N VAL A 372 14.16 -4.74 22.50
CA VAL A 372 13.88 -3.30 22.31
C VAL A 372 13.25 -3.07 20.93
N GLY A 373 12.23 -2.21 20.84
CA GLY A 373 11.56 -1.90 19.57
C GLY A 373 10.77 -3.07 18.98
N GLN A 374 10.27 -3.96 19.84
CA GLN A 374 9.41 -5.07 19.45
C GLN A 374 7.94 -4.65 19.54
N VAL A 375 7.15 -5.00 18.53
CA VAL A 375 5.71 -4.71 18.53
C VAL A 375 4.93 -5.73 19.37
N ASP A 376 3.61 -5.53 19.47
CA ASP A 376 2.70 -6.45 20.17
C ASP A 376 2.28 -7.61 19.27
N ILE A 377 2.02 -7.33 17.99
CA ILE A 377 1.61 -8.29 16.95
C ILE A 377 2.52 -8.13 15.74
N TYR A 378 3.22 -9.20 15.36
CA TYR A 378 3.99 -9.21 14.12
C TYR A 378 3.06 -9.34 12.91
N GLY A 379 3.17 -8.40 11.98
CA GLY A 379 2.57 -8.47 10.65
C GLY A 379 3.63 -8.44 9.56
N GLN A 380 3.31 -9.08 8.43
CA GLN A 380 4.13 -9.10 7.22
C GLN A 380 3.28 -8.81 5.98
N ASP A 381 3.86 -8.17 4.98
CA ASP A 381 3.18 -7.81 3.75
C ASP A 381 3.35 -8.87 2.66
N GLY A 382 2.63 -8.71 1.55
CA GLY A 382 2.62 -9.69 0.46
C GLY A 382 2.10 -9.14 -0.86
N TYR A 383 3.02 -8.95 -1.81
CA TYR A 383 2.77 -8.53 -3.19
C TYR A 383 3.22 -9.57 -4.23
N PRO A 384 2.64 -10.78 -4.21
CA PRO A 384 3.22 -11.93 -4.91
C PRO A 384 3.26 -11.79 -6.43
N LEU A 385 2.36 -11.04 -7.07
CA LEU A 385 2.40 -10.84 -8.52
C LEU A 385 3.27 -9.64 -8.94
N GLY A 386 3.87 -8.92 -7.99
CA GLY A 386 4.64 -7.71 -8.25
C GLY A 386 3.76 -6.58 -8.80
N PHE A 387 4.41 -5.55 -9.36
CA PHE A 387 3.75 -4.31 -9.77
C PHE A 387 3.80 -4.02 -11.28
N ASP A 388 4.38 -4.93 -12.08
CA ASP A 388 4.40 -4.78 -13.55
C ASP A 388 3.14 -5.38 -14.18
N CYS A 389 2.23 -4.49 -14.59
CA CYS A 389 0.98 -4.85 -15.23
C CYS A 389 1.08 -5.06 -16.75
N ALA A 390 2.28 -5.03 -17.36
CA ALA A 390 2.43 -5.08 -18.81
C ALA A 390 1.94 -6.40 -19.43
N ASN A 391 2.06 -7.50 -18.68
CA ASN A 391 1.71 -8.87 -19.09
C ASN A 391 0.59 -9.46 -18.21
N PRO A 392 -0.65 -8.92 -18.27
CA PRO A 392 -1.67 -9.19 -17.27
C PRO A 392 -2.17 -10.64 -17.22
N THR A 393 -1.96 -11.42 -18.28
CA THR A 393 -2.35 -12.83 -18.31
C THR A 393 -1.29 -13.77 -17.74
N VAL A 394 -0.10 -13.29 -17.39
CA VAL A 394 1.02 -14.13 -16.93
C VAL A 394 1.12 -14.12 -15.42
N TRP A 395 1.04 -15.30 -14.80
CA TRP A 395 1.31 -15.50 -13.37
C TRP A 395 2.64 -16.26 -13.23
N PRO A 396 3.73 -15.60 -12.79
CA PRO A 396 5.06 -16.21 -12.81
C PRO A 396 5.19 -17.45 -11.91
N SER A 397 5.92 -18.47 -12.36
CA SER A 397 6.11 -19.70 -11.58
C SER A 397 6.78 -19.41 -10.23
N GLY A 398 6.27 -20.01 -9.16
CA GLY A 398 6.81 -19.87 -7.80
C GLY A 398 6.29 -18.67 -6.99
N ASN A 399 5.52 -17.77 -7.60
CA ASN A 399 5.07 -16.55 -6.91
C ASN A 399 3.93 -16.76 -5.91
N LEU A 400 3.21 -17.89 -5.94
CA LEU A 400 2.23 -18.20 -4.90
C LEU A 400 2.95 -18.54 -3.58
N PRO A 401 2.73 -17.80 -2.47
CA PRO A 401 3.40 -18.09 -1.21
C PRO A 401 2.94 -19.41 -0.62
N THR A 402 3.86 -20.31 -0.26
CA THR A 402 3.55 -21.65 0.25
C THR A 402 4.15 -21.95 1.63
N ASN A 403 4.93 -21.03 2.18
CA ASN A 403 5.68 -21.17 3.43
C ASN A 403 5.23 -20.23 4.56
N TYR A 404 4.29 -19.31 4.31
CA TYR A 404 3.83 -18.31 5.29
C TYR A 404 3.41 -18.93 6.64
N ARG A 405 2.65 -20.03 6.65
CA ARG A 405 2.30 -20.71 7.91
C ARG A 405 3.52 -21.19 8.69
N GLN A 406 4.52 -21.74 7.99
CA GLN A 406 5.73 -22.26 8.64
C GLN A 406 6.57 -21.13 9.22
N LEU A 407 6.70 -20.03 8.47
CA LEU A 407 7.45 -18.85 8.88
C LEU A 407 6.77 -18.16 10.07
N HIS A 408 5.46 -17.95 10.02
CA HIS A 408 4.69 -17.40 11.14
C HIS A 408 4.88 -18.21 12.43
N VAL A 409 4.76 -19.55 12.36
CA VAL A 409 4.97 -20.44 13.53
C VAL A 409 6.41 -20.37 14.06
N LYS A 410 7.38 -20.03 13.21
CA LYS A 410 8.78 -19.85 13.62
C LYS A 410 9.03 -18.46 14.22
N GLN A 411 8.39 -17.43 13.69
CA GLN A 411 8.69 -16.02 13.98
C GLN A 411 7.84 -15.46 15.12
N SER A 412 6.52 -15.67 15.08
CA SER A 412 5.59 -15.11 16.06
C SER A 412 4.43 -16.07 16.38
N PRO A 413 4.71 -17.27 16.92
CA PRO A 413 3.69 -18.29 17.18
C PRO A 413 2.68 -17.91 18.28
N THR A 414 2.93 -16.84 19.03
CA THR A 414 2.11 -16.38 20.17
C THR A 414 1.10 -15.30 19.78
N THR A 415 1.14 -14.81 18.55
CA THR A 415 0.24 -13.76 18.02
C THR A 415 -0.59 -14.29 16.85
N PRO A 416 -1.67 -13.60 16.43
CA PRO A 416 -2.42 -13.98 15.26
C PRO A 416 -1.56 -13.86 14.00
N TYR A 417 -1.75 -14.76 13.02
CA TYR A 417 -1.12 -14.59 11.72
C TYR A 417 -1.74 -13.39 11.00
N SER A 418 -0.91 -12.40 10.70
CA SER A 418 -1.34 -11.06 10.30
C SER A 418 -0.65 -10.63 9.01
N ILE A 419 -1.44 -10.13 8.06
CA ILE A 419 -1.00 -9.55 6.80
C ILE A 419 -1.54 -8.12 6.68
N PRO A 420 -0.82 -7.11 7.20
CA PRO A 420 -1.25 -5.71 7.18
C PRO A 420 -1.36 -5.11 5.78
N GLU A 421 -0.59 -5.60 4.81
CA GLU A 421 -0.79 -5.30 3.39
C GLU A 421 -0.73 -6.57 2.53
N PHE A 422 -1.85 -6.91 1.91
CA PHE A 422 -1.87 -7.92 0.85
C PHE A 422 -2.38 -7.32 -0.45
N GLN A 423 -1.79 -7.77 -1.56
CA GLN A 423 -2.05 -7.26 -2.90
C GLN A 423 -3.55 -7.19 -3.26
N GLY A 424 -4.10 -5.99 -3.15
CA GLY A 424 -5.43 -5.57 -3.62
C GLY A 424 -5.40 -4.95 -5.01
N GLY A 425 -4.22 -4.64 -5.52
CA GLY A 425 -3.99 -3.97 -6.80
C GLY A 425 -2.49 -3.72 -7.05
N SER A 426 -2.16 -2.75 -7.90
CA SER A 426 -0.79 -2.34 -8.19
C SER A 426 -0.75 -0.84 -8.48
N PHE A 427 0.34 -0.17 -8.10
CA PHE A 427 0.67 1.14 -8.66
C PHE A 427 1.04 1.02 -10.14
N ASP A 428 1.12 2.14 -10.85
CA ASP A 428 1.51 2.20 -12.26
C ASP A 428 2.34 3.48 -12.51
N PRO A 429 3.54 3.37 -13.12
CA PRO A 429 4.41 4.53 -13.33
C PRO A 429 4.01 5.38 -14.53
N TRP A 430 4.62 6.57 -14.64
CA TRP A 430 4.59 7.35 -15.89
C TRP A 430 5.07 6.49 -17.07
N GLY A 431 4.38 6.57 -18.21
CA GLY A 431 4.62 5.68 -19.35
C GLY A 431 4.30 4.20 -19.11
N GLY A 432 3.64 3.87 -17.99
CA GLY A 432 3.19 2.53 -17.65
C GLY A 432 2.02 2.03 -18.52
N PRO A 433 1.63 0.75 -18.37
CA PRO A 433 0.52 0.14 -19.10
C PRO A 433 -0.87 0.72 -18.82
N GLY A 434 -1.09 1.44 -17.72
CA GLY A 434 -2.39 1.93 -17.27
C GLY A 434 -3.12 0.96 -16.33
N PHE A 435 -3.90 1.50 -15.39
CA PHE A 435 -4.62 0.70 -14.39
C PHE A 435 -5.65 -0.29 -14.97
N ASP A 436 -6.13 -0.10 -16.20
CA ASP A 436 -6.98 -1.09 -16.88
C ASP A 436 -6.25 -2.43 -17.06
N LYS A 437 -4.95 -2.42 -17.42
CA LYS A 437 -4.15 -3.65 -17.46
C LYS A 437 -3.85 -4.21 -16.07
N CYS A 438 -3.63 -3.34 -15.08
CA CYS A 438 -3.48 -3.80 -13.70
C CYS A 438 -4.74 -4.53 -13.21
N GLN A 439 -5.94 -4.07 -13.64
CA GLN A 439 -7.20 -4.72 -13.33
C GLN A 439 -7.33 -6.10 -13.98
N GLU A 440 -6.79 -6.30 -15.18
CA GLU A 440 -6.73 -7.62 -15.83
C GLU A 440 -5.81 -8.59 -15.07
N LEU A 441 -4.63 -8.13 -14.64
CA LEU A 441 -3.68 -8.93 -13.85
C LEU A 441 -4.26 -9.31 -12.48
N LEU A 442 -4.82 -8.32 -11.79
CA LEU A 442 -5.28 -8.38 -10.41
C LEU A 442 -6.81 -8.45 -10.36
N SER A 443 -7.34 -9.37 -11.15
CA SER A 443 -8.76 -9.61 -11.36
C SER A 443 -9.37 -10.46 -10.23
N GLN A 444 -10.65 -10.83 -10.38
CA GLN A 444 -11.34 -11.77 -9.48
C GLN A 444 -10.65 -13.13 -9.38
N GLU A 445 -9.85 -13.53 -10.37
CA GLU A 445 -9.09 -14.77 -10.33
C GLU A 445 -7.97 -14.71 -9.30
N GLN A 446 -7.28 -13.56 -9.19
CA GLN A 446 -6.27 -13.33 -8.18
C GLN A 446 -6.89 -13.37 -6.78
N VAL A 447 -8.03 -12.69 -6.59
CA VAL A 447 -8.78 -12.66 -5.33
C VAL A 447 -9.11 -14.09 -4.86
N ARG A 448 -9.63 -14.96 -5.74
CA ARG A 448 -10.02 -16.31 -5.32
C ARG A 448 -8.85 -17.28 -5.14
N VAL A 449 -7.75 -17.14 -5.88
CA VAL A 449 -6.58 -18.03 -5.72
C VAL A 449 -5.70 -17.59 -4.55
N PHE A 450 -5.32 -16.32 -4.50
CA PHE A 450 -4.33 -15.84 -3.54
C PHE A 450 -4.93 -15.59 -2.15
N TYR A 451 -6.13 -15.04 -2.05
CA TYR A 451 -6.70 -14.75 -0.72
C TYR A 451 -7.11 -16.05 -0.02
N LYS A 452 -7.67 -17.01 -0.76
CA LYS A 452 -7.93 -18.36 -0.22
C LYS A 452 -6.65 -19.10 0.17
N ASN A 453 -5.54 -18.85 -0.53
CA ASN A 453 -4.23 -19.36 -0.11
C ASN A 453 -3.75 -18.72 1.21
N ASN A 454 -4.05 -17.45 1.47
CA ASN A 454 -3.82 -16.85 2.78
C ASN A 454 -4.70 -17.49 3.85
N TYR A 455 -5.97 -17.81 3.53
CA TYR A 455 -6.84 -18.53 4.47
C TYR A 455 -6.29 -19.93 4.78
N ALA A 456 -5.69 -20.60 3.79
CA ALA A 456 -5.00 -21.87 3.95
C ALA A 456 -3.80 -21.80 4.90
N ALA A 457 -3.19 -20.62 5.05
CA ALA A 457 -2.13 -20.35 6.02
C ALA A 457 -2.67 -19.94 7.40
N GLY A 458 -3.98 -19.76 7.57
CA GLY A 458 -4.63 -19.40 8.82
C GLY A 458 -4.60 -17.91 9.15
N VAL A 459 -4.66 -17.04 8.15
CA VAL A 459 -4.67 -15.58 8.39
C VAL A 459 -5.94 -15.17 9.12
N THR A 460 -5.80 -14.38 10.18
CA THR A 460 -6.95 -13.86 10.95
C THR A 460 -6.95 -12.35 11.09
N ILE A 461 -5.88 -11.69 10.65
CA ILE A 461 -5.82 -10.24 10.40
C ILE A 461 -5.29 -10.04 8.97
N GLN A 462 -6.09 -9.46 8.08
CA GLN A 462 -5.71 -9.23 6.69
C GLN A 462 -6.23 -7.88 6.22
N SER A 463 -5.36 -6.97 5.75
CA SER A 463 -5.75 -5.79 4.98
C SER A 463 -5.46 -5.98 3.50
N LEU A 464 -6.37 -5.50 2.64
CA LEU A 464 -6.16 -5.47 1.19
C LEU A 464 -5.67 -4.09 0.77
N TYR A 465 -4.42 -4.00 0.31
CA TYR A 465 -3.79 -2.78 -0.16
C TYR A 465 -3.81 -2.73 -1.70
N MET A 466 -4.62 -1.89 -2.36
CA MET A 466 -5.66 -0.99 -1.85
C MET A 466 -7.07 -1.59 -1.95
N ILE A 467 -7.97 -1.22 -1.03
CA ILE A 467 -9.42 -1.44 -1.23
C ILE A 467 -10.03 -0.30 -2.05
N PHE A 468 -9.61 0.94 -1.77
CA PHE A 468 -9.92 2.14 -2.54
C PHE A 468 -8.67 3.03 -2.54
N GLY A 469 -8.10 3.25 -3.71
CA GLY A 469 -6.88 4.05 -3.81
C GLY A 469 -7.13 5.57 -3.84
N GLY A 470 -8.05 6.05 -4.68
CA GLY A 470 -8.35 7.49 -4.82
C GLY A 470 -7.43 8.20 -5.81
N THR A 471 -7.14 9.48 -5.58
CA THR A 471 -6.40 10.34 -6.53
C THR A 471 -5.21 11.02 -5.86
N ASN A 472 -4.06 11.03 -6.53
CA ASN A 472 -2.91 11.87 -6.19
C ASN A 472 -3.14 13.33 -6.65
N TRP A 473 -4.18 13.97 -6.10
CA TRP A 473 -4.49 15.38 -6.37
C TRP A 473 -3.42 16.30 -5.77
N GLY A 474 -3.35 17.55 -6.23
CA GLY A 474 -2.52 18.56 -5.57
C GLY A 474 -1.05 18.19 -5.44
N ASN A 475 -0.46 17.53 -6.45
CA ASN A 475 0.94 17.09 -6.47
C ASN A 475 1.36 16.15 -5.30
N LEU A 476 0.42 15.49 -4.63
CA LEU A 476 0.74 14.65 -3.46
C LEU A 476 1.46 13.34 -3.81
N GLY A 477 1.44 12.90 -5.07
CA GLY A 477 2.09 11.67 -5.52
C GLY A 477 3.61 11.80 -5.67
N HIS A 478 4.34 10.69 -5.54
CA HIS A 478 5.76 10.62 -5.89
C HIS A 478 6.00 10.58 -7.41
N PRO A 479 7.24 10.73 -7.91
CA PRO A 479 7.56 10.62 -9.34
C PRO A 479 7.40 9.22 -9.93
N GLY A 480 7.35 8.18 -9.10
CA GLY A 480 7.15 6.79 -9.54
C GLY A 480 5.72 6.48 -10.00
N GLY A 481 4.79 7.43 -9.89
CA GLY A 481 3.39 7.31 -10.29
C GLY A 481 2.82 8.63 -10.82
N TYR A 482 1.62 8.58 -11.40
CA TYR A 482 0.93 9.74 -11.96
C TYR A 482 -0.29 10.15 -11.12
N THR A 483 -1.20 10.96 -11.69
CA THR A 483 -2.29 11.59 -10.90
C THR A 483 -3.29 10.56 -10.38
N SER A 484 -3.69 9.59 -11.19
CA SER A 484 -4.57 8.52 -10.70
C SER A 484 -3.85 7.63 -9.70
N TYR A 485 -4.56 7.27 -8.64
CA TYR A 485 -4.19 6.17 -7.76
C TYR A 485 -5.35 5.17 -7.69
N ASP A 486 -5.99 4.89 -8.84
CA ASP A 486 -7.03 3.86 -8.93
C ASP A 486 -6.53 2.50 -8.46
N TYR A 487 -5.23 2.23 -8.67
CA TYR A 487 -4.51 1.05 -8.21
C TYR A 487 -5.04 -0.27 -8.79
N ALA A 488 -6.00 -0.22 -9.71
CA ALA A 488 -6.86 -1.36 -10.03
C ALA A 488 -7.49 -2.01 -8.78
N ALA A 489 -7.75 -1.18 -7.77
CA ALA A 489 -8.31 -1.58 -6.49
C ALA A 489 -9.71 -2.20 -6.64
N VAL A 490 -10.19 -2.79 -5.56
CA VAL A 490 -11.53 -3.39 -5.49
C VAL A 490 -12.64 -2.36 -5.76
N ILE A 491 -12.50 -1.17 -5.19
CA ILE A 491 -13.32 0.01 -5.45
C ILE A 491 -12.52 0.93 -6.38
N ALA A 492 -13.09 1.32 -7.52
CA ALA A 492 -12.42 2.19 -8.48
C ALA A 492 -12.20 3.61 -7.94
N GLU A 493 -11.30 4.38 -8.55
CA GLU A 493 -10.98 5.77 -8.18
C GLU A 493 -12.20 6.69 -8.08
N ASP A 494 -13.19 6.47 -8.94
CA ASP A 494 -14.45 7.21 -8.93
C ASP A 494 -15.52 6.63 -7.98
N ARG A 495 -15.10 5.71 -7.12
CA ARG A 495 -15.86 4.95 -6.12
C ARG A 495 -16.83 3.92 -6.70
N THR A 496 -16.82 3.65 -8.00
CA THR A 496 -17.67 2.60 -8.57
C THR A 496 -17.20 1.20 -8.17
N VAL A 497 -18.15 0.31 -7.93
CA VAL A 497 -17.98 -1.11 -7.55
C VAL A 497 -18.39 -2.06 -8.67
N THR A 498 -18.19 -1.66 -9.93
CA THR A 498 -18.56 -2.49 -11.11
C THR A 498 -17.57 -3.61 -11.41
N ARG A 499 -16.37 -3.58 -10.82
CA ARG A 499 -15.33 -4.59 -11.04
C ARG A 499 -15.76 -5.93 -10.45
N GLU A 500 -15.60 -7.02 -11.19
CA GLU A 500 -16.00 -8.36 -10.74
C GLU A 500 -15.27 -8.79 -9.44
N LYS A 501 -14.04 -8.31 -9.23
CA LYS A 501 -13.26 -8.56 -8.01
C LYS A 501 -13.94 -8.06 -6.72
N TYR A 502 -14.78 -7.01 -6.80
CA TYR A 502 -15.58 -6.55 -5.67
C TYR A 502 -16.58 -7.62 -5.23
N SER A 503 -17.33 -8.15 -6.20
CA SER A 503 -18.32 -9.19 -5.92
C SER A 503 -17.68 -10.51 -5.48
N GLU A 504 -16.52 -10.87 -6.04
CA GLU A 504 -15.75 -12.04 -5.59
C GLU A 504 -15.25 -11.90 -4.16
N LEU A 505 -14.66 -10.75 -3.81
CA LEU A 505 -14.21 -10.49 -2.45
C LEU A 505 -15.39 -10.56 -1.46
N LYS A 506 -16.55 -10.01 -1.84
CA LYS A 506 -17.77 -10.09 -1.01
C LYS A 506 -18.13 -11.53 -0.66
N LEU A 507 -17.98 -12.48 -1.59
CA LEU A 507 -18.30 -13.88 -1.30
C LEU A 507 -17.43 -14.43 -0.16
N GLN A 508 -16.14 -14.09 -0.18
CA GLN A 508 -15.17 -14.59 0.78
C GLN A 508 -15.28 -13.92 2.14
N ALA A 509 -15.47 -12.59 2.16
CA ALA A 509 -15.61 -11.85 3.40
C ALA A 509 -16.90 -12.23 4.16
N GLN A 510 -18.03 -12.37 3.45
CA GLN A 510 -19.28 -12.83 4.06
C GLN A 510 -19.18 -14.26 4.59
N PHE A 511 -18.46 -15.14 3.88
CA PHE A 511 -18.17 -16.49 4.34
C PHE A 511 -17.40 -16.51 5.67
N LEU A 512 -16.28 -15.79 5.75
CA LEU A 512 -15.43 -15.77 6.95
C LEU A 512 -16.17 -15.18 8.16
N LYS A 513 -17.00 -14.17 7.93
CA LYS A 513 -17.80 -13.53 8.97
C LYS A 513 -18.77 -14.49 9.68
N VAL A 514 -19.33 -15.46 8.97
CA VAL A 514 -20.25 -16.47 9.54
C VAL A 514 -19.56 -17.79 9.87
N SER A 515 -18.22 -17.84 9.83
CA SER A 515 -17.41 -19.05 10.02
C SER A 515 -16.47 -18.96 11.23
N PRO A 516 -16.98 -18.73 12.46
CA PRO A 516 -16.12 -18.57 13.65
C PRO A 516 -15.24 -19.79 13.96
N GLY A 517 -15.64 -20.99 13.50
CA GLY A 517 -14.81 -22.19 13.58
C GLY A 517 -13.46 -22.08 12.88
N TYR A 518 -13.35 -21.23 11.85
CA TYR A 518 -12.09 -20.95 11.14
C TYR A 518 -11.05 -20.32 12.07
N LEU A 519 -11.47 -19.39 12.94
CA LEU A 519 -10.59 -18.62 13.82
C LEU A 519 -9.81 -19.50 14.80
N VAL A 520 -10.35 -20.67 15.16
CA VAL A 520 -9.74 -21.61 16.10
C VAL A 520 -9.28 -22.91 15.44
N ALA A 521 -9.39 -22.99 14.11
CA ALA A 521 -8.91 -24.12 13.34
C ALA A 521 -7.39 -24.01 13.14
N THR A 522 -6.71 -25.15 13.10
CA THR A 522 -5.25 -25.23 12.94
C THR A 522 -4.89 -25.52 11.49
N PRO A 523 -4.19 -24.60 10.79
CA PRO A 523 -3.69 -24.86 9.45
C PRO A 523 -2.58 -25.90 9.46
N ALA A 524 -2.61 -26.82 8.49
CA ALA A 524 -1.46 -27.67 8.22
C ALA A 524 -0.24 -26.84 7.79
N LYS A 525 0.96 -27.35 8.11
CA LYS A 525 2.22 -26.68 7.76
C LYS A 525 2.49 -26.61 6.25
N SER A 526 1.85 -27.47 5.46
CA SER A 526 2.03 -27.51 4.00
C SER A 526 0.76 -28.02 3.33
N TYR A 527 0.61 -27.67 2.05
CA TYR A 527 -0.37 -28.30 1.17
C TYR A 527 0.03 -29.76 0.89
N THR A 528 -0.93 -30.53 0.38
CA THR A 528 -0.75 -31.94 0.03
C THR A 528 -1.29 -32.23 -1.37
N THR A 529 -0.69 -33.21 -2.04
CA THR A 529 -1.14 -33.77 -3.33
C THR A 529 -1.28 -35.28 -3.17
N GLY A 530 -2.32 -35.90 -3.75
CA GLY A 530 -2.52 -37.35 -3.66
C GLY A 530 -3.10 -37.89 -2.34
N ILE A 531 -3.25 -37.03 -1.31
CA ILE A 531 -3.75 -37.43 0.02
C ILE A 531 -5.27 -37.28 0.11
N TYR A 532 -5.76 -36.04 0.03
CA TYR A 532 -7.18 -35.73 0.07
C TYR A 532 -7.85 -35.91 -1.29
N SER A 533 -7.10 -36.00 -2.40
CA SER A 533 -7.64 -36.32 -3.72
C SER A 533 -6.73 -37.33 -4.40
N THR A 534 -7.29 -38.19 -5.25
CA THR A 534 -6.49 -39.05 -6.13
C THR A 534 -5.91 -38.28 -7.32
N SER A 535 -6.43 -37.09 -7.63
CA SER A 535 -5.88 -36.21 -8.67
C SER A 535 -4.67 -35.47 -8.12
N THR A 536 -3.51 -35.61 -8.76
CA THR A 536 -2.29 -34.85 -8.43
C THR A 536 -2.29 -33.44 -9.04
N ALA A 537 -3.26 -33.15 -9.92
CA ALA A 537 -3.43 -31.83 -10.52
C ALA A 537 -4.05 -30.80 -9.56
N VAL A 538 -4.56 -31.24 -8.41
CA VAL A 538 -5.03 -30.36 -7.32
C VAL A 538 -4.14 -30.49 -6.08
N SER A 539 -3.90 -29.35 -5.44
CA SER A 539 -3.26 -29.25 -4.14
C SER A 539 -4.30 -28.85 -3.09
N ILE A 540 -4.26 -29.51 -1.93
CA ILE A 540 -5.23 -29.33 -0.86
C ILE A 540 -4.50 -29.03 0.45
N THR A 541 -4.86 -27.91 1.08
CA THR A 541 -4.39 -27.53 2.41
C THR A 541 -5.54 -27.65 3.42
N PRO A 542 -5.46 -28.58 4.38
CA PRO A 542 -6.45 -28.68 5.43
C PRO A 542 -6.19 -27.66 6.55
N VAL A 543 -7.26 -27.03 7.02
CA VAL A 543 -7.31 -26.17 8.21
C VAL A 543 -8.34 -26.78 9.14
N THR A 544 -7.87 -27.55 10.14
CA THR A 544 -8.72 -28.47 10.91
C THR A 544 -9.05 -27.91 12.27
N GLY A 545 -10.33 -27.89 12.64
CA GLY A 545 -10.81 -27.37 13.91
C GLY A 545 -11.90 -28.24 14.55
N PRO A 546 -12.15 -28.06 15.85
CA PRO A 546 -13.17 -28.82 16.58
C PRO A 546 -14.61 -28.43 16.19
N ASN A 547 -14.80 -27.21 15.68
CA ASN A 547 -16.10 -26.64 15.29
C ASN A 547 -16.17 -26.41 13.77
N GLY A 548 -15.74 -27.43 13.03
CA GLY A 548 -15.65 -27.43 11.57
C GLY A 548 -14.21 -27.40 11.07
N SER A 549 -13.98 -28.11 9.97
CA SER A 549 -12.70 -28.11 9.25
C SER A 549 -12.88 -27.60 7.83
N PHE A 550 -11.82 -27.00 7.30
CA PHE A 550 -11.79 -26.31 6.01
C PHE A 550 -10.70 -26.91 5.13
N TYR A 551 -10.98 -27.10 3.85
CA TYR A 551 -10.07 -27.71 2.89
C TYR A 551 -9.94 -26.77 1.70
N VAL A 552 -8.85 -26.01 1.67
CA VAL A 552 -8.57 -25.08 0.57
C VAL A 552 -7.99 -25.87 -0.59
N VAL A 553 -8.75 -25.94 -1.67
CA VAL A 553 -8.38 -26.65 -2.91
C VAL A 553 -7.95 -25.62 -3.95
N ARG A 554 -6.83 -25.87 -4.63
CA ARG A 554 -6.38 -25.11 -5.81
C ARG A 554 -5.74 -26.04 -6.83
N HIS A 555 -5.48 -25.54 -8.03
CA HIS A 555 -4.59 -26.23 -8.97
C HIS A 555 -3.19 -26.37 -8.37
N THR A 556 -2.52 -27.50 -8.63
CA THR A 556 -1.13 -27.72 -8.20
C THR A 556 -0.19 -26.70 -8.83
N ASP A 557 -0.30 -26.51 -10.15
CA ASP A 557 0.16 -25.30 -10.82
C ASP A 557 -0.89 -24.21 -10.64
N TYR A 558 -0.62 -23.28 -9.73
CA TYR A 558 -1.55 -22.22 -9.37
C TYR A 558 -1.90 -21.29 -10.55
N SER A 559 -1.04 -21.21 -11.57
CA SER A 559 -1.22 -20.37 -12.75
C SER A 559 -2.15 -20.98 -13.80
N SER A 560 -2.47 -22.27 -13.64
CA SER A 560 -3.21 -23.06 -14.63
C SER A 560 -4.55 -22.46 -15.00
N ILE A 561 -4.79 -22.43 -16.31
CA ILE A 561 -6.05 -22.04 -16.92
C ILE A 561 -6.88 -23.24 -17.38
N ASP A 562 -6.44 -24.46 -17.03
CA ASP A 562 -7.15 -25.69 -17.36
C ASP A 562 -8.34 -25.92 -16.44
N THR A 563 -9.21 -26.84 -16.86
CA THR A 563 -10.27 -27.38 -16.01
C THR A 563 -9.90 -28.78 -15.57
N VAL A 564 -9.83 -28.98 -14.25
CA VAL A 564 -9.47 -30.26 -13.64
C VAL A 564 -10.69 -30.90 -13.00
N SER A 565 -10.89 -32.19 -13.27
CA SER A 565 -11.86 -33.02 -12.56
C SER A 565 -11.20 -33.72 -11.38
N TYR A 566 -11.89 -33.80 -10.24
CA TYR A 566 -11.36 -34.45 -9.04
C TYR A 566 -12.47 -35.00 -8.15
N THR A 567 -12.08 -35.89 -7.24
CA THR A 567 -12.85 -36.29 -6.06
C THR A 567 -12.08 -35.89 -4.82
N ILE A 568 -12.74 -35.77 -3.67
CA ILE A 568 -12.10 -35.41 -2.41
C ILE A 568 -12.48 -36.36 -1.28
N LYS A 569 -11.50 -36.80 -0.51
CA LYS A 569 -11.63 -37.65 0.68
C LYS A 569 -11.66 -36.75 1.91
N LEU A 570 -12.84 -36.58 2.51
CA LEU A 570 -13.07 -35.66 3.62
C LEU A 570 -13.24 -36.42 4.94
N PRO A 571 -12.37 -36.21 5.94
CA PRO A 571 -12.62 -36.59 7.33
C PRO A 571 -13.80 -35.82 7.93
N THR A 572 -14.73 -36.53 8.57
CA THR A 572 -15.91 -35.94 9.23
C THR A 572 -16.20 -36.66 10.54
N SER A 573 -17.09 -36.10 11.36
CA SER A 573 -17.62 -36.75 12.57
C SER A 573 -18.34 -38.08 12.32
N LEU A 574 -18.80 -38.33 11.08
CA LEU A 574 -19.45 -39.59 10.68
C LEU A 574 -18.51 -40.55 9.93
N GLY A 575 -17.20 -40.26 9.92
CA GLY A 575 -16.18 -41.05 9.23
C GLY A 575 -15.61 -40.33 8.01
N LYS A 576 -14.80 -41.06 7.22
CA LYS A 576 -14.15 -40.52 6.02
C LYS A 576 -15.03 -40.79 4.80
N PHE A 577 -15.39 -39.72 4.07
CA PHE A 577 -16.21 -39.80 2.85
C PHE A 577 -15.38 -39.49 1.61
N SER A 578 -15.61 -40.21 0.51
CA SER A 578 -15.04 -39.86 -0.80
C SER A 578 -16.11 -39.16 -1.65
N VAL A 579 -16.07 -37.85 -1.71
CA VAL A 579 -17.12 -37.01 -2.31
C VAL A 579 -16.82 -36.76 -3.79
N PRO A 580 -17.81 -36.91 -4.71
CA PRO A 580 -19.24 -37.20 -4.47
C PRO A 580 -19.57 -38.66 -4.12
N GLN A 581 -20.57 -38.86 -3.24
CA GLN A 581 -21.07 -40.16 -2.77
C GLN A 581 -22.23 -40.71 -3.62
N SER A 582 -23.09 -39.86 -4.17
CA SER A 582 -24.36 -40.28 -4.80
C SER A 582 -24.22 -40.91 -6.19
N GLY A 583 -22.99 -41.19 -6.64
CA GLY A 583 -22.67 -41.60 -8.02
C GLY A 583 -22.87 -40.49 -9.05
N GLY A 584 -22.56 -40.74 -10.32
CA GLY A 584 -23.00 -39.90 -11.44
C GLY A 584 -22.15 -38.66 -11.81
N GLY A 585 -20.98 -38.45 -11.21
CA GLY A 585 -20.06 -37.39 -11.66
C GLY A 585 -18.84 -37.14 -10.76
N VAL A 586 -18.11 -36.06 -11.06
CA VAL A 586 -16.88 -35.62 -10.39
C VAL A 586 -16.95 -34.11 -10.11
N LEU A 587 -16.22 -33.65 -9.10
CA LEU A 587 -16.07 -32.21 -8.84
C LEU A 587 -15.20 -31.58 -9.92
N THR A 588 -15.31 -30.26 -10.08
CA THR A 588 -14.57 -29.51 -11.10
C THR A 588 -13.87 -28.30 -10.46
N LEU A 589 -12.63 -28.06 -10.88
CA LEU A 589 -11.90 -26.83 -10.59
C LEU A 589 -11.53 -26.18 -11.92
N THR A 590 -12.13 -25.04 -12.22
CA THR A 590 -11.92 -24.32 -13.48
C THR A 590 -10.65 -23.47 -13.45
N ARG A 591 -10.35 -22.77 -14.55
CA ARG A 591 -9.22 -21.84 -14.68
C ARG A 591 -9.04 -20.97 -13.43
N ARG A 592 -7.80 -20.93 -12.91
CA ARG A 592 -7.40 -20.06 -11.80
C ARG A 592 -8.48 -19.91 -10.74
N ASP A 593 -8.98 -21.05 -10.28
CA ASP A 593 -9.99 -21.11 -9.25
C ASP A 593 -9.44 -21.83 -8.02
N SER A 594 -9.97 -21.46 -6.87
CA SER A 594 -9.73 -22.12 -5.61
C SER A 594 -11.02 -22.14 -4.81
N LYS A 595 -11.24 -23.20 -4.03
CA LYS A 595 -12.47 -23.42 -3.27
C LYS A 595 -12.17 -23.80 -1.84
N VAL A 596 -13.03 -23.39 -0.92
CA VAL A 596 -13.02 -23.87 0.47
C VAL A 596 -14.13 -24.89 0.68
N HIS A 597 -13.76 -26.17 0.73
CA HIS A 597 -14.71 -27.22 1.15
C HIS A 597 -14.73 -27.29 2.67
N VAL A 598 -15.88 -27.64 3.25
CA VAL A 598 -16.02 -27.71 4.70
C VAL A 598 -16.50 -29.08 5.16
N THR A 599 -16.14 -29.44 6.39
CA THR A 599 -16.68 -30.59 7.11
C THR A 599 -17.10 -30.20 8.52
N ASP A 600 -18.12 -30.87 9.04
CA ASP A 600 -18.71 -30.64 10.36
C ASP A 600 -19.01 -29.15 10.64
N TYR A 601 -19.47 -28.44 9.60
CA TYR A 601 -19.71 -27.01 9.65
C TYR A 601 -21.09 -26.72 10.28
N PRO A 602 -21.16 -25.99 11.41
CA PRO A 602 -22.42 -25.69 12.08
C PRO A 602 -23.23 -24.63 11.32
N VAL A 603 -24.55 -24.84 11.18
CA VAL A 603 -25.50 -23.91 10.56
C VAL A 603 -26.78 -23.87 11.39
N GLY A 604 -26.85 -22.93 12.34
CA GLY A 604 -27.92 -22.91 13.33
C GLY A 604 -28.00 -24.23 14.11
N ASP A 605 -29.15 -24.91 14.03
CA ASP A 605 -29.35 -26.21 14.70
C ASP A 605 -28.99 -27.42 13.80
N ALA A 606 -28.54 -27.16 12.57
CA ALA A 606 -28.11 -28.17 11.61
C ALA A 606 -26.58 -28.24 11.52
N THR A 607 -26.07 -29.35 10.98
CA THR A 607 -24.64 -29.51 10.69
C THR A 607 -24.47 -29.95 9.24
N LEU A 608 -23.63 -29.24 8.50
CA LEU A 608 -23.14 -29.69 7.20
C LEU A 608 -21.97 -30.64 7.49
N VAL A 609 -22.24 -31.95 7.49
CA VAL A 609 -21.21 -32.98 7.71
C VAL A 609 -20.11 -32.84 6.67
N TYR A 610 -20.49 -32.55 5.42
CA TYR A 610 -19.61 -31.95 4.42
C TYR A 610 -20.38 -31.08 3.44
N SER A 611 -19.70 -30.10 2.83
CA SER A 611 -20.16 -29.39 1.64
C SER A 611 -19.00 -29.17 0.68
N THR A 612 -19.19 -29.49 -0.60
CA THR A 612 -18.25 -29.10 -1.66
C THR A 612 -18.64 -27.80 -2.35
N ALA A 613 -19.87 -27.31 -2.13
CA ALA A 613 -20.25 -25.96 -2.51
C ALA A 613 -19.76 -24.98 -1.45
N GLU A 614 -19.31 -23.81 -1.89
CA GLU A 614 -18.86 -22.76 -0.99
C GLU A 614 -20.07 -22.12 -0.31
N ILE A 615 -19.94 -21.80 0.97
CA ILE A 615 -20.96 -21.07 1.72
C ILE A 615 -20.75 -19.58 1.47
N PHE A 616 -21.80 -18.86 1.08
CA PHE A 616 -21.78 -17.40 1.04
C PHE A 616 -22.11 -16.82 2.40
N THR A 617 -23.24 -17.22 2.98
CA THR A 617 -23.70 -16.78 4.30
C THR A 617 -24.74 -17.76 4.85
N TRP A 618 -25.04 -17.67 6.15
CA TRP A 618 -26.19 -18.32 6.75
C TRP A 618 -26.71 -17.49 7.93
N GLN A 619 -28.02 -17.55 8.17
CA GLN A 619 -28.70 -16.82 9.25
C GLN A 619 -29.80 -17.69 9.87
N LYS A 620 -29.98 -17.58 11.19
CA LYS A 620 -31.06 -18.23 11.93
C LYS A 620 -32.14 -17.20 12.26
N TYR A 621 -33.28 -17.29 11.58
CA TYR A 621 -34.47 -16.50 11.83
C TYR A 621 -35.42 -17.22 12.79
N SER A 622 -36.49 -16.56 13.21
CA SER A 622 -37.45 -17.11 14.19
C SER A 622 -38.20 -18.35 13.70
N ASP A 623 -38.45 -18.45 12.40
CA ASP A 623 -39.23 -19.50 11.76
C ASP A 623 -38.35 -20.52 11.00
N ARG A 624 -37.15 -20.13 10.59
CA ARG A 624 -36.26 -20.94 9.74
C ARG A 624 -34.79 -20.55 9.85
N THR A 625 -33.91 -21.47 9.45
CA THR A 625 -32.50 -21.18 9.19
C THR A 625 -32.28 -21.16 7.67
N VAL A 626 -31.64 -20.13 7.16
CA VAL A 626 -31.29 -20.01 5.73
C VAL A 626 -29.78 -20.11 5.57
N VAL A 627 -29.32 -20.92 4.62
CA VAL A 627 -27.94 -20.95 4.15
C VAL A 627 -27.91 -20.74 2.64
N VAL A 628 -27.02 -19.89 2.17
CA VAL A 628 -26.80 -19.65 0.74
C VAL A 628 -25.48 -20.31 0.36
N VAL A 629 -25.54 -21.23 -0.60
CA VAL A 629 -24.36 -21.93 -1.13
C VAL A 629 -24.22 -21.70 -2.62
N TYR A 630 -22.97 -21.65 -3.09
CA TYR A 630 -22.67 -21.36 -4.48
C TYR A 630 -21.53 -22.23 -5.03
N GLY A 631 -21.45 -22.25 -6.36
CA GLY A 631 -20.35 -22.81 -7.14
C GLY A 631 -20.22 -22.11 -8.49
N GLY A 632 -19.11 -22.35 -9.19
CA GLY A 632 -18.93 -21.84 -10.56
C GLY A 632 -19.98 -22.42 -11.51
N PRO A 633 -20.31 -21.77 -12.63
CA PRO A 633 -21.36 -22.24 -13.53
C PRO A 633 -21.17 -23.69 -14.02
N GLY A 634 -22.20 -24.54 -13.89
CA GLY A 634 -22.21 -25.93 -14.36
C GLY A 634 -21.45 -26.94 -13.49
N GLU A 635 -20.81 -26.48 -12.41
CA GLU A 635 -20.07 -27.34 -11.48
C GLU A 635 -21.00 -28.28 -10.70
N LEU A 636 -20.58 -29.53 -10.56
CA LEU A 636 -21.26 -30.51 -9.71
C LEU A 636 -20.84 -30.32 -8.26
N HIS A 637 -21.82 -30.22 -7.36
CA HIS A 637 -21.60 -30.15 -5.92
C HIS A 637 -22.44 -31.19 -5.19
N GLU A 638 -21.95 -31.55 -4.00
CA GLU A 638 -22.64 -32.44 -3.09
C GLU A 638 -22.46 -31.97 -1.64
N MET A 639 -23.51 -32.16 -0.85
CA MET A 639 -23.54 -31.82 0.56
C MET A 639 -24.23 -32.93 1.34
N LEU A 640 -23.70 -33.27 2.52
CA LEU A 640 -24.37 -34.12 3.49
C LEU A 640 -24.80 -33.27 4.68
N VAL A 641 -26.10 -33.21 4.91
CA VAL A 641 -26.72 -32.43 5.98
C VAL A 641 -27.27 -33.34 7.05
N LYS A 642 -26.95 -33.04 8.31
CA LYS A 642 -27.57 -33.63 9.50
C LYS A 642 -28.49 -32.60 10.14
N ALA A 643 -29.79 -32.88 10.16
CA ALA A 643 -30.80 -32.01 10.73
C ALA A 643 -32.02 -32.80 11.28
N THR A 644 -32.79 -32.19 12.17
CA THR A 644 -34.05 -32.75 12.70
C THR A 644 -35.16 -32.54 11.69
N ALA A 645 -35.64 -33.61 11.02
CA ALA A 645 -36.73 -33.50 10.03
C ALA A 645 -37.38 -34.84 9.70
N ASP A 646 -38.66 -34.81 9.31
CA ASP A 646 -39.39 -35.99 8.84
C ASP A 646 -39.12 -36.32 7.37
N THR A 647 -39.03 -35.31 6.49
CA THR A 647 -38.83 -35.50 5.03
C THR A 647 -38.18 -34.30 4.35
N PRO A 648 -37.03 -34.46 3.65
CA PRO A 648 -36.43 -33.41 2.85
C PRO A 648 -37.21 -33.16 1.54
N LYS A 649 -37.22 -31.91 1.07
CA LYS A 649 -37.87 -31.49 -0.17
C LYS A 649 -36.92 -30.62 -0.99
N ALA A 650 -37.14 -30.55 -2.31
CA ALA A 650 -36.41 -29.66 -3.20
C ALA A 650 -37.39 -28.93 -4.12
N THR A 651 -37.16 -27.63 -4.30
CA THR A 651 -37.87 -26.77 -5.24
C THR A 651 -36.95 -26.43 -6.41
N GLY A 652 -37.44 -26.67 -7.63
CA GLY A 652 -36.66 -26.62 -8.87
C GLY A 652 -36.15 -28.00 -9.31
N SER A 653 -35.72 -28.11 -10.58
CA SER A 653 -35.26 -29.37 -11.17
C SER A 653 -33.75 -29.61 -10.94
N GLY A 654 -33.31 -30.86 -11.12
CA GLY A 654 -31.87 -31.19 -11.11
C GLY A 654 -31.20 -31.27 -9.74
N ILE A 655 -31.97 -31.52 -8.67
CA ILE A 655 -31.47 -31.89 -7.34
C ILE A 655 -31.79 -33.36 -7.08
N THR A 656 -30.77 -34.11 -6.67
CA THR A 656 -30.90 -35.49 -6.19
C THR A 656 -30.78 -35.50 -4.67
N LEU A 657 -31.78 -36.06 -3.98
CA LEU A 657 -31.80 -36.21 -2.53
C LEU A 657 -31.75 -37.70 -2.14
N THR A 658 -30.77 -38.08 -1.34
CA THR A 658 -30.58 -39.44 -0.84
C THR A 658 -30.56 -39.43 0.68
N ARG A 659 -31.46 -40.17 1.34
CA ARG A 659 -31.42 -40.33 2.81
C ARG A 659 -30.45 -41.42 3.20
N LEU A 660 -29.66 -41.17 4.23
CA LEU A 660 -28.87 -42.21 4.91
C LEU A 660 -29.73 -42.82 6.03
N ASN A 661 -29.68 -44.14 6.20
CA ASN A 661 -30.45 -44.84 7.24
C ASN A 661 -30.00 -44.37 8.63
N GLY A 662 -30.89 -43.72 9.39
CA GLY A 662 -30.64 -43.22 10.74
C GLY A 662 -31.77 -43.57 11.72
N THR A 663 -31.49 -43.51 13.03
CA THR A 663 -32.48 -43.69 14.11
C THR A 663 -33.54 -42.58 14.09
N SER A 664 -34.73 -42.88 14.61
CA SER A 664 -36.02 -42.20 14.35
C SER A 664 -36.18 -40.70 14.71
N SER A 665 -35.11 -39.95 15.02
CA SER A 665 -35.19 -38.52 15.37
C SER A 665 -34.21 -37.60 14.65
N THR A 666 -33.24 -38.11 13.88
CA THR A 666 -32.28 -37.25 13.14
C THR A 666 -32.09 -37.78 11.72
N THR A 667 -32.32 -36.92 10.73
CA THR A 667 -32.24 -37.28 9.33
C THR A 667 -30.92 -36.78 8.73
N ALA A 668 -30.16 -37.71 8.15
CA ALA A 668 -28.97 -37.41 7.37
C ALA A 668 -29.32 -37.48 5.87
N VAL A 669 -29.14 -36.38 5.14
CA VAL A 669 -29.54 -36.24 3.74
C VAL A 669 -28.34 -35.82 2.90
N ILE A 670 -28.03 -36.61 1.88
CA ILE A 670 -27.11 -36.21 0.81
C ILE A 670 -27.93 -35.48 -0.25
N ALA A 671 -27.50 -34.27 -0.59
CA ALA A 671 -28.02 -33.49 -1.70
C ALA A 671 -26.93 -33.28 -2.75
N GLN A 672 -27.24 -33.57 -4.01
CA GLN A 672 -26.33 -33.39 -5.15
C GLN A 672 -27.01 -32.56 -6.25
N TRP A 673 -26.28 -31.63 -6.86
CA TRP A 673 -26.78 -30.77 -7.92
C TRP A 673 -25.65 -30.26 -8.82
N ARG A 674 -26.01 -29.77 -10.02
CA ARG A 674 -25.13 -28.92 -10.83
C ARG A 674 -25.56 -27.47 -10.75
N THR A 675 -24.66 -26.53 -10.52
CA THR A 675 -25.00 -25.10 -10.48
C THR A 675 -25.52 -24.60 -11.83
N SER A 676 -26.42 -23.62 -11.78
CA SER A 676 -27.07 -22.98 -12.92
C SER A 676 -27.49 -21.57 -12.52
N SER A 677 -27.81 -20.73 -13.51
CA SER A 677 -28.38 -19.39 -13.28
C SER A 677 -29.75 -19.42 -12.60
N GLU A 678 -30.49 -20.54 -12.71
CA GLU A 678 -31.73 -20.76 -11.96
C GLU A 678 -31.43 -21.18 -10.51
N ARG A 679 -31.91 -20.36 -9.56
CA ARG A 679 -31.86 -20.68 -8.12
C ARG A 679 -32.75 -21.88 -7.82
N ARG A 680 -32.26 -22.75 -6.94
CA ARG A 680 -33.04 -23.84 -6.33
C ARG A 680 -33.01 -23.76 -4.81
N ILE A 681 -33.98 -24.39 -4.16
CA ILE A 681 -34.09 -24.41 -2.71
C ILE A 681 -34.24 -25.85 -2.23
N ILE A 682 -33.43 -26.26 -1.26
CA ILE A 682 -33.57 -27.55 -0.56
C ILE A 682 -34.07 -27.27 0.86
N GLU A 683 -35.11 -27.98 1.27
CA GLU A 683 -35.72 -27.83 2.60
C GLU A 683 -35.54 -29.11 3.41
N ILE A 684 -34.99 -28.99 4.61
CA ILE A 684 -34.78 -30.10 5.55
C ILE A 684 -35.23 -29.63 6.94
N GLY A 685 -36.49 -29.90 7.28
CA GLY A 685 -37.09 -29.35 8.49
C GLY A 685 -37.19 -27.82 8.38
N ASN A 686 -36.61 -27.11 9.34
CA ASN A 686 -36.56 -25.64 9.33
C ASN A 686 -35.34 -25.07 8.60
N LEU A 687 -34.46 -25.91 8.04
CA LEU A 687 -33.32 -25.47 7.24
C LEU A 687 -33.73 -25.30 5.77
N GLN A 688 -33.45 -24.13 5.20
CA GLN A 688 -33.56 -23.85 3.77
C GLN A 688 -32.17 -23.56 3.19
N ILE A 689 -31.82 -24.29 2.13
CA ILE A 689 -30.53 -24.19 1.44
C ILE A 689 -30.79 -23.58 0.07
N TYR A 690 -30.33 -22.36 -0.12
CA TYR A 690 -30.44 -21.61 -1.38
C TYR A 690 -29.22 -21.96 -2.23
N VAL A 691 -29.47 -22.64 -3.34
CA VAL A 691 -28.45 -23.12 -4.27
C VAL A 691 -28.40 -22.20 -5.48
N VAL A 692 -27.26 -21.54 -5.68
CA VAL A 692 -27.03 -20.58 -6.76
C VAL A 692 -25.69 -20.81 -7.48
N ASP A 693 -25.52 -20.24 -8.68
CA ASP A 693 -24.19 -20.10 -9.28
C ASP A 693 -23.48 -18.85 -8.75
N ARG A 694 -22.15 -18.79 -8.94
CA ARG A 694 -21.30 -17.69 -8.47
C ARG A 694 -21.79 -16.31 -8.96
N ASN A 695 -22.18 -16.21 -10.23
CA ASN A 695 -22.66 -14.98 -10.84
C ASN A 695 -23.99 -14.48 -10.22
N SER A 696 -24.84 -15.39 -9.76
CA SER A 696 -26.03 -15.02 -8.99
C SER A 696 -25.68 -14.66 -7.55
N ALA A 697 -24.75 -15.38 -6.90
CA ALA A 697 -24.26 -15.08 -5.56
C ALA A 697 -23.66 -13.67 -5.45
N TYR A 698 -23.02 -13.17 -6.52
CA TYR A 698 -22.52 -11.79 -6.61
C TYR A 698 -23.59 -10.72 -6.35
N LYS A 699 -24.88 -11.04 -6.53
CA LYS A 699 -26.00 -10.12 -6.30
C LYS A 699 -26.57 -10.18 -4.88
N TYR A 700 -26.05 -11.05 -4.02
CA TYR A 700 -26.50 -11.15 -2.63
C TYR A 700 -25.73 -10.20 -1.71
N TRP A 701 -26.38 -9.74 -0.65
CA TRP A 701 -25.87 -8.83 0.37
C TRP A 701 -26.37 -9.28 1.74
N VAL A 702 -25.63 -8.91 2.79
CA VAL A 702 -25.96 -9.29 4.18
C VAL A 702 -25.84 -8.06 5.09
N PRO A 703 -26.68 -7.02 4.91
CA PRO A 703 -26.70 -5.89 5.82
C PRO A 703 -27.07 -6.33 7.25
N GLU A 704 -26.39 -5.73 8.22
CA GLU A 704 -26.75 -5.85 9.63
C GLU A 704 -28.15 -5.27 9.89
N LEU A 705 -28.84 -5.83 10.88
CA LEU A 705 -30.14 -5.33 11.33
C LEU A 705 -30.14 -5.30 12.86
N GLU A 706 -30.00 -4.12 13.45
CA GLU A 706 -29.81 -3.97 14.90
C GLU A 706 -30.88 -4.73 15.71
N GLY A 707 -30.43 -5.48 16.72
CA GLY A 707 -31.29 -6.30 17.58
C GLY A 707 -31.89 -7.55 16.93
N ASN A 708 -31.57 -7.85 15.67
CA ASN A 708 -32.11 -8.96 14.89
C ASN A 708 -30.98 -9.73 14.17
N ALA A 709 -31.30 -10.90 13.61
CA ALA A 709 -30.40 -11.55 12.67
C ALA A 709 -30.21 -10.66 11.41
N PRO A 710 -29.00 -10.60 10.83
CA PRO A 710 -28.75 -9.90 9.57
C PRO A 710 -29.75 -10.27 8.48
N LEU A 711 -30.16 -9.28 7.69
CA LEU A 711 -31.07 -9.50 6.57
C LEU A 711 -30.28 -9.99 5.36
N ILE A 712 -30.75 -11.03 4.66
CA ILE A 712 -30.16 -11.41 3.37
C ILE A 712 -30.94 -10.72 2.25
N VAL A 713 -30.24 -9.97 1.39
CA VAL A 713 -30.85 -9.25 0.27
C VAL A 713 -30.27 -9.74 -1.05
N ASN A 714 -31.12 -10.13 -2.01
CA ASN A 714 -30.73 -10.52 -3.36
C ASN A 714 -31.20 -9.46 -4.38
N GLY A 715 -30.25 -8.88 -5.11
CA GLY A 715 -30.47 -7.80 -6.06
C GLY A 715 -29.79 -6.49 -5.65
N GLY A 716 -29.90 -5.47 -6.51
CA GLY A 716 -29.24 -4.18 -6.31
C GLY A 716 -27.77 -4.14 -6.77
N TYR A 717 -27.26 -2.92 -6.94
CA TYR A 717 -25.85 -2.65 -7.25
C TYR A 717 -25.00 -2.58 -5.98
N LEU A 718 -25.57 -2.03 -4.90
CA LEU A 718 -25.00 -1.99 -3.56
C LEU A 718 -26.14 -1.98 -2.54
N VAL A 719 -25.99 -2.65 -1.42
CA VAL A 719 -26.86 -2.49 -0.25
C VAL A 719 -26.00 -1.93 0.88
N ARG A 720 -26.29 -0.70 1.32
CA ARG A 720 -25.48 0.05 2.28
C ARG A 720 -25.80 -0.36 3.70
N SER A 721 -27.09 -0.33 4.04
CA SER A 721 -27.58 -0.60 5.39
C SER A 721 -29.04 -1.01 5.39
N ALA A 722 -29.45 -1.69 6.46
CA ALA A 722 -30.84 -1.98 6.77
C ALA A 722 -31.12 -1.57 8.23
N SER A 723 -32.34 -1.13 8.52
CA SER A 723 -32.79 -0.84 9.87
C SER A 723 -34.26 -1.20 10.05
N ALA A 724 -34.67 -1.49 11.27
CA ALA A 724 -36.05 -1.77 11.63
C ALA A 724 -36.50 -0.81 12.73
N SER A 725 -37.62 -0.11 12.51
CA SER A 725 -38.20 0.80 13.50
C SER A 725 -39.72 0.73 13.44
N GLY A 726 -40.35 0.49 14.60
CA GLY A 726 -41.79 0.26 14.66
C GLY A 726 -42.21 -0.93 13.79
N SER A 727 -43.09 -0.69 12.82
CA SER A 727 -43.56 -1.69 11.84
C SER A 727 -42.86 -1.58 10.48
N THR A 728 -41.77 -0.81 10.38
CA THR A 728 -41.12 -0.46 9.11
C THR A 728 -39.73 -1.09 9.00
N LEU A 729 -39.48 -1.76 7.88
CA LEU A 729 -38.15 -2.11 7.39
C LEU A 729 -37.64 -0.99 6.49
N SER A 730 -36.46 -0.45 6.76
CA SER A 730 -35.84 0.59 5.95
C SER A 730 -34.54 0.09 5.34
N LEU A 731 -34.42 0.19 4.02
CA LEU A 731 -33.25 -0.21 3.24
C LEU A 731 -32.60 1.00 2.56
N ARG A 732 -31.29 1.15 2.71
CA ARG A 732 -30.46 2.06 1.91
C ARG A 732 -29.70 1.26 0.86
N ALA A 733 -29.94 1.53 -0.42
CA ALA A 733 -29.37 0.76 -1.52
C ALA A 733 -29.16 1.59 -2.79
N ASP A 734 -28.26 1.11 -3.64
CA ASP A 734 -27.96 1.75 -4.91
C ASP A 734 -28.30 0.82 -6.08
N PHE A 735 -28.69 1.42 -7.21
CA PHE A 735 -29.17 0.72 -8.40
C PHE A 735 -28.58 1.36 -9.66
N ASN A 736 -27.89 0.56 -10.48
CA ASN A 736 -27.34 0.98 -11.77
C ASN A 736 -28.07 0.33 -12.96
N THR A 737 -29.00 -0.59 -12.69
CA THR A 737 -29.77 -1.39 -13.65
C THR A 737 -31.18 -1.65 -13.09
N THR A 738 -32.14 -1.89 -13.98
CA THR A 738 -33.52 -2.26 -13.63
C THR A 738 -33.56 -3.68 -13.07
N GLY A 739 -34.24 -3.89 -11.95
CA GLY A 739 -34.42 -5.23 -11.39
C GLY A 739 -35.07 -5.19 -10.02
N LYS A 740 -35.75 -6.29 -9.66
CA LYS A 740 -36.36 -6.45 -8.33
C LYS A 740 -35.29 -6.77 -7.29
N ILE A 741 -35.59 -6.42 -6.04
CA ILE A 741 -34.85 -6.88 -4.87
C ILE A 741 -35.71 -7.87 -4.08
N GLU A 742 -35.06 -8.87 -3.50
CA GLU A 742 -35.68 -9.84 -2.60
C GLU A 742 -35.02 -9.74 -1.22
N MET A 743 -35.82 -9.62 -0.18
CA MET A 743 -35.39 -9.54 1.22
C MET A 743 -35.83 -10.81 1.93
N ILE A 744 -34.83 -11.55 2.43
CA ILE A 744 -34.98 -12.88 3.02
C ILE A 744 -34.74 -12.75 4.53
N GLY A 745 -35.70 -13.19 5.32
CA GLY A 745 -35.62 -13.17 6.79
C GLY A 745 -36.08 -11.87 7.44
N VAL A 746 -37.09 -11.22 6.87
CA VAL A 746 -37.71 -10.02 7.45
C VAL A 746 -38.35 -10.38 8.82
N PRO A 747 -38.00 -9.68 9.92
CA PRO A 747 -38.57 -9.95 11.24
C PRO A 747 -40.09 -9.93 11.28
N SER A 748 -40.68 -10.84 12.06
CA SER A 748 -42.13 -10.87 12.28
C SER A 748 -42.62 -9.58 12.95
N GLY A 749 -43.69 -8.98 12.43
CA GLY A 749 -44.26 -7.73 12.92
C GLY A 749 -43.95 -6.49 12.07
N LEU A 750 -42.98 -6.57 11.14
CA LEU A 750 -42.80 -5.53 10.13
C LEU A 750 -43.86 -5.70 9.03
N THR A 751 -44.45 -4.59 8.58
CA THR A 751 -45.51 -4.55 7.56
C THR A 751 -45.35 -3.42 6.55
N LEU A 752 -44.35 -2.55 6.73
CA LEU A 752 -44.04 -1.43 5.85
C LEU A 752 -42.61 -1.55 5.37
N LEU A 753 -42.35 -1.09 4.16
CA LEU A 753 -41.02 -1.05 3.54
C LEU A 753 -40.73 0.38 3.07
N THR A 754 -39.52 0.85 3.34
CA THR A 754 -38.96 2.03 2.69
C THR A 754 -37.64 1.68 2.01
N ILE A 755 -37.44 2.14 0.79
CA ILE A 755 -36.16 2.03 0.07
C ILE A 755 -35.69 3.45 -0.22
N ASN A 756 -34.48 3.81 0.24
CA ASN A 756 -33.91 5.15 0.11
C ASN A 756 -34.85 6.25 0.64
N ASP A 757 -35.39 6.03 1.84
CA ASP A 757 -36.37 6.88 2.54
C ASP A 757 -37.76 7.01 1.90
N GLU A 758 -37.97 6.42 0.72
CA GLU A 758 -39.26 6.44 0.04
C GLU A 758 -40.07 5.18 0.36
N ALA A 759 -41.37 5.32 0.56
CA ALA A 759 -42.27 4.19 0.76
C ALA A 759 -42.26 3.30 -0.49
N ALA A 760 -42.10 1.99 -0.30
CA ALA A 760 -42.02 1.02 -1.39
C ALA A 760 -43.04 -0.11 -1.19
N ASP A 761 -43.76 -0.43 -2.25
CA ASP A 761 -44.64 -1.59 -2.27
C ASP A 761 -43.80 -2.88 -2.37
N TYR A 762 -44.29 -3.93 -1.70
CA TYR A 762 -43.69 -5.25 -1.78
C TYR A 762 -44.75 -6.34 -1.90
N THR A 763 -44.36 -7.48 -2.45
CA THR A 763 -45.14 -8.72 -2.39
C THR A 763 -44.39 -9.75 -1.55
N VAL A 764 -45.12 -10.71 -0.98
CA VAL A 764 -44.52 -11.85 -0.29
C VAL A 764 -44.57 -13.05 -1.24
N ASN A 765 -43.41 -13.63 -1.57
CA ASN A 765 -43.35 -14.78 -2.47
C ASN A 765 -43.72 -16.10 -1.73
N SER A 766 -43.72 -17.22 -2.46
CA SER A 766 -44.06 -18.54 -1.90
C SER A 766 -43.12 -18.99 -0.78
N ASP A 767 -41.90 -18.45 -0.75
CA ASP A 767 -40.88 -18.75 0.25
C ASP A 767 -40.97 -17.79 1.45
N GLY A 768 -41.98 -16.91 1.50
CA GLY A 768 -42.15 -15.94 2.59
C GLY A 768 -41.19 -14.74 2.54
N ASN A 769 -40.46 -14.55 1.43
CA ASN A 769 -39.54 -13.42 1.26
C ASN A 769 -40.28 -12.21 0.69
N TRP A 770 -39.88 -11.01 1.10
CA TRP A 770 -40.42 -9.78 0.52
C TRP A 770 -39.72 -9.49 -0.81
N VAL A 771 -40.48 -9.10 -1.82
CA VAL A 771 -39.97 -8.73 -3.14
C VAL A 771 -40.49 -7.36 -3.52
N ALA A 772 -39.59 -6.44 -3.83
CA ALA A 772 -39.92 -5.07 -4.21
C ALA A 772 -39.24 -4.67 -5.52
N ASP A 773 -39.84 -3.72 -6.24
CA ASP A 773 -39.22 -3.07 -7.39
C ASP A 773 -38.79 -1.66 -6.98
N PRO A 774 -37.47 -1.35 -6.95
CA PRO A 774 -36.97 -0.04 -6.56
C PRO A 774 -37.22 1.04 -7.61
N GLY A 775 -37.78 0.72 -8.78
CA GLY A 775 -38.21 1.72 -9.78
C GLY A 775 -37.07 2.41 -10.54
N TYR A 776 -35.88 1.81 -10.59
CA TYR A 776 -34.74 2.42 -11.31
C TYR A 776 -35.06 2.62 -12.79
N THR A 777 -34.96 3.87 -13.24
CA THR A 777 -34.90 4.21 -14.67
C THR A 777 -33.60 4.98 -14.90
N ARG A 778 -32.81 4.56 -15.89
CA ARG A 778 -31.56 5.25 -16.23
C ARG A 778 -31.88 6.68 -16.71
N PRO A 779 -31.46 7.72 -15.99
CA PRO A 779 -31.72 9.09 -16.41
C PRO A 779 -30.82 9.44 -17.60
N LYS A 780 -31.32 10.32 -18.48
CA LYS A 780 -30.48 10.92 -19.52
C LYS A 780 -29.68 12.05 -18.88
N VAL A 781 -28.39 11.81 -18.63
CA VAL A 781 -27.46 12.86 -18.19
C VAL A 781 -26.82 13.53 -19.40
N THR A 782 -26.87 14.85 -19.44
CA THR A 782 -26.17 15.67 -20.43
C THR A 782 -25.19 16.56 -19.68
N VAL A 783 -23.93 16.60 -20.14
CA VAL A 783 -22.89 17.46 -19.57
C VAL A 783 -22.47 18.51 -20.62
N PRO A 784 -22.07 19.73 -20.19
CA PRO A 784 -21.67 20.78 -21.13
C PRO A 784 -20.45 20.38 -21.97
N SER A 785 -20.41 20.86 -23.22
CA SER A 785 -19.22 20.71 -24.07
C SER A 785 -18.15 21.73 -23.66
N LEU A 786 -16.99 21.23 -23.22
CA LEU A 786 -15.86 22.08 -22.81
C LEU A 786 -15.35 22.97 -23.95
N ALA A 787 -15.44 22.50 -25.20
CA ALA A 787 -15.08 23.27 -26.38
C ALA A 787 -15.98 24.50 -26.64
N SER A 788 -17.19 24.50 -26.08
CA SER A 788 -18.16 25.60 -26.25
C SER A 788 -18.16 26.61 -25.12
N LEU A 789 -17.37 26.38 -24.06
CA LEU A 789 -17.28 27.33 -22.95
C LEU A 789 -16.60 28.63 -23.37
N GLU A 790 -16.91 29.70 -22.65
CA GLU A 790 -16.22 30.98 -22.79
C GLU A 790 -14.88 30.90 -22.05
N TRP A 791 -13.81 30.67 -22.81
CA TRP A 791 -12.45 30.59 -22.28
C TRP A 791 -11.77 31.95 -22.25
N TYR A 792 -11.05 32.16 -21.16
CA TYR A 792 -10.17 33.29 -20.90
C TYR A 792 -8.73 32.79 -20.82
N SER A 793 -7.76 33.56 -21.30
CA SER A 793 -6.35 33.18 -21.20
C SER A 793 -5.47 34.26 -20.59
N VAL A 794 -4.36 33.83 -20.00
CA VAL A 794 -3.31 34.71 -19.48
C VAL A 794 -1.95 34.06 -19.70
N ASP A 795 -0.93 34.87 -20.02
CA ASP A 795 0.46 34.42 -20.04
C ASP A 795 0.87 34.01 -18.62
N SER A 796 1.30 32.77 -18.46
CA SER A 796 1.77 32.22 -17.18
C SER A 796 3.27 31.98 -17.18
N LEU A 797 4.00 32.58 -18.13
CA LEU A 797 5.44 32.74 -18.11
C LEU A 797 5.86 34.21 -18.36
N PRO A 798 5.29 35.21 -17.65
CA PRO A 798 5.68 36.62 -17.84
C PRO A 798 7.17 36.88 -17.55
N GLU A 799 7.85 35.95 -16.86
CA GLU A 799 9.29 35.99 -16.54
C GLU A 799 10.18 36.27 -17.75
N ILE A 800 9.79 35.84 -18.95
CA ILE A 800 10.62 36.01 -20.16
C ILE A 800 10.46 37.40 -20.81
N GLN A 801 9.53 38.22 -20.31
CA GLN A 801 9.32 39.57 -20.82
C GLN A 801 10.42 40.54 -20.32
N PRO A 802 10.85 41.51 -21.15
CA PRO A 802 11.96 42.40 -20.82
C PRO A 802 11.68 43.35 -19.66
N ASP A 803 10.41 43.60 -19.35
CA ASP A 803 9.92 44.45 -18.26
C ASP A 803 9.56 43.65 -17.00
N TYR A 804 9.82 42.34 -16.97
CA TYR A 804 9.57 41.52 -15.79
C TYR A 804 10.56 41.84 -14.67
N ASP A 805 10.03 42.25 -13.51
CA ASP A 805 10.78 42.48 -12.29
C ASP A 805 10.72 41.26 -11.35
N ASP A 806 11.87 40.69 -11.08
CA ASP A 806 12.06 39.57 -10.16
C ASP A 806 12.60 40.01 -8.79
N SER A 807 12.57 41.30 -8.45
CA SER A 807 13.05 41.84 -7.17
C SER A 807 12.46 41.14 -5.94
N ALA A 808 11.23 40.63 -6.05
CA ALA A 808 10.53 39.91 -4.99
C ALA A 808 10.86 38.40 -4.91
N TRP A 809 11.63 37.84 -5.85
CA TRP A 809 12.00 36.42 -5.84
C TRP A 809 13.09 36.16 -4.80
N THR A 810 13.14 34.92 -4.29
CA THR A 810 14.20 34.47 -3.39
C THR A 810 15.54 34.49 -4.11
N ASP A 811 16.53 35.16 -3.52
CA ASP A 811 17.92 35.06 -3.97
C ASP A 811 18.44 33.65 -3.68
N ALA A 812 18.93 32.96 -4.69
CA ALA A 812 19.54 31.65 -4.54
C ALA A 812 21.04 31.83 -4.23
N ASP A 813 21.34 32.23 -3.00
CA ASP A 813 22.67 32.67 -2.57
C ASP A 813 23.33 31.76 -1.52
N HIS A 814 22.69 30.63 -1.17
CA HIS A 814 23.22 29.68 -0.20
C HIS A 814 24.51 29.03 -0.71
N THR A 815 25.66 29.42 -0.18
CA THR A 815 26.98 28.86 -0.59
C THR A 815 27.29 27.50 0.02
N THR A 816 26.32 26.87 0.68
CA THR A 816 26.39 25.54 1.30
C THR A 816 25.00 24.93 1.29
N THR A 817 24.90 23.61 1.22
CA THR A 817 23.63 22.88 1.44
C THR A 817 23.78 21.92 2.61
N ASN A 818 22.69 21.71 3.36
CA ASN A 818 22.61 20.68 4.39
C ASN A 818 22.20 19.31 3.81
N ASN A 819 21.79 19.28 2.53
CA ASN A 819 21.51 18.03 1.84
C ASN A 819 22.81 17.23 1.71
N THR A 820 22.91 16.14 2.48
CA THR A 820 24.08 15.27 2.55
C THR A 820 24.17 14.29 1.37
N PHE A 821 23.03 14.01 0.73
CA PHE A 821 22.96 13.14 -0.45
C PHE A 821 23.57 13.79 -1.69
N ALA A 822 23.40 15.11 -1.83
CA ALA A 822 23.87 15.89 -2.98
C ALA A 822 25.30 16.47 -2.84
N GLN A 823 26.20 15.82 -2.07
CA GLN A 823 27.56 16.32 -1.81
C GLN A 823 28.66 15.57 -2.60
N PRO A 824 29.67 16.29 -3.17
CA PRO A 824 29.80 17.74 -3.19
C PRO A 824 28.82 18.38 -4.18
N PHE A 825 28.11 19.43 -3.77
CA PHE A 825 27.25 20.17 -4.69
C PHE A 825 28.13 20.94 -5.70
N LEU A 826 27.77 20.89 -6.98
CA LEU A 826 28.68 21.23 -8.10
C LEU A 826 28.68 22.72 -8.47
N THR A 827 27.75 23.48 -7.91
CA THR A 827 27.53 24.90 -8.20
C THR A 827 28.11 25.80 -7.10
N ARG A 828 28.28 27.11 -7.38
CA ARG A 828 28.77 28.09 -6.39
C ARG A 828 27.78 28.32 -5.24
N VAL A 829 26.49 28.17 -5.54
CA VAL A 829 25.34 28.35 -4.65
C VAL A 829 24.39 27.17 -4.85
N SER A 830 23.63 26.78 -3.83
CA SER A 830 22.60 25.76 -3.98
C SER A 830 21.52 26.24 -4.95
N LEU A 831 21.12 25.36 -5.85
CA LEU A 831 20.01 25.55 -6.78
C LEU A 831 18.96 24.43 -6.59
N TYR A 832 18.83 23.96 -5.36
CA TYR A 832 17.88 22.93 -4.96
C TYR A 832 16.65 23.60 -4.33
N GLY A 833 15.46 23.36 -4.87
CA GLY A 833 14.22 24.01 -4.42
C GLY A 833 14.00 23.89 -2.91
N SER A 834 14.21 22.68 -2.36
CA SER A 834 14.00 22.40 -0.93
C SER A 834 14.98 23.13 0.00
N ASP A 835 16.14 23.59 -0.46
CA ASP A 835 17.03 24.43 0.37
C ASP A 835 16.42 25.82 0.64
N TYR A 836 15.43 26.23 -0.17
CA TYR A 836 14.73 27.51 -0.08
C TYR A 836 13.25 27.35 0.30
N GLY A 837 12.82 26.15 0.71
CA GLY A 837 11.43 25.87 1.13
C GLY A 837 10.46 25.59 -0.02
N TYR A 838 10.94 25.27 -1.23
CA TYR A 838 10.11 24.95 -2.39
C TYR A 838 10.13 23.44 -2.68
N HIS A 839 9.03 22.76 -2.36
CA HIS A 839 8.99 21.29 -2.34
C HIS A 839 8.06 20.66 -3.39
N THR A 840 7.22 21.45 -4.05
CA THR A 840 6.11 20.96 -4.88
C THR A 840 5.99 21.71 -6.20
N GLY A 841 5.50 21.01 -7.22
CA GLY A 841 5.13 21.56 -8.53
C GLY A 841 6.26 22.29 -9.26
N ALA A 842 5.90 23.08 -10.28
CA ALA A 842 6.88 23.74 -11.13
C ALA A 842 7.87 24.63 -10.34
N LEU A 843 9.16 24.55 -10.66
CA LEU A 843 10.21 25.41 -10.12
C LEU A 843 10.76 26.31 -11.23
N LEU A 844 11.00 27.58 -10.92
CA LEU A 844 11.62 28.52 -11.85
C LEU A 844 12.91 29.09 -11.27
N PHE A 845 13.94 29.13 -12.10
CA PHE A 845 15.24 29.73 -11.78
C PHE A 845 15.55 30.86 -12.74
N ARG A 846 16.12 31.96 -12.21
CA ARG A 846 16.55 33.12 -12.99
C ARG A 846 18.02 33.44 -12.75
N GLY A 847 18.84 33.25 -13.77
CA GLY A 847 20.30 33.46 -13.70
C GLY A 847 20.71 34.76 -14.38
N HIS A 848 21.10 35.77 -13.61
CA HIS A 848 21.55 37.07 -14.07
C HIS A 848 23.06 37.07 -14.30
N PHE A 849 23.50 37.47 -15.49
CA PHE A 849 24.93 37.52 -15.82
C PHE A 849 25.26 38.62 -16.82
N THR A 850 26.54 39.02 -16.84
CA THR A 850 27.09 39.92 -17.87
C THR A 850 27.86 39.09 -18.89
N ALA A 851 27.49 39.21 -20.17
CA ALA A 851 28.11 38.42 -21.22
C ALA A 851 29.55 38.88 -21.52
N SER A 852 30.48 37.93 -21.70
CA SER A 852 31.82 38.17 -22.22
C SER A 852 31.82 38.36 -23.74
N GLY A 853 30.75 37.93 -24.43
CA GLY A 853 30.58 37.95 -25.87
C GLY A 853 31.21 36.75 -26.59
N THR A 854 31.76 35.78 -25.83
CA THR A 854 32.38 34.56 -26.37
C THR A 854 31.57 33.30 -26.11
N GLU A 855 30.48 33.41 -25.35
CA GLU A 855 29.55 32.33 -25.06
C GLU A 855 28.98 31.77 -26.37
N SER A 856 28.85 30.44 -26.44
CA SER A 856 28.28 29.75 -27.59
C SER A 856 27.30 28.65 -27.20
N GLN A 857 27.47 28.05 -26.02
CA GLN A 857 26.56 27.04 -25.49
C GLN A 857 26.40 27.22 -23.98
N LEU A 858 25.28 26.72 -23.46
CA LEU A 858 24.99 26.54 -22.04
C LEU A 858 24.89 25.04 -21.78
N TYR A 859 25.76 24.51 -20.91
CA TYR A 859 25.56 23.22 -20.29
C TYR A 859 24.68 23.39 -19.06
N LEU A 860 23.72 22.49 -18.89
CA LEU A 860 22.79 22.48 -17.77
C LEU A 860 22.46 21.05 -17.35
N SER A 861 22.64 20.74 -16.07
CA SER A 861 22.18 19.50 -15.44
C SER A 861 20.95 19.80 -14.58
N THR A 862 19.80 19.21 -14.90
CA THR A 862 18.53 19.45 -14.19
C THR A 862 17.95 18.16 -13.66
N GLN A 863 17.29 18.19 -12.50
CA GLN A 863 16.61 17.06 -11.88
C GLN A 863 15.20 17.46 -11.41
N GLY A 864 14.20 16.67 -11.77
CA GLY A 864 12.79 16.93 -11.45
C GLY A 864 12.02 15.71 -10.95
N GLY A 865 12.69 14.56 -10.82
CA GLY A 865 12.05 13.26 -10.61
C GLY A 865 11.62 12.63 -11.95
N THR A 866 11.37 11.32 -11.95
CA THR A 866 10.98 10.57 -13.15
C THR A 866 9.86 11.28 -13.93
N ALA A 867 9.98 11.33 -15.25
CA ALA A 867 9.03 11.99 -16.17
C ALA A 867 8.95 13.52 -16.10
N PHE A 868 9.92 14.20 -15.49
CA PHE A 868 9.98 15.66 -15.51
C PHE A 868 10.30 16.24 -16.90
N GLY A 869 10.02 17.53 -17.06
CA GLY A 869 10.43 18.33 -18.21
C GLY A 869 11.17 19.59 -17.76
N ALA A 870 11.96 20.17 -18.65
CA ALA A 870 12.62 21.45 -18.41
C ALA A 870 12.68 22.31 -19.68
N SER A 871 12.55 23.63 -19.56
CA SER A 871 12.68 24.57 -20.68
C SER A 871 13.52 25.79 -20.30
N VAL A 872 14.28 26.28 -21.26
CA VAL A 872 15.24 27.38 -21.07
C VAL A 872 14.97 28.52 -22.04
N TRP A 873 14.99 29.74 -21.51
CA TRP A 873 14.97 30.99 -22.26
C TRP A 873 16.15 31.88 -21.86
N LEU A 874 16.64 32.65 -22.82
CA LEU A 874 17.59 33.74 -22.61
C LEU A 874 16.89 35.06 -22.94
N ASN A 875 16.58 35.84 -21.90
CA ASN A 875 15.57 36.90 -21.96
C ASN A 875 14.26 36.33 -22.56
N ARG A 876 13.78 36.89 -23.68
CA ARG A 876 12.60 36.38 -24.41
C ARG A 876 12.90 35.26 -25.41
N THR A 877 14.17 34.97 -25.66
CA THR A 877 14.58 34.04 -26.73
C THR A 877 14.53 32.61 -26.20
N PHE A 878 13.69 31.77 -26.79
CA PHE A 878 13.68 30.35 -26.48
C PHE A 878 15.01 29.70 -26.88
N VAL A 879 15.61 28.95 -25.95
CA VAL A 879 16.91 28.29 -26.11
C VAL A 879 16.73 26.80 -26.38
N GLY A 880 15.82 26.14 -25.65
CA GLY A 880 15.52 24.73 -25.85
C GLY A 880 14.76 24.11 -24.68
N SER A 881 14.35 22.85 -24.84
CA SER A 881 13.68 22.08 -23.80
C SER A 881 14.20 20.66 -23.74
N TRP A 882 14.13 20.09 -22.54
CA TRP A 882 14.01 18.66 -22.29
C TRP A 882 12.52 18.33 -22.12
N PRO A 883 11.86 17.64 -23.06
CA PRO A 883 10.43 17.35 -22.96
C PRO A 883 10.09 16.25 -21.92
N GLY A 884 11.06 15.42 -21.54
CA GLY A 884 10.88 14.29 -20.63
C GLY A 884 10.73 12.93 -21.32
N ASP A 885 11.03 11.86 -20.60
CA ASP A 885 10.70 10.47 -20.91
C ASP A 885 10.26 9.74 -19.63
N SER A 886 9.78 8.50 -19.72
CA SER A 886 9.22 7.76 -18.60
C SER A 886 10.22 7.23 -17.56
N ALA A 887 11.53 7.28 -17.81
CA ALA A 887 12.54 6.61 -16.99
C ALA A 887 13.57 7.57 -16.36
N THR A 888 13.71 8.77 -16.92
CA THR A 888 14.75 9.71 -16.56
C THR A 888 14.27 10.67 -15.47
N ASP A 889 15.02 10.75 -14.37
CA ASP A 889 14.79 11.65 -13.24
C ASP A 889 15.63 12.94 -13.29
N SER A 890 16.77 12.88 -14.00
CA SER A 890 17.77 13.92 -14.16
C SER A 890 18.41 13.89 -15.56
N VAL A 891 18.75 15.03 -16.13
CA VAL A 891 19.32 15.11 -17.48
C VAL A 891 20.41 16.16 -17.60
N ASN A 892 21.44 15.84 -18.38
CA ASN A 892 22.49 16.76 -18.81
C ASN A 892 22.19 17.24 -20.23
N SER A 893 21.84 18.51 -20.36
CA SER A 893 21.53 19.16 -21.64
C SER A 893 22.61 20.18 -22.02
N THR A 894 22.92 20.29 -23.30
CA THR A 894 23.78 21.35 -23.83
C THR A 894 23.03 22.12 -24.91
N TYR A 895 22.74 23.38 -24.64
CA TYR A 895 21.97 24.23 -25.53
C TYR A 895 22.84 25.23 -26.27
N LYS A 896 22.54 25.46 -27.54
CA LYS A 896 23.21 26.49 -28.33
C LYS A 896 22.66 27.88 -27.97
N LEU A 897 23.56 28.82 -27.70
CA LEU A 897 23.19 30.21 -27.42
C LEU A 897 23.31 31.08 -28.68
N PRO A 898 22.48 32.13 -28.82
CA PRO A 898 22.69 33.15 -29.84
C PRO A 898 23.98 33.95 -29.56
N ASN A 899 24.43 34.75 -30.53
CA ASN A 899 25.55 35.66 -30.31
C ASN A 899 25.19 36.72 -29.26
N LEU A 900 25.99 36.81 -28.20
CA LEU A 900 25.76 37.75 -27.10
C LEU A 900 26.62 39.01 -27.26
N CYS A 901 26.06 40.15 -26.84
CA CYS A 901 26.78 41.42 -26.77
C CYS A 901 27.73 41.40 -25.57
N ARG A 902 29.03 41.62 -25.81
CA ARG A 902 30.01 41.76 -24.72
C ARG A 902 29.66 42.94 -23.83
N GLY A 903 29.61 42.71 -22.51
CA GLY A 903 29.27 43.71 -21.49
C GLY A 903 27.77 43.95 -21.32
N CYS A 904 26.91 43.35 -22.15
CA CYS A 904 25.47 43.41 -21.97
C CYS A 904 25.01 42.45 -20.88
N ALA A 905 23.98 42.85 -20.12
CA ALA A 905 23.31 42.01 -19.14
C ALA A 905 22.28 41.10 -19.81
N TYR A 906 22.22 39.85 -19.35
CA TYR A 906 21.26 38.85 -19.80
C TYR A 906 20.70 38.08 -18.60
N VAL A 907 19.51 37.52 -18.77
CA VAL A 907 18.85 36.68 -17.77
C VAL A 907 18.47 35.34 -18.42
N LEU A 908 18.94 34.24 -17.83
CA LEU A 908 18.41 32.91 -18.12
C LEU A 908 17.13 32.71 -17.31
N THR A 909 16.06 32.22 -17.92
CA THR A 909 14.88 31.70 -17.21
C THR A 909 14.78 30.21 -17.49
N ILE A 910 14.76 29.41 -16.44
CA ILE A 910 14.73 27.94 -16.51
C ILE A 910 13.49 27.48 -15.73
N LEU A 911 12.56 26.85 -16.44
CA LEU A 911 11.39 26.19 -15.87
C LEU A 911 11.68 24.69 -15.74
N ILE A 912 11.53 24.13 -14.55
CA ILE A 912 11.74 22.70 -14.26
C ILE A 912 10.48 22.16 -13.62
N ASP A 913 9.97 21.05 -14.15
CA ASP A 913 8.85 20.36 -13.56
C ASP A 913 9.30 19.53 -12.35
N ASN A 914 8.67 19.69 -11.18
CA ASN A 914 8.87 18.78 -10.05
C ASN A 914 7.73 17.75 -10.06
N MET A 915 8.05 16.48 -10.24
CA MET A 915 7.08 15.38 -10.32
C MET A 915 6.71 14.81 -8.94
N GLY A 916 7.16 15.45 -7.86
CA GLY A 916 7.07 14.96 -6.47
C GLY A 916 8.47 14.62 -5.94
N LEU A 917 8.61 14.39 -4.64
CA LEU A 917 9.85 13.90 -4.04
C LEU A 917 9.88 12.36 -4.04
N ASP A 918 11.07 11.79 -4.18
CA ASP A 918 11.24 10.33 -4.21
C ASP A 918 10.94 9.72 -2.83
N GLU A 919 10.62 8.43 -2.80
CA GLU A 919 10.45 7.66 -1.55
C GLU A 919 11.80 7.39 -0.86
N ASP A 920 11.76 6.77 0.32
CA ASP A 920 12.93 6.37 1.12
C ASP A 920 12.77 4.95 1.70
N TRP A 921 12.32 4.01 0.85
CA TRP A 921 11.99 2.64 1.27
C TRP A 921 13.19 1.91 1.88
N THR A 922 14.39 2.12 1.32
CA THR A 922 15.63 1.54 1.85
C THR A 922 16.24 2.47 2.90
N VAL A 923 16.29 2.03 4.15
CA VAL A 923 16.84 2.80 5.27
C VAL A 923 18.33 3.10 5.04
N GLY A 924 18.71 4.36 5.26
CA GLY A 924 20.08 4.84 5.04
C GLY A 924 20.41 5.20 3.59
N SER A 925 19.47 5.04 2.65
CA SER A 925 19.66 5.47 1.26
C SER A 925 19.49 6.98 1.06
N ASP A 926 18.64 7.63 1.87
CA ASP A 926 18.29 9.05 1.78
C ASP A 926 17.79 9.46 0.36
N GLN A 927 17.13 8.55 -0.34
CA GLN A 927 16.62 8.78 -1.71
C GLN A 927 15.63 9.95 -1.79
N THR A 928 14.82 10.15 -0.75
CA THR A 928 13.95 11.34 -0.61
C THR A 928 14.72 12.66 -0.72
N LYS A 929 16.02 12.66 -0.40
CA LYS A 929 16.90 13.84 -0.48
C LYS A 929 17.43 14.11 -1.88
N ASN A 930 17.02 13.34 -2.89
CA ASN A 930 17.22 13.73 -4.29
C ASN A 930 16.69 15.15 -4.52
N ALA A 931 17.59 16.05 -4.93
CA ALA A 931 17.25 17.44 -5.15
C ALA A 931 16.25 17.61 -6.30
N ARG A 932 15.57 18.75 -6.32
CA ARG A 932 14.77 19.24 -7.44
C ARG A 932 15.31 20.61 -7.85
N GLY A 933 15.67 20.79 -9.11
CA GLY A 933 16.28 22.02 -9.60
C GLY A 933 17.49 21.79 -10.49
N ILE A 934 18.51 22.63 -10.35
CA ILE A 934 19.73 22.62 -11.18
C ILE A 934 20.86 21.97 -10.38
N LEU A 935 21.42 20.87 -10.89
CA LEU A 935 22.53 20.16 -10.25
C LEU A 935 23.89 20.76 -10.60
N ASP A 936 24.04 21.21 -11.85
CA ASP A 936 25.27 21.83 -12.38
C ASP A 936 24.93 22.72 -13.58
N TYR A 937 25.78 23.72 -13.85
CA TYR A 937 25.70 24.53 -15.05
C TYR A 937 27.07 25.14 -15.39
N HIS A 938 27.33 25.36 -16.68
CA HIS A 938 28.43 26.22 -17.11
C HIS A 938 28.26 26.71 -18.55
N PHE A 939 28.90 27.82 -18.88
CA PHE A 939 28.94 28.34 -20.24
C PHE A 939 30.13 27.78 -21.00
N VAL A 940 29.93 27.48 -22.29
CA VAL A 940 30.99 26.99 -23.19
C VAL A 940 31.25 28.04 -24.26
N GLY A 941 32.51 28.45 -24.38
CA GLY A 941 32.98 29.39 -25.38
C GLY A 941 33.13 28.76 -26.76
N ARG A 942 33.29 29.59 -27.80
CA ARG A 942 33.42 29.15 -29.21
C ARG A 942 34.54 28.13 -29.47
N THR A 943 35.55 28.08 -28.61
CA THR A 943 36.68 27.14 -28.67
C THR A 943 36.43 25.84 -27.90
N GLY A 944 35.21 25.62 -27.38
CA GLY A 944 34.88 24.46 -26.54
C GLY A 944 35.37 24.57 -25.10
N THR A 945 35.88 25.73 -24.69
CA THR A 945 36.40 25.96 -23.34
C THR A 945 35.30 26.38 -22.38
N VAL A 946 35.27 25.83 -21.17
CA VAL A 946 34.40 26.29 -20.08
C VAL A 946 34.77 27.73 -19.73
N LEU A 947 33.77 28.62 -19.68
CA LEU A 947 33.94 30.03 -19.38
C LEU A 947 33.66 30.28 -17.89
N PRO A 948 34.56 30.98 -17.16
CA PRO A 948 34.26 31.45 -15.83
C PRO A 948 33.26 32.61 -15.95
N GLN A 949 32.01 32.36 -15.60
CA GLN A 949 30.95 33.36 -15.61
C GLN A 949 30.33 33.43 -14.22
N ASP A 950 30.27 34.64 -13.66
CA ASP A 950 29.54 34.87 -12.42
C ASP A 950 28.06 35.04 -12.77
N VAL A 951 27.23 34.18 -12.17
CA VAL A 951 25.77 34.19 -12.38
C VAL A 951 25.13 34.35 -11.02
N ALA A 952 24.37 35.42 -10.85
CA ALA A 952 23.54 35.63 -9.66
C ALA A 952 22.18 34.98 -9.90
N TRP A 953 21.83 33.99 -9.08
CA TRP A 953 20.62 33.21 -9.25
C TRP A 953 19.50 33.68 -8.34
N LYS A 954 18.27 33.57 -8.85
CA LYS A 954 17.03 33.63 -8.08
C LYS A 954 16.20 32.39 -8.33
N VAL A 955 15.35 32.02 -7.37
CA VAL A 955 14.49 30.85 -7.45
C VAL A 955 13.09 31.16 -6.90
N THR A 956 12.08 30.53 -7.49
CA THR A 956 10.73 30.45 -6.93
C THR A 956 10.13 29.07 -7.17
N GLY A 957 9.39 28.59 -6.18
CA GLY A 957 8.36 27.56 -6.33
C GLY A 957 6.99 28.17 -6.01
N ASN A 958 6.17 27.44 -5.27
CA ASN A 958 4.88 27.92 -4.77
C ASN A 958 5.05 29.21 -3.94
N LEU A 959 4.07 30.12 -4.01
CA LEU A 959 4.18 31.41 -3.31
C LEU A 959 4.30 31.20 -1.79
N GLY A 960 5.37 31.73 -1.21
CA GLY A 960 5.68 31.62 0.22
C GLY A 960 6.49 30.38 0.61
N GLY A 961 6.68 29.40 -0.30
CA GLY A 961 7.35 28.15 0.03
C GLY A 961 6.63 27.42 1.17
N GLU A 962 7.34 27.17 2.27
CA GLU A 962 6.77 26.61 3.50
C GLU A 962 5.73 27.55 4.16
N ASP A 963 5.80 28.86 3.93
CA ASP A 963 4.73 29.80 4.28
C ASP A 963 3.64 29.84 3.19
N TYR A 964 3.21 28.66 2.75
CA TYR A 964 2.30 28.47 1.61
C TYR A 964 1.01 29.30 1.75
N ALA A 965 0.61 29.92 0.63
CA ALA A 965 -0.48 30.89 0.60
C ALA A 965 -1.87 30.25 0.78
N ASP A 966 -2.11 29.05 0.26
CA ASP A 966 -3.39 28.35 0.36
C ASP A 966 -3.40 27.36 1.52
N ARG A 967 -3.83 27.83 2.69
CA ARG A 967 -3.94 27.00 3.90
C ARG A 967 -5.10 26.00 3.87
N PHE A 968 -6.04 26.13 2.93
CA PHE A 968 -7.19 25.24 2.83
C PHE A 968 -6.88 24.01 1.97
N ARG A 969 -6.26 24.22 0.80
CA ARG A 969 -5.94 23.14 -0.16
C ARG A 969 -4.62 22.43 0.15
N GLY A 970 -3.88 22.91 1.15
CA GLY A 970 -2.68 22.24 1.67
C GLY A 970 -1.38 22.68 0.98
N PRO A 971 -0.24 22.23 1.53
CA PRO A 971 1.09 22.71 1.13
C PRO A 971 1.53 22.26 -0.27
N LEU A 972 0.89 21.23 -0.84
CA LEU A 972 1.35 20.61 -2.09
C LEU A 972 0.54 21.05 -3.33
N ASN A 973 -0.67 21.61 -3.15
CA ASN A 973 -1.62 21.85 -4.26
C ASN A 973 -1.06 22.76 -5.36
N GLU A 974 -0.31 23.78 -4.98
CA GLU A 974 0.24 24.79 -5.88
C GLU A 974 1.72 24.56 -6.13
N GLY A 975 2.15 24.61 -7.39
CA GLY A 975 3.53 24.79 -7.80
C GLY A 975 3.90 26.26 -7.99
N GLY A 976 4.99 26.49 -8.70
CA GLY A 976 5.56 27.81 -8.92
C GLY A 976 5.19 28.49 -10.22
N LEU A 977 4.22 28.02 -11.01
CA LEU A 977 3.80 28.78 -12.20
C LEU A 977 3.21 30.14 -11.81
N TYR A 978 3.35 31.16 -12.66
CA TYR A 978 2.84 32.50 -12.36
C TYR A 978 1.35 32.50 -11.97
N VAL A 979 0.51 31.75 -12.69
CA VAL A 979 -0.93 31.61 -12.37
C VAL A 979 -1.18 31.03 -10.97
N GLU A 980 -0.35 30.06 -10.54
CA GLU A 980 -0.46 29.43 -9.23
C GLU A 980 -0.06 30.43 -8.14
N ARG A 981 1.09 31.11 -8.31
CA ARG A 981 1.56 32.14 -7.37
C ARG A 981 0.54 33.27 -7.18
N GLN A 982 -0.16 33.67 -8.25
CA GLN A 982 -1.21 34.69 -8.20
C GLN A 982 -2.56 34.20 -7.65
N GLY A 983 -2.74 32.88 -7.48
CA GLY A 983 -4.01 32.27 -7.07
C GLY A 983 -5.06 32.19 -8.17
N TYR A 984 -4.73 32.52 -9.42
CA TYR A 984 -5.67 32.63 -10.54
C TYR A 984 -6.33 31.29 -10.95
N HIS A 985 -5.84 30.18 -10.41
CA HIS A 985 -6.44 28.85 -10.54
C HIS A 985 -7.66 28.62 -9.63
N GLN A 986 -7.84 29.46 -8.60
CA GLN A 986 -8.96 29.41 -7.65
C GLN A 986 -10.27 29.87 -8.31
N ALA A 987 -11.40 29.54 -7.67
CA ALA A 987 -12.72 29.96 -8.15
C ALA A 987 -12.85 31.50 -8.21
N TYR A 988 -13.61 32.00 -9.18
CA TYR A 988 -13.83 33.44 -9.42
C TYR A 988 -12.54 34.25 -9.66
N PRO A 989 -11.68 33.84 -10.61
CA PRO A 989 -10.45 34.56 -10.92
C PRO A 989 -10.74 35.98 -11.46
N PRO A 990 -9.76 36.90 -11.38
CA PRO A 990 -9.94 38.29 -11.79
C PRO A 990 -9.92 38.40 -13.32
N LEU A 991 -11.04 38.12 -13.99
CA LEU A 991 -11.11 38.08 -15.45
C LEU A 991 -10.64 39.37 -16.15
N ALA A 992 -10.67 40.52 -15.49
CA ALA A 992 -10.10 41.78 -16.00
C ALA A 992 -8.56 41.75 -16.19
N SER A 993 -7.88 40.75 -15.63
CA SER A 993 -6.46 40.46 -15.84
C SER A 993 -6.20 39.49 -17.00
N PHE A 994 -7.25 38.95 -17.62
CA PHE A 994 -7.17 37.93 -18.67
C PHE A 994 -7.56 38.53 -20.02
N ASN A 995 -7.11 37.87 -21.09
CA ASN A 995 -7.59 38.11 -22.43
C ASN A 995 -8.89 37.34 -22.65
N ALA A 996 -9.97 38.07 -22.98
CA ALA A 996 -11.20 37.47 -23.46
C ALA A 996 -10.94 36.80 -24.82
N SER A 997 -11.43 35.56 -25.02
CA SER A 997 -11.35 34.78 -26.27
C SER A 997 -10.09 33.91 -26.50
N GLY A 998 -9.27 33.65 -25.48
CA GLY A 998 -8.20 32.63 -25.58
C GLY A 998 -8.74 31.23 -25.34
N SER A 999 -8.46 30.26 -26.22
CA SER A 999 -8.95 28.88 -26.10
C SER A 999 -7.81 27.86 -26.02
N PRO A 1000 -7.85 26.87 -25.10
CA PRO A 1000 -6.85 25.81 -25.03
C PRO A 1000 -6.80 24.94 -26.31
N PHE A 1001 -7.91 24.90 -27.06
CA PHE A 1001 -8.03 24.15 -28.32
C PHE A 1001 -7.40 24.86 -29.52
N ALA A 1002 -7.28 26.19 -29.45
CA ALA A 1002 -6.46 26.97 -30.36
C ALA A 1002 -4.98 26.91 -29.95
N GLY A 1003 -4.72 26.86 -28.64
CA GLY A 1003 -3.39 26.74 -28.07
C GLY A 1003 -2.52 27.97 -28.27
N VAL A 1004 -1.22 27.75 -28.38
CA VAL A 1004 -0.18 28.76 -28.58
C VAL A 1004 0.75 28.36 -29.72
N ALA A 1005 1.32 29.35 -30.41
CA ALA A 1005 2.17 29.13 -31.58
C ALA A 1005 3.69 29.10 -31.26
N ALA A 1006 4.07 29.30 -30.00
CA ALA A 1006 5.46 29.35 -29.55
C ALA A 1006 5.62 28.69 -28.17
N PRO A 1007 6.84 28.25 -27.80
CA PRO A 1007 7.15 27.74 -26.47
C PRO A 1007 6.83 28.76 -25.37
N GLY A 1008 6.26 28.27 -24.28
CA GLY A 1008 5.89 29.07 -23.11
C GLY A 1008 4.80 28.38 -22.30
N VAL A 1009 4.30 29.07 -21.28
CA VAL A 1009 3.18 28.59 -20.46
C VAL A 1009 2.02 29.55 -20.59
N THR A 1010 0.85 29.06 -21.01
CA THR A 1010 -0.39 29.84 -21.03
C THR A 1010 -1.42 29.16 -20.17
N TYR A 1011 -2.08 29.93 -19.32
CA TYR A 1011 -3.18 29.42 -18.51
C TYR A 1011 -4.51 29.83 -19.11
N TYR A 1012 -5.44 28.89 -19.14
CA TYR A 1012 -6.80 29.06 -19.60
C TYR A 1012 -7.77 28.80 -18.45
N THR A 1013 -8.83 29.59 -18.36
CA THR A 1013 -9.90 29.35 -17.40
C THR A 1013 -11.27 29.57 -18.02
N ALA A 1014 -12.25 28.80 -17.57
CA ALA A 1014 -13.63 28.94 -17.99
C ALA A 1014 -14.58 28.58 -16.84
N LYS A 1015 -15.75 29.21 -16.86
CA LYS A 1015 -16.86 28.84 -15.99
C LYS A 1015 -17.63 27.67 -16.59
N LEU A 1016 -17.92 26.66 -15.77
CA LEU A 1016 -18.72 25.48 -16.10
C LEU A 1016 -19.93 25.44 -15.14
N VAL A 1017 -21.15 25.45 -15.69
CA VAL A 1017 -22.38 25.27 -14.89
C VAL A 1017 -22.86 23.84 -15.03
N LEU A 1018 -23.11 23.17 -13.91
CA LEU A 1018 -23.66 21.82 -13.85
C LEU A 1018 -25.05 21.83 -13.21
N GLU A 1019 -25.95 21.01 -13.77
CA GLU A 1019 -27.30 20.77 -13.27
C GLU A 1019 -27.57 19.26 -13.31
N LEU A 1020 -26.94 18.52 -12.40
CA LEU A 1020 -27.06 17.07 -12.30
C LEU A 1020 -27.97 16.69 -11.12
N PRO A 1021 -28.81 15.64 -11.23
CA PRO A 1021 -29.75 15.22 -10.19
C PRO A 1021 -29.04 14.50 -9.03
N SER A 1022 -28.08 15.18 -8.38
CA SER A 1022 -27.13 14.56 -7.45
C SER A 1022 -27.71 14.18 -6.09
N HIS A 1023 -28.89 14.71 -5.77
CA HIS A 1023 -29.70 14.28 -4.63
C HIS A 1023 -30.23 12.86 -4.78
N ALA A 1024 -30.40 12.36 -6.01
CA ALA A 1024 -30.95 11.04 -6.30
C ALA A 1024 -29.94 10.11 -6.99
N TYR A 1025 -28.97 10.65 -7.73
CA TYR A 1025 -28.03 9.87 -8.52
C TYR A 1025 -26.58 10.22 -8.22
N ASP A 1026 -25.77 9.20 -7.93
CA ASP A 1026 -24.32 9.30 -8.00
C ASP A 1026 -23.89 9.21 -9.47
N THR A 1027 -23.33 10.29 -10.01
CA THR A 1027 -22.92 10.38 -11.41
C THR A 1027 -21.45 10.75 -11.50
N PRO A 1028 -20.54 9.76 -11.61
CA PRO A 1028 -19.12 10.06 -11.74
C PRO A 1028 -18.81 10.87 -13.00
N LEU A 1029 -18.00 11.93 -12.85
CA LEU A 1029 -17.52 12.76 -13.94
C LEU A 1029 -16.00 12.65 -14.09
N SER A 1030 -15.51 12.65 -15.33
CA SER A 1030 -14.08 12.75 -15.63
C SER A 1030 -13.80 13.70 -16.80
N PHE A 1031 -12.63 14.35 -16.74
CA PHE A 1031 -12.05 15.04 -17.88
C PHE A 1031 -11.26 14.03 -18.72
N VAL A 1032 -11.55 13.94 -20.01
CA VAL A 1032 -10.91 13.00 -20.93
C VAL A 1032 -10.17 13.76 -22.02
N PHE A 1033 -8.84 13.70 -21.99
CA PHE A 1033 -7.97 14.16 -23.07
C PHE A 1033 -7.96 13.14 -24.20
N THR A 1034 -8.02 13.60 -25.44
CA THR A 1034 -7.77 12.71 -26.58
C THR A 1034 -6.28 12.36 -26.63
N ASN A 1035 -5.98 11.06 -26.66
CA ASN A 1035 -4.63 10.56 -26.87
C ASN A 1035 -4.25 10.63 -28.34
N ASP A 1036 -3.48 11.64 -28.73
CA ASP A 1036 -2.99 11.84 -30.09
C ASP A 1036 -1.47 11.98 -30.15
N THR A 1037 -0.79 11.35 -29.20
CA THR A 1037 0.64 11.43 -28.91
C THR A 1037 1.54 10.95 -30.05
N THR A 1038 0.94 10.31 -31.06
CA THR A 1038 1.57 9.84 -32.31
C THR A 1038 1.01 10.52 -33.56
N ALA A 1039 0.07 11.46 -33.42
CA ALA A 1039 -0.56 12.13 -34.54
C ALA A 1039 0.41 13.12 -35.21
N PRO A 1040 0.57 13.08 -36.55
CA PRO A 1040 1.45 14.01 -37.26
C PRO A 1040 1.07 15.48 -37.00
N GLY A 1041 2.04 16.29 -36.57
CA GLY A 1041 1.86 17.73 -36.38
C GLY A 1041 1.35 18.16 -35.00
N VAL A 1042 1.31 17.26 -34.01
CA VAL A 1042 1.02 17.58 -32.60
C VAL A 1042 2.34 17.67 -31.84
N ASN A 1043 2.67 18.87 -31.39
CA ASN A 1043 3.88 19.12 -30.60
C ASN A 1043 3.67 18.68 -29.15
N TYR A 1044 4.76 18.35 -28.46
CA TYR A 1044 4.73 17.92 -27.07
C TYR A 1044 4.32 19.06 -26.13
N TYR A 1045 3.51 18.71 -25.14
CA TYR A 1045 3.07 19.64 -24.12
C TYR A 1045 2.80 18.96 -22.78
N ARG A 1046 2.83 19.78 -21.74
CA ARG A 1046 2.38 19.43 -20.40
C ARG A 1046 1.16 20.27 -20.05
N ALA A 1047 0.23 19.68 -19.32
CA ALA A 1047 -0.93 20.40 -18.84
C ALA A 1047 -1.27 20.10 -17.38
N TRP A 1048 -1.73 21.13 -16.67
CA TRP A 1048 -2.28 21.02 -15.32
C TRP A 1048 -3.76 21.36 -15.35
N LEU A 1049 -4.58 20.44 -14.82
CA LEU A 1049 -6.02 20.56 -14.73
C LEU A 1049 -6.41 21.02 -13.33
N TYR A 1050 -7.20 22.09 -13.26
CA TYR A 1050 -7.76 22.63 -12.01
C TYR A 1050 -9.28 22.62 -12.03
N VAL A 1051 -9.88 22.28 -10.90
CA VAL A 1051 -11.33 22.38 -10.66
C VAL A 1051 -11.54 23.08 -9.33
N ASN A 1052 -12.19 24.25 -9.35
CA ASN A 1052 -12.46 25.06 -8.16
C ASN A 1052 -11.21 25.31 -7.28
N GLY A 1053 -10.05 25.49 -7.93
CA GLY A 1053 -8.75 25.70 -7.29
C GLY A 1053 -7.97 24.44 -6.90
N PHE A 1054 -8.57 23.25 -6.95
CA PHE A 1054 -7.84 22.01 -6.73
C PHE A 1054 -7.17 21.53 -8.00
N GLN A 1055 -5.87 21.22 -7.95
CA GLN A 1055 -5.17 20.54 -9.04
C GLN A 1055 -5.57 19.06 -9.04
N PHE A 1056 -6.20 18.58 -10.12
CA PHE A 1056 -6.75 17.21 -10.24
C PHE A 1056 -6.24 16.46 -11.49
N GLY A 1057 -5.21 16.97 -12.13
CA GLY A 1057 -4.62 16.33 -13.29
C GLY A 1057 -3.29 16.94 -13.69
N ARG A 1058 -2.30 16.08 -13.84
CA ARG A 1058 -1.08 16.34 -14.60
C ARG A 1058 -1.11 15.48 -15.85
N TYR A 1059 -1.12 16.11 -17.00
CA TYR A 1059 -1.11 15.45 -18.30
C TYR A 1059 0.21 15.75 -19.00
N VAL A 1060 0.92 14.70 -19.40
CA VAL A 1060 2.20 14.82 -20.14
C VAL A 1060 2.03 14.10 -21.46
N SER A 1061 1.85 14.85 -22.54
CA SER A 1061 1.40 14.30 -23.81
C SER A 1061 2.36 13.24 -24.34
N ASN A 1062 3.66 13.47 -24.32
CA ASN A 1062 4.64 12.54 -24.88
C ASN A 1062 4.96 11.32 -24.00
N ILE A 1063 4.35 11.18 -22.81
CA ILE A 1063 4.68 10.14 -21.83
C ILE A 1063 3.44 9.29 -21.46
N GLY A 1064 2.34 9.94 -21.06
CA GLY A 1064 1.14 9.22 -20.58
C GLY A 1064 1.39 8.42 -19.29
N PRO A 1065 0.58 7.40 -18.98
CA PRO A 1065 -0.50 6.84 -19.80
C PRO A 1065 -1.87 7.53 -19.57
N GLN A 1066 -2.00 8.32 -18.50
CA GLN A 1066 -3.30 8.83 -18.07
C GLN A 1066 -3.90 9.83 -19.05
N THR A 1067 -5.15 9.57 -19.44
CA THR A 1067 -5.95 10.43 -20.33
C THR A 1067 -7.31 10.80 -19.73
N SER A 1068 -7.81 10.00 -18.78
CA SER A 1068 -9.04 10.26 -18.03
C SER A 1068 -8.70 10.66 -16.60
N PHE A 1069 -9.22 11.80 -16.17
CA PHE A 1069 -9.00 12.41 -14.85
C PHE A 1069 -10.35 12.53 -14.14
N PRO A 1070 -10.74 11.54 -13.30
CA PRO A 1070 -11.96 11.63 -12.51
C PRO A 1070 -11.83 12.73 -11.45
N VAL A 1071 -12.91 13.48 -11.24
CA VAL A 1071 -12.98 14.49 -10.19
C VAL A 1071 -14.27 14.25 -9.40
N PRO A 1072 -14.20 14.08 -8.06
CA PRO A 1072 -15.35 13.71 -7.28
C PRO A 1072 -16.37 14.86 -7.18
N GLU A 1073 -17.65 14.50 -7.11
CA GLU A 1073 -18.68 15.37 -6.53
C GLU A 1073 -18.22 15.86 -5.16
N GLY A 1074 -18.54 17.11 -4.82
CA GLY A 1074 -18.02 17.79 -3.63
C GLY A 1074 -16.81 18.66 -3.94
N ILE A 1075 -15.90 18.23 -4.83
CA ILE A 1075 -14.97 19.15 -5.48
C ILE A 1075 -15.69 19.88 -6.61
N PHE A 1076 -16.42 19.12 -7.43
CA PHE A 1076 -17.43 19.70 -8.29
C PHE A 1076 -18.68 20.09 -7.49
N ASN A 1077 -19.22 21.26 -7.81
CA ASN A 1077 -20.58 21.63 -7.52
C ASN A 1077 -21.51 21.10 -8.64
N TYR A 1078 -22.23 20.01 -8.38
CA TYR A 1078 -23.11 19.38 -9.38
C TYR A 1078 -24.41 20.16 -9.66
N ASN A 1079 -24.72 21.16 -8.84
CA ASN A 1079 -25.92 22.01 -8.96
C ASN A 1079 -25.54 23.49 -8.90
N GLY A 1080 -24.53 23.89 -9.65
CA GLY A 1080 -24.07 25.28 -9.66
C GLY A 1080 -22.84 25.54 -10.52
N GLU A 1081 -22.21 26.68 -10.24
CA GLU A 1081 -21.03 27.15 -10.95
C GLU A 1081 -19.77 26.42 -10.48
N ASN A 1082 -18.91 26.12 -11.44
CA ASN A 1082 -17.57 25.59 -11.27
C ASN A 1082 -16.59 26.41 -12.09
N TRP A 1083 -15.34 26.49 -11.64
CA TRP A 1083 -14.26 27.11 -12.38
C TRP A 1083 -13.25 26.04 -12.79
N ILE A 1084 -13.04 25.91 -14.11
CA ILE A 1084 -12.09 24.98 -14.69
C ILE A 1084 -10.86 25.76 -15.11
N GLY A 1085 -9.68 25.20 -14.83
CA GLY A 1085 -8.38 25.76 -15.18
C GLY A 1085 -7.53 24.78 -15.96
N LEU A 1086 -6.79 25.27 -16.94
CA LEU A 1086 -5.83 24.50 -17.73
C LEU A 1086 -4.56 25.32 -17.92
N ALA A 1087 -3.48 24.98 -17.23
CA ALA A 1087 -2.16 25.50 -17.63
C ALA A 1087 -1.62 24.62 -18.77
N LEU A 1088 -1.20 25.22 -19.87
CA LEU A 1088 -0.61 24.55 -21.03
C LEU A 1088 0.83 25.02 -21.18
N TRP A 1089 1.78 24.10 -21.05
CA TRP A 1089 3.19 24.34 -21.32
C TRP A 1089 3.57 23.70 -22.66
N ALA A 1090 3.81 24.55 -23.66
CA ALA A 1090 4.34 24.14 -24.94
C ALA A 1090 5.87 24.02 -24.85
N THR A 1091 6.40 22.81 -25.07
CA THR A 1091 7.85 22.54 -24.90
C THR A 1091 8.65 22.70 -26.19
N GLU A 1092 7.99 22.82 -27.34
CA GLU A 1092 8.63 22.81 -28.66
C GLU A 1092 8.38 24.10 -29.45
N ALA A 1093 9.30 24.40 -30.39
CA ALA A 1093 9.34 25.68 -31.12
C ALA A 1093 8.05 26.02 -31.90
N GLY A 1094 7.26 25.02 -32.29
CA GLY A 1094 5.98 25.22 -32.98
C GLY A 1094 4.79 25.53 -32.05
N GLY A 1095 5.02 25.70 -30.75
CA GLY A 1095 3.95 25.86 -29.75
C GLY A 1095 3.20 24.56 -29.50
N ALA A 1096 2.02 24.61 -28.89
CA ALA A 1096 1.18 23.44 -28.65
C ALA A 1096 -0.28 23.84 -28.44
N ARG A 1097 -1.19 22.87 -28.53
CA ARG A 1097 -2.62 23.03 -28.24
C ARG A 1097 -3.18 21.75 -27.63
N ILE A 1098 -4.28 21.87 -26.89
CA ILE A 1098 -5.04 20.70 -26.45
C ILE A 1098 -5.95 20.27 -27.61
N PRO A 1099 -5.75 19.09 -28.21
CA PRO A 1099 -6.47 18.67 -29.42
C PRO A 1099 -7.98 18.53 -29.18
N ALA A 1100 -8.34 17.87 -28.08
CA ALA A 1100 -9.70 17.75 -27.59
C ALA A 1100 -9.68 17.38 -26.11
N LEU A 1101 -10.66 17.91 -25.38
CA LEU A 1101 -10.93 17.64 -23.98
C LEU A 1101 -12.44 17.56 -23.80
N ALA A 1102 -12.92 16.45 -23.24
CA ALA A 1102 -14.34 16.23 -22.99
C ALA A 1102 -14.60 16.04 -21.50
N LEU A 1103 -15.76 16.52 -21.03
CA LEU A 1103 -16.32 16.11 -19.76
C LEU A 1103 -17.21 14.89 -20.03
N VAL A 1104 -16.96 13.78 -19.35
CA VAL A 1104 -17.66 12.51 -19.58
C VAL A 1104 -18.37 12.10 -18.29
N ALA A 1105 -19.66 11.81 -18.39
CA ALA A 1105 -20.43 11.22 -17.29
C ALA A 1105 -20.47 9.69 -17.45
N LYS A 1106 -20.15 8.97 -16.37
CA LYS A 1106 -20.38 7.51 -16.31
C LYS A 1106 -21.86 7.21 -16.03
N THR A 1107 -22.18 5.92 -15.94
CA THR A 1107 -23.55 5.46 -15.66
C THR A 1107 -24.05 6.07 -14.35
N PRO A 1108 -25.13 6.88 -14.37
CA PRO A 1108 -25.75 7.40 -13.15
C PRO A 1108 -26.31 6.24 -12.32
N VAL A 1109 -25.99 6.22 -11.03
CA VAL A 1109 -26.43 5.21 -10.08
C VAL A 1109 -27.49 5.84 -9.18
N LEU A 1110 -28.73 5.34 -9.21
CA LEU A 1110 -29.74 5.74 -8.22
C LEU A 1110 -29.20 5.34 -6.85
N THR A 1111 -29.04 6.28 -5.94
CA THR A 1111 -28.23 6.07 -4.74
C THR A 1111 -29.00 6.30 -3.46
N GLY A 1112 -28.72 5.46 -2.46
CA GLY A 1112 -29.17 5.63 -1.08
C GLY A 1112 -28.08 6.20 -0.17
N ARG A 1113 -27.02 6.79 -0.72
CA ARG A 1113 -25.93 7.41 0.06
C ARG A 1113 -26.40 8.69 0.77
N ASP A 1114 -25.62 9.12 1.75
CA ASP A 1114 -25.79 10.43 2.36
C ASP A 1114 -25.46 11.55 1.34
N PRO A 1115 -26.13 12.72 1.41
CA PRO A 1115 -25.87 13.83 0.51
C PRO A 1115 -24.40 14.27 0.52
N VAL A 1116 -23.83 14.48 -0.67
CA VAL A 1116 -22.48 15.00 -0.81
C VAL A 1116 -22.49 16.51 -0.58
N GLN A 1117 -21.64 16.97 0.33
CA GLN A 1117 -21.46 18.38 0.60
C GLN A 1117 -20.40 18.97 -0.33
N LEU A 1118 -20.66 20.18 -0.82
CA LEU A 1118 -19.65 20.96 -1.54
C LEU A 1118 -18.51 21.29 -0.56
N VAL A 1119 -17.28 21.04 -1.00
CA VAL A 1119 -16.09 21.52 -0.30
C VAL A 1119 -15.99 23.01 -0.54
N GLU A 1120 -16.33 23.81 0.47
CA GLU A 1120 -16.35 25.28 0.41
C GLU A 1120 -14.94 25.88 0.41
N ALA A 1121 -14.19 25.62 -0.66
CA ALA A 1121 -12.84 26.11 -0.80
C ALA A 1121 -12.80 27.62 -1.08
N PRO A 1122 -11.81 28.37 -0.55
CA PRO A 1122 -11.71 29.80 -0.77
C PRO A 1122 -11.68 30.17 -2.26
N ALA A 1123 -12.46 31.19 -2.61
CA ALA A 1123 -12.39 31.87 -3.90
C ALA A 1123 -11.11 32.72 -4.00
N TRP A 1124 -10.79 33.15 -5.22
CA TRP A 1124 -9.63 34.00 -5.47
C TRP A 1124 -9.70 35.30 -4.67
N THR A 1125 -8.57 35.64 -4.06
CA THR A 1125 -8.33 36.96 -3.48
C THR A 1125 -6.96 37.44 -3.91
N LYS A 1126 -6.78 38.76 -4.04
CA LYS A 1126 -5.49 39.33 -4.39
C LYS A 1126 -4.46 39.00 -3.28
N ARG A 1127 -3.38 38.32 -3.65
CA ARG A 1127 -2.32 37.90 -2.72
C ARG A 1127 -1.30 39.02 -2.54
N ALA A 1128 -0.93 39.32 -1.30
CA ALA A 1128 0.17 40.23 -1.00
C ALA A 1128 1.51 39.56 -1.36
N GLY A 1129 2.48 40.32 -1.86
CA GLY A 1129 3.81 39.80 -2.22
C GLY A 1129 3.86 39.00 -3.53
N ALA A 1130 2.72 38.63 -4.11
CA ALA A 1130 2.65 38.18 -5.49
C ALA A 1130 2.88 39.40 -6.40
N GLY A 1131 4.12 39.60 -6.88
CA GLY A 1131 4.50 40.78 -7.66
C GLY A 1131 3.47 41.12 -8.75
N ASP A 1132 2.87 42.30 -8.67
CA ASP A 1132 1.82 42.78 -9.59
C ASP A 1132 2.51 43.60 -10.69
N GLN A 1133 2.70 43.01 -11.87
CA GLN A 1133 3.44 43.62 -12.97
C GLN A 1133 2.53 43.71 -14.19
N ARG A 1134 1.71 44.77 -14.25
CA ARG A 1134 1.11 45.23 -15.52
C ARG A 1134 1.82 46.51 -15.97
N PRO A 1135 2.23 46.61 -17.25
CA PRO A 1135 2.55 47.90 -17.84
C PRO A 1135 1.27 48.75 -17.88
N SER A 1136 1.34 49.96 -17.34
CA SER A 1136 0.25 50.93 -17.39
C SER A 1136 -0.19 51.17 -18.83
N ARG A 1137 -1.39 50.72 -19.22
CA ARG A 1137 -2.08 51.20 -20.43
C ARG A 1137 -2.51 52.65 -20.19
N ASN A 1138 -1.61 53.60 -20.42
CA ASN A 1138 -1.98 55.00 -20.55
C ASN A 1138 -2.76 55.16 -21.87
N TYR A 1139 -4.06 55.45 -21.74
CA TYR A 1139 -4.88 55.95 -22.83
C TYR A 1139 -4.27 57.26 -23.34
N PHE A 1140 -3.73 57.24 -24.57
CA PHE A 1140 -3.41 58.45 -25.31
C PHE A 1140 -4.72 59.20 -25.62
N GLN A 1141 -5.01 60.27 -24.88
CA GLN A 1141 -5.87 61.34 -25.35
C GLN A 1141 -4.99 62.35 -26.09
N LEU A 1142 -5.24 62.49 -27.40
CA LEU A 1142 -4.67 63.54 -28.23
C LEU A 1142 -5.06 64.92 -27.71
N VAL A 1143 -4.07 65.73 -27.31
CA VAL A 1143 -4.16 67.19 -27.37
C VAL A 1143 -2.85 67.74 -27.95
N THR A 1144 -3.01 68.61 -28.94
CA THR A 1144 -1.99 69.20 -29.83
C THR A 1144 -1.25 70.41 -29.24
N LEU A 1145 0.08 70.43 -29.46
CA LEU A 1145 1.02 71.58 -29.71
C LEU A 1145 1.30 72.61 -28.58
N PRO A 1146 2.42 73.41 -28.64
CA PRO A 1146 3.67 73.30 -29.42
C PRO A 1146 4.99 73.49 -28.60
N ALA A 1147 6.10 73.35 -29.32
CA ALA A 1147 7.51 73.44 -28.92
C ALA A 1147 7.96 74.75 -28.23
N ILE A 1148 8.97 74.63 -27.36
CA ILE A 1148 9.99 75.67 -27.10
C ILE A 1148 11.37 75.00 -27.02
N ASP A 1149 12.30 75.63 -27.72
CA ASP A 1149 13.69 75.25 -27.93
C ASP A 1149 14.63 76.06 -27.01
N ALA A 1150 15.82 75.49 -26.78
CA ALA A 1150 17.09 76.15 -26.49
C ALA A 1150 17.47 76.65 -25.05
N PHE A 1151 18.62 76.18 -24.52
CA PHE A 1151 19.96 76.85 -24.59
C PHE A 1151 20.87 76.74 -23.32
N TYR A 1152 22.16 76.52 -23.60
CA TYR A 1152 23.42 76.95 -22.92
C TYR A 1152 24.18 76.07 -21.87
N THR A 1153 25.13 75.26 -22.40
CA THR A 1153 26.63 75.38 -22.38
C THR A 1153 27.48 75.35 -21.08
N GLU A 1154 28.41 74.37 -21.10
CA GLU A 1154 29.83 74.25 -20.66
C GLU A 1154 30.42 75.00 -19.46
N TYR A 1155 31.22 74.26 -18.67
CA TYR A 1155 32.59 74.65 -18.33
C TYR A 1155 33.52 73.42 -18.34
N ASN A 1156 34.59 73.53 -19.15
CA ASN A 1156 35.75 72.65 -19.23
C ASN A 1156 36.91 73.31 -18.45
N LEU A 1157 37.76 72.53 -17.76
CA LEU A 1157 39.23 72.64 -17.90
C LEU A 1157 40.00 71.54 -17.13
N CYS A 1158 40.97 71.00 -17.86
CA CYS A 1158 41.93 69.92 -17.57
C CYS A 1158 42.87 70.16 -16.38
N TYR A 1159 43.47 69.08 -15.85
CA TYR A 1159 44.94 68.91 -15.82
C TYR A 1159 45.36 67.44 -15.62
N LEU A 1160 46.57 67.12 -16.07
CA LEU A 1160 47.14 65.82 -16.42
C LEU A 1160 47.64 64.89 -15.27
N MET A 1161 47.54 63.59 -15.58
CA MET A 1161 48.44 62.43 -15.34
C MET A 1161 49.65 62.53 -14.40
N ALA A 1162 49.81 61.53 -13.52
CA ALA A 1162 51.04 60.74 -13.33
C ALA A 1162 50.77 59.43 -12.55
N VAL A 1163 51.64 58.44 -12.76
CA VAL A 1163 51.49 56.98 -12.53
C VAL A 1163 52.33 56.50 -11.33
N PHE A 1164 51.98 55.30 -10.81
CA PHE A 1164 52.73 54.32 -9.97
C PHE A 1164 52.37 54.24 -8.46
N PRO A 1165 52.53 53.08 -7.80
CA PRO A 1165 51.86 51.79 -8.03
C PRO A 1165 51.25 51.19 -6.74
N SER A 1166 50.29 50.28 -6.86
CA SER A 1166 49.71 49.55 -5.73
C SER A 1166 50.67 48.46 -5.19
N LYS A 1167 50.95 48.51 -3.88
CA LYS A 1167 51.66 47.46 -3.15
C LYS A 1167 50.77 46.22 -3.05
N LYS A 1168 51.29 45.07 -3.49
CA LYS A 1168 50.82 43.74 -3.08
C LYS A 1168 51.41 43.40 -1.71
N TYR A 1169 50.57 43.19 -0.71
CA TYR A 1169 50.95 42.42 0.48
C TYR A 1169 50.73 40.94 0.18
N ALA A 1170 51.81 40.16 0.13
CA ALA A 1170 51.79 38.71 0.24
C ALA A 1170 52.51 38.36 1.54
N SER A 1171 51.83 37.67 2.46
CA SER A 1171 52.43 37.24 3.73
C SER A 1171 53.42 36.10 3.49
N SER A 1172 54.69 36.33 3.82
CA SER A 1172 55.83 35.43 3.66
C SER A 1172 55.92 34.35 4.74
N ALA A 1173 54.83 33.64 5.05
CA ALA A 1173 54.81 32.62 6.10
C ALA A 1173 54.39 31.20 5.65
N GLN A 1174 54.14 30.94 4.35
CA GLN A 1174 53.78 29.60 3.86
C GLN A 1174 54.80 28.96 2.89
N ALA A 1175 55.89 29.65 2.56
CA ALA A 1175 56.87 29.16 1.57
C ALA A 1175 57.86 28.09 2.09
N ASN A 1176 57.85 27.77 3.39
CA ASN A 1176 58.78 26.81 4.00
C ASN A 1176 58.11 25.56 4.60
N THR A 1177 56.83 25.31 4.30
CA THR A 1177 56.16 24.10 4.77
C THR A 1177 56.56 22.87 3.94
N PHE A 1178 56.64 21.71 4.58
CA PHE A 1178 56.94 20.43 3.91
C PHE A 1178 55.97 20.17 2.75
N ALA A 1179 54.69 20.53 2.92
CA ALA A 1179 53.66 20.41 1.90
C ALA A 1179 53.95 21.27 0.65
N ALA A 1180 54.44 22.51 0.82
CA ALA A 1180 54.80 23.38 -0.31
C ALA A 1180 56.03 22.85 -1.07
N ARG A 1181 57.03 22.32 -0.35
CA ARG A 1181 58.23 21.69 -0.94
C ARG A 1181 57.88 20.38 -1.66
N TYR A 1182 57.01 19.55 -1.08
CA TYR A 1182 56.54 18.32 -1.70
C TYR A 1182 55.73 18.60 -2.98
N ARG A 1183 54.85 19.62 -2.98
CA ARG A 1183 54.05 20.00 -4.16
C ARG A 1183 54.92 20.56 -5.30
N SER A 1184 55.95 21.35 -4.98
CA SER A 1184 56.92 21.85 -5.97
C SER A 1184 57.82 20.74 -6.54
N ALA A 1185 58.25 19.80 -5.69
CA ALA A 1185 59.05 18.65 -6.12
C ALA A 1185 58.23 17.64 -6.94
N MET A 1186 56.95 17.41 -6.59
CA MET A 1186 56.01 16.61 -7.40
C MET A 1186 55.82 17.17 -8.81
N ALA A 1187 55.75 18.49 -8.97
CA ALA A 1187 55.62 19.10 -10.29
C ALA A 1187 56.86 18.88 -11.17
N LYS A 1188 58.06 18.73 -10.58
CA LYS A 1188 59.32 18.51 -11.31
C LYS A 1188 59.66 17.03 -11.53
N HIS A 1189 59.28 16.16 -10.59
CA HIS A 1189 59.56 14.72 -10.64
C HIS A 1189 58.30 13.89 -10.34
N PRO A 1190 57.21 14.05 -11.11
CA PRO A 1190 55.91 13.42 -10.82
C PRO A 1190 56.00 11.90 -10.84
N PHE A 1191 56.82 11.34 -11.73
CA PHE A 1191 57.03 9.91 -11.77
C PHE A 1191 57.83 9.40 -10.57
N LEU A 1192 58.81 10.14 -10.03
CA LEU A 1192 59.69 9.64 -8.97
C LEU A 1192 59.04 9.73 -7.57
N LEU A 1193 58.22 10.77 -7.35
CA LEU A 1193 57.60 11.05 -6.04
C LEU A 1193 56.16 10.57 -5.91
N PHE A 1194 55.49 10.25 -7.03
CA PHE A 1194 54.13 9.70 -7.05
C PHE A 1194 54.03 8.44 -7.91
N GLY A 1195 54.54 8.47 -9.14
CA GLY A 1195 54.45 7.33 -10.07
C GLY A 1195 55.16 6.05 -9.61
N LEU A 1196 56.38 6.15 -9.10
CA LEU A 1196 57.22 5.01 -8.69
C LEU A 1196 56.71 4.39 -7.38
N PRO A 1197 56.34 5.18 -6.33
CA PRO A 1197 55.65 4.63 -5.17
C PRO A 1197 54.30 3.99 -5.52
N PHE A 1198 53.50 4.62 -6.40
CA PHE A 1198 52.20 4.10 -6.83
C PHE A 1198 52.34 2.78 -7.61
N LEU A 1199 53.27 2.71 -8.57
CA LEU A 1199 53.57 1.48 -9.30
C LEU A 1199 54.17 0.40 -8.39
N SER A 1200 54.99 0.78 -7.40
CA SER A 1200 55.52 -0.17 -6.42
C SER A 1200 54.42 -0.75 -5.52
N VAL A 1201 53.43 0.07 -5.12
CA VAL A 1201 52.24 -0.39 -4.39
C VAL A 1201 51.33 -1.25 -5.26
N MET A 1202 51.18 -0.93 -6.56
CA MET A 1202 50.43 -1.77 -7.50
C MET A 1202 51.11 -3.12 -7.75
N ILE A 1203 52.43 -3.16 -7.91
CA ILE A 1203 53.20 -4.40 -8.11
C ILE A 1203 53.26 -5.22 -6.82
N ALA A 1204 53.48 -4.58 -5.66
CA ALA A 1204 53.41 -5.27 -4.37
C ALA A 1204 51.99 -5.79 -4.12
N GLY A 1205 50.97 -4.99 -4.46
CA GLY A 1205 49.56 -5.39 -4.42
C GLY A 1205 49.28 -6.57 -5.33
N SER A 1206 49.83 -6.63 -6.55
CA SER A 1206 49.63 -7.77 -7.44
C SER A 1206 50.30 -9.03 -6.90
N PHE A 1207 51.51 -8.95 -6.32
CA PHE A 1207 52.16 -10.10 -5.69
C PHE A 1207 51.46 -10.57 -4.40
N VAL A 1208 50.85 -9.66 -3.63
CA VAL A 1208 50.05 -9.99 -2.44
C VAL A 1208 48.67 -10.55 -2.81
N LEU A 1209 48.08 -10.09 -3.92
CA LEU A 1209 46.77 -10.54 -4.40
C LEU A 1209 46.83 -11.83 -5.20
N THR A 1210 47.97 -12.18 -5.82
CA THR A 1210 48.09 -13.43 -6.60
C THR A 1210 47.79 -14.70 -5.78
N PRO A 1211 48.31 -14.88 -4.55
CA PRO A 1211 47.88 -15.97 -3.68
C PRO A 1211 46.43 -15.83 -3.21
N ALA A 1212 45.91 -14.60 -3.03
CA ALA A 1212 44.52 -14.39 -2.61
C ALA A 1212 43.50 -14.73 -3.73
N THR A 1213 43.83 -14.48 -4.99
CA THR A 1213 43.02 -14.90 -6.15
C THR A 1213 43.09 -16.40 -6.41
N ALA A 1214 44.25 -17.03 -6.19
CA ALA A 1214 44.38 -18.49 -6.24
C ALA A 1214 43.56 -19.16 -5.13
N ILE A 1215 43.56 -18.60 -3.91
CA ILE A 1215 42.71 -19.05 -2.80
C ILE A 1215 41.22 -18.78 -3.08
N ARG A 1216 40.86 -17.73 -3.83
CA ARG A 1216 39.46 -17.43 -4.19
C ARG A 1216 38.92 -18.42 -5.23
N TYR A 1217 39.73 -18.85 -6.20
CA TYR A 1217 39.36 -19.90 -7.14
C TYR A 1217 39.37 -21.30 -6.48
N GLU A 1218 40.31 -21.60 -5.59
CA GLU A 1218 40.23 -22.82 -4.76
C GLU A 1218 39.05 -22.81 -3.77
N ARG A 1219 38.63 -21.63 -3.25
CA ARG A 1219 37.41 -21.48 -2.43
C ARG A 1219 36.12 -21.61 -3.24
N HIS A 1220 36.12 -21.19 -4.50
CA HIS A 1220 34.95 -21.33 -5.37
C HIS A 1220 34.76 -22.78 -5.82
N ASP A 1221 35.85 -23.52 -6.04
CA ASP A 1221 35.80 -24.95 -6.37
C ASP A 1221 35.61 -25.86 -5.13
N ARG A 1222 35.99 -25.39 -3.92
CA ARG A 1222 35.63 -26.06 -2.65
C ARG A 1222 34.22 -25.77 -2.15
N LYS A 1223 33.52 -24.75 -2.69
CA LYS A 1223 32.11 -24.48 -2.35
C LYS A 1223 31.10 -25.41 -3.05
N VAL A 1224 31.58 -26.38 -3.83
CA VAL A 1224 30.83 -27.59 -4.22
C VAL A 1224 31.51 -28.85 -3.66
N ARG A 1225 31.88 -28.80 -2.38
CA ARG A 1225 32.05 -30.01 -1.54
C ARG A 1225 31.16 -29.85 -0.31
N GLN A 1226 30.31 -30.85 -0.07
CA GLN A 1226 29.54 -30.97 1.18
C GLN A 1226 30.53 -30.93 2.36
N MET A 1227 30.40 -29.91 3.21
CA MET A 1227 31.11 -29.87 4.49
C MET A 1227 30.57 -30.98 5.39
N THR A 1228 31.46 -31.70 6.05
CA THR A 1228 31.09 -32.69 7.06
C THR A 1228 30.78 -32.00 8.39
N ARG A 1229 29.87 -32.59 9.18
CA ARG A 1229 29.32 -32.03 10.43
C ARG A 1229 30.36 -31.56 11.47
N ASP A 1230 31.57 -32.11 11.41
CA ASP A 1230 32.69 -31.74 12.30
C ASP A 1230 33.36 -30.39 11.92
N GLU A 1231 33.26 -29.95 10.65
CA GLU A 1231 33.76 -28.64 10.21
C GLU A 1231 32.76 -27.50 10.48
N GLU A 1232 31.46 -27.83 10.63
CA GLU A 1232 30.41 -26.87 11.02
C GLU A 1232 30.50 -26.47 12.51
N LEU A 1233 31.09 -27.33 13.35
CA LEU A 1233 31.25 -27.13 14.79
C LEU A 1233 32.56 -26.42 15.20
N GLY A 1234 33.39 -25.99 14.25
CA GLY A 1234 34.54 -25.09 14.52
C GLY A 1234 35.69 -25.67 15.37
N VAL A 1235 35.87 -27.00 15.42
CA VAL A 1235 36.92 -27.61 16.24
C VAL A 1235 38.28 -27.59 15.51
N GLY A 1236 39.07 -26.55 15.74
CA GLY A 1236 40.45 -26.44 15.27
C GLY A 1236 41.43 -27.39 15.97
N LYS A 1237 42.41 -27.90 15.19
CA LYS A 1237 43.47 -28.85 15.57
C LYS A 1237 44.42 -28.33 16.66
N ALA A 1238 43.96 -28.30 17.91
CA ALA A 1238 44.75 -28.38 19.15
C ALA A 1238 43.86 -28.33 20.42
N GLY A 1239 42.53 -28.40 20.30
CA GLY A 1239 41.61 -28.45 21.45
C GLY A 1239 41.36 -29.89 21.91
N ARG A 1240 41.39 -30.11 23.22
CA ARG A 1240 40.97 -31.36 23.87
C ARG A 1240 39.57 -31.74 23.38
N LYS A 1241 39.36 -32.98 22.90
CA LYS A 1241 38.03 -33.47 22.56
C LYS A 1241 37.16 -33.46 23.82
N VAL A 1242 36.16 -32.60 23.86
CA VAL A 1242 35.14 -32.58 24.90
C VAL A 1242 33.81 -32.96 24.27
N ASP A 1243 33.12 -33.92 24.88
CA ASP A 1243 31.76 -34.28 24.51
C ASP A 1243 30.81 -33.21 25.04
N ILE A 1244 30.01 -32.61 24.16
CA ILE A 1244 29.06 -31.54 24.47
C ILE A 1244 28.03 -32.01 25.52
N ARG A 1245 27.74 -33.32 25.59
CA ARG A 1245 26.91 -33.88 26.66
C ARG A 1245 27.62 -33.84 28.01
N ASP A 1246 28.89 -34.21 28.05
CA ASP A 1246 29.71 -34.15 29.28
C ASP A 1246 29.98 -32.70 29.72
N GLU A 1247 30.10 -31.75 28.79
CA GLU A 1247 30.31 -30.34 29.11
C GLU A 1247 29.00 -29.65 29.52
N TYR A 1248 27.86 -30.03 28.93
CA TYR A 1248 26.53 -29.62 29.37
C TYR A 1248 26.24 -30.13 30.80
N TYR A 1249 26.53 -31.40 31.11
CA TYR A 1249 26.35 -31.91 32.47
C TYR A 1249 27.39 -31.37 33.46
N ARG A 1250 28.60 -31.04 33.03
CA ARG A 1250 29.63 -30.42 33.89
C ARG A 1250 29.36 -28.93 34.15
N LEU A 1251 28.73 -28.22 33.21
CA LEU A 1251 28.29 -26.83 33.38
C LEU A 1251 26.96 -26.75 34.15
N ALA A 1252 26.04 -27.69 33.93
CA ALA A 1252 24.83 -27.85 34.75
C ALA A 1252 25.13 -28.30 36.20
N ALA A 1253 26.24 -29.01 36.42
CA ALA A 1253 26.72 -29.37 37.76
C ALA A 1253 27.53 -28.26 38.45
N LYS A 1254 27.75 -27.10 37.83
CA LYS A 1254 28.56 -26.00 38.39
C LYS A 1254 27.76 -24.86 39.03
N ASP A 1255 26.43 -24.91 38.99
CA ASP A 1255 25.54 -23.89 39.58
C ASP A 1255 24.71 -24.38 40.78
N LEU A 1256 25.04 -25.54 41.38
CA LEU A 1256 24.30 -26.07 42.54
C LEU A 1256 25.08 -26.18 43.85
N ASP A 1257 26.33 -25.73 43.89
CA ASP A 1257 27.12 -25.68 45.13
C ASP A 1257 27.36 -24.21 45.55
N ASN A 1258 26.31 -23.54 46.03
CA ASN A 1258 26.33 -22.48 47.07
C ASN A 1258 25.05 -21.63 47.05
N TRP A 1259 23.90 -22.19 47.43
CA TRP A 1259 22.75 -21.38 47.85
C TRP A 1259 22.13 -21.98 49.12
N GLU A 1260 22.47 -21.42 50.28
CA GLU A 1260 21.73 -21.64 51.52
C GLU A 1260 20.34 -21.00 51.40
N GLN A 1261 19.28 -21.77 51.64
CA GLN A 1261 17.92 -21.24 51.80
C GLN A 1261 17.83 -20.40 53.09
N LYS A 1262 17.99 -19.07 52.97
CA LYS A 1262 17.47 -18.14 53.98
C LYS A 1262 15.98 -17.93 53.75
N ARG A 1263 15.17 -18.50 54.64
CA ARG A 1263 13.73 -18.31 54.72
C ARG A 1263 13.45 -16.84 55.07
N VAL A 1264 12.81 -16.09 54.18
CA VAL A 1264 12.35 -14.72 54.44
C VAL A 1264 11.04 -14.80 55.26
N GLU A 1265 10.95 -14.04 56.35
CA GLU A 1265 9.77 -13.99 57.22
C GLU A 1265 8.55 -13.40 56.48
N ARG A 1266 7.37 -14.02 56.69
CA ARG A 1266 6.08 -13.50 56.20
C ARG A 1266 5.72 -12.20 56.92
N LEU A 1267 5.19 -11.24 56.17
CA LEU A 1267 4.62 -10.02 56.73
C LEU A 1267 3.34 -10.34 57.53
N PRO A 1268 3.10 -9.70 58.69
CA PRO A 1268 1.93 -9.99 59.50
C PRO A 1268 0.63 -9.61 58.77
N GLY A 1269 -0.27 -10.58 58.50
CA GLY A 1269 -1.65 -10.31 58.11
C GLY A 1269 -2.20 -11.03 56.86
N GLU A 1270 -1.42 -11.85 56.16
CA GLU A 1270 -1.93 -12.54 54.96
C GLU A 1270 -2.74 -13.83 55.27
N PRO A 1271 -3.97 -13.99 54.72
CA PRO A 1271 -4.81 -15.18 54.93
C PRO A 1271 -4.31 -16.42 54.15
N ASP A 1272 -4.35 -17.59 54.78
CA ASP A 1272 -3.66 -18.82 54.38
C ASP A 1272 -4.41 -19.69 53.33
N GLY A 1273 -5.11 -19.04 52.40
CA GLY A 1273 -5.50 -19.60 51.08
C GLY A 1273 -6.23 -20.95 51.01
N LYS A 1274 -6.78 -21.48 52.11
CA LYS A 1274 -7.70 -22.63 52.09
C LYS A 1274 -9.14 -22.13 52.00
N LEU A 1275 -9.69 -22.12 50.79
CA LEU A 1275 -10.97 -22.74 50.42
C LEU A 1275 -11.18 -22.70 48.90
#